data_AF-A0A7X8SKD6-F1
#
_entry.id   AF-A0A7X8SKD6-F1
#
_cell.length_a   1.000
_cell.length_b   1.000
_cell.length_c   1.000
_cell.angle_alpha   90.00
_cell.angle_beta   90.00
_cell.angle_gamma   90.00
#
_symmetry.space_group_name_H-M   'P 1'
#
loop_
_entity.id
_entity.type
_entity.pdbx_description
1 polymer ?
#
loop_
_entity_poly.entity_id
_entity_poly.type
_entity_poly.pdbx_seq_one_letter_code
_entity_poly.pdbx_strand_id
1 'polypeptide(L)'
;MKRLLILLLSICTYSLVYAQRPLRFKSPTLITNGATVIKLKNDGTLGEITHNGVKIIQGATVEIMKGETLLKGVKFNEKSEYAIVGQTLTITNAFMYKKAELKLISKVGIEGQGLVVEHTLEGKKGYSVSAAQVYFTSETFDGQTYAINDNKAPLLSKADAKGTWNVFKNPTPSIKVTMGENVGTQTDVYFRMMTGKVSMILPTVSEYFDDYIVKLIPTTPGKVAYYIALPKGGPSQATAKTETKKNTSVAPLKVVNSQMIKNNKSLVRMKDIGIMGDVMHVGNSLVNGASLSIKKDGKIVNIPFAITKNAKVEGNKLVIKNDFKYQGDLFELTTTAIAGNGYVDFNYKLNAPSEYTFAGITFFMDYNTYKGLPFKLDGASFKYTPKEQAKDWHYVVFGKQAKVFKASNQEGTDAKIEYTNGSAGKMDVIVQRDGFFKDYMLKLWTTDTSNGLNVRITMPVGGELKLPEGVRMNENQVVNGGFETGTRDWGVTFDAFDANSTFTLDDQDKTEGNNSLLLDVKQIEKPIQKEQQKVSVTSEFIKLAGSMEMTYSLDMKSSVAGLPVKMRVNYQQTDGVANKGTIFLEKPVKLTSEWKRYTFKVQLPKGLYDAFSVSIVAPKVKPDTKIWMDAVQFTPGEKTTYAATKKVEIGGDTPNEFNLYSPGEDVKLITKVKNNTKGEKALKVKMTVLDPDYYNVLQLEENVTVKGNTLLNQPFSKEIFTSQKQGAYRVYVSVLEGDKEIDNYYYSFGILKQVENRSVNTASKFGLHMGGHHYLDAVKLASKAGYTWLRNGSFYNNWSMIERNKGQYNSYMIRWNMGVIDILEGYGLTPLGQLGVQVPQWASSAPKGSNEWKLYPPKPEFLPDYAAYIKKMAETFKGKVHAYEIWNEPNGTPFYRGTAQEFAPLLKEAFVEVKKVDPDAEILAFGLTHYGKTAKNFLNDVFTEIGSDYCDVVSFHPYTDGRLSPDKTHVAHQFEDINKDIKKFGKEKPLWATEYGFFNPQKGSHTFTPFKNKDVPKRLVSEEEAARFYVQETATAFANGTEKAFYFIFQEGDIANRWFHGFVGVNGTRLKSIYFSGAAMVDNLDFTNCLGLEKIYEDVSVSRFEKDGQFTTLLWKTDGGKDVEIKTSKALELEDINGNAYTLSPRNGVVYVTISEDPLYIKDDITKDKISPAKFNLGEYVRRVNPSQEAGLKVEGKFPTTLEASLQSGILDKVESTPLKSSINFKTSKNVLKNERYKMHVELIENDKVVGRFERIYSTEMNNKKVL
;
A
#
# COMPACT_ATOMS: atom_id res chain seq x y z
N MET A 1 -39.83 2.04 -73.01
CA MET A 1 -41.28 1.89 -72.73
C MET A 1 -41.58 1.02 -71.50
N LYS A 2 -41.55 -0.32 -71.50
CA LYS A 2 -42.02 -1.14 -70.34
C LYS A 2 -41.52 -0.69 -68.95
N ARG A 3 -40.23 -0.36 -68.77
CA ARG A 3 -39.72 0.19 -67.48
C ARG A 3 -40.29 1.57 -67.11
N LEU A 4 -40.54 2.44 -68.10
CA LEU A 4 -41.18 3.74 -67.90
C LEU A 4 -42.67 3.59 -67.55
N LEU A 5 -43.35 2.60 -68.14
CA LEU A 5 -44.74 2.27 -67.83
C LEU A 5 -44.91 1.74 -66.40
N ILE A 6 -43.96 0.92 -65.92
CA ILE A 6 -43.90 0.47 -64.53
C ILE A 6 -43.61 1.64 -63.58
N LEU A 7 -42.72 2.57 -63.97
CA LEU A 7 -42.45 3.77 -63.18
C LEU A 7 -43.69 4.68 -63.06
N LEU A 8 -44.43 4.89 -64.16
CA LEU A 8 -45.68 5.65 -64.17
C LEU A 8 -46.79 4.97 -63.34
N LEU A 9 -46.98 3.65 -63.45
CA LEU A 9 -47.91 2.89 -62.60
C LEU A 9 -47.54 2.97 -61.10
N SER A 10 -46.25 3.08 -60.78
CA SER A 10 -45.76 3.27 -59.41
C SER A 10 -46.02 4.69 -58.87
N ILE A 11 -46.18 5.67 -59.75
CA ILE A 11 -46.42 7.09 -59.40
C ILE A 11 -47.92 7.40 -59.30
N CYS A 12 -48.76 6.76 -60.13
CA CYS A 12 -50.20 7.07 -60.21
C CYS A 12 -51.09 6.39 -59.14
N THR A 13 -50.60 5.42 -58.37
CA THR A 13 -51.36 4.81 -57.24
C THR A 13 -51.20 5.58 -55.92
N TYR A 14 -50.74 6.83 -55.97
CA TYR A 14 -50.53 7.70 -54.80
C TYR A 14 -51.71 8.64 -54.46
N SER A 15 -52.89 8.38 -55.03
CA SER A 15 -54.15 9.10 -54.73
C SER A 15 -55.32 8.12 -54.59
N LEU A 16 -56.23 8.41 -53.66
CA LEU A 16 -57.61 7.88 -53.54
C LEU A 16 -57.78 6.35 -53.59
N VAL A 17 -57.83 5.72 -52.40
CA VAL A 17 -59.09 5.23 -51.80
C VAL A 17 -58.91 5.10 -50.28
N TYR A 18 -59.96 5.40 -49.53
CA TYR A 18 -59.96 5.51 -48.06
C TYR A 18 -61.08 4.65 -47.46
N ALA A 19 -61.06 3.33 -47.71
CA ALA A 19 -61.98 2.37 -47.12
C ALA A 19 -61.38 0.95 -47.18
N GLN A 20 -61.23 0.19 -46.09
CA GLN A 20 -61.16 0.60 -44.68
C GLN A 20 -59.69 0.92 -44.35
N ARG A 21 -59.37 2.01 -43.65
CA ARG A 21 -58.00 2.24 -43.17
C ARG A 21 -57.81 1.62 -41.80
N PRO A 22 -56.79 0.76 -41.59
CA PRO A 22 -56.12 0.69 -40.29
C PRO A 22 -55.68 2.12 -39.92
N LEU A 23 -55.96 2.54 -38.68
CA LEU A 23 -55.74 3.91 -38.23
C LEU A 23 -54.26 4.30 -38.40
N ARG A 24 -53.99 5.26 -39.31
CA ARG A 24 -52.65 5.82 -39.48
C ARG A 24 -52.35 6.76 -38.30
N PHE A 25 -51.55 6.28 -37.36
CA PHE A 25 -51.06 7.09 -36.26
C PHE A 25 -50.07 8.17 -36.77
N LYS A 26 -50.40 9.44 -36.52
CA LYS A 26 -49.42 10.54 -36.46
C LYS A 26 -48.91 10.80 -35.03
N SER A 27 -49.54 10.17 -34.03
CA SER A 27 -49.22 10.23 -32.61
C SER A 27 -49.48 8.86 -31.97
N PRO A 28 -48.71 8.42 -30.96
CA PRO A 28 -48.78 7.06 -30.43
C PRO A 28 -50.14 6.71 -29.82
N THR A 29 -50.59 5.47 -30.04
CA THR A 29 -51.87 4.96 -29.54
C THR A 29 -51.85 4.77 -28.03
N LEU A 30 -52.86 5.28 -27.33
CA LEU A 30 -53.11 5.06 -25.90
C LEU A 30 -54.24 4.06 -25.70
N ILE A 31 -54.02 3.05 -24.86
CA ILE A 31 -55.00 2.03 -24.46
C ILE A 31 -54.99 1.99 -22.93
N THR A 32 -56.15 2.07 -22.26
CA THR A 32 -56.21 2.19 -20.79
C THR A 32 -57.42 1.47 -20.19
N ASN A 33 -57.25 0.98 -18.96
CA ASN A 33 -58.34 0.49 -18.10
C ASN A 33 -58.57 1.38 -16.86
N GLY A 34 -58.17 2.66 -16.94
CA GLY A 34 -58.24 3.64 -15.84
C GLY A 34 -57.03 3.54 -14.90
N ALA A 35 -56.80 2.36 -14.32
CA ALA A 35 -55.63 2.10 -13.46
C ALA A 35 -54.33 1.93 -14.26
N THR A 36 -54.41 1.35 -15.47
CA THR A 36 -53.24 0.99 -16.30
C THR A 36 -53.34 1.64 -17.67
N VAL A 37 -52.25 2.24 -18.14
CA VAL A 37 -52.14 2.91 -19.44
C VAL A 37 -51.00 2.26 -20.23
N ILE A 38 -51.28 1.87 -21.48
CA ILE A 38 -50.34 1.29 -22.44
C ILE A 38 -50.22 2.25 -23.63
N LYS A 39 -48.99 2.57 -24.03
CA LYS A 39 -48.67 3.33 -25.25
C LYS A 39 -47.99 2.40 -26.26
N LEU A 40 -48.48 2.40 -27.50
CA LEU A 40 -47.82 1.69 -28.61
C LEU A 40 -46.82 2.60 -29.32
N LYS A 41 -45.74 2.01 -29.85
CA LYS A 41 -44.81 2.68 -30.77
C LYS A 41 -45.43 2.76 -32.18
N ASN A 42 -44.94 3.68 -33.00
CA ASN A 42 -45.49 3.91 -34.36
C ASN A 42 -45.28 2.74 -35.34
N ASP A 43 -44.39 1.79 -35.00
CA ASP A 43 -44.18 0.52 -35.71
C ASP A 43 -45.03 -0.63 -35.12
N GLY A 44 -46.02 -0.33 -34.28
CA GLY A 44 -46.90 -1.29 -33.63
C GLY A 44 -46.23 -2.15 -32.56
N THR A 45 -44.97 -1.89 -32.20
CA THR A 45 -44.33 -2.60 -31.08
C THR A 45 -44.76 -2.04 -29.74
N LEU A 46 -44.64 -2.84 -28.68
CA LEU A 46 -45.03 -2.43 -27.33
C LEU A 46 -44.10 -1.31 -26.83
N GLY A 47 -44.70 -0.19 -26.44
CA GLY A 47 -44.02 0.97 -25.88
C GLY A 47 -44.15 1.02 -24.36
N GLU A 48 -44.48 2.20 -23.86
CA GLU A 48 -44.55 2.51 -22.44
C GLU A 48 -45.79 1.90 -21.76
N ILE A 49 -45.65 1.41 -20.54
CA ILE A 49 -46.77 1.01 -19.66
C ILE A 49 -46.63 1.67 -18.29
N THR A 50 -47.73 2.23 -17.82
CA THR A 50 -47.86 2.97 -16.54
C THR A 50 -49.05 2.40 -15.75
N HIS A 51 -48.92 2.22 -14.44
CA HIS A 51 -50.00 1.76 -13.56
C HIS A 51 -50.09 2.64 -12.31
N ASN A 52 -51.30 3.08 -11.96
CA ASN A 52 -51.59 4.04 -10.88
C ASN A 52 -50.69 5.29 -10.91
N GLY A 53 -50.39 5.79 -12.12
CA GLY A 53 -49.50 6.94 -12.35
C GLY A 53 -48.00 6.61 -12.43
N VAL A 54 -47.56 5.47 -11.89
CA VAL A 54 -46.14 5.07 -11.87
C VAL A 54 -45.78 4.32 -13.15
N LYS A 55 -44.66 4.69 -13.79
CA LYS A 55 -44.17 3.99 -14.99
C LYS A 55 -43.57 2.63 -14.60
N ILE A 56 -43.81 1.61 -15.42
CA ILE A 56 -43.36 0.23 -15.18
C ILE A 56 -42.52 -0.28 -16.36
N ILE A 57 -42.98 -0.07 -17.59
CA ILE A 57 -42.27 -0.48 -18.81
C ILE A 57 -42.07 0.75 -19.71
N GLN A 58 -40.91 0.80 -20.36
CA GLN A 58 -40.48 1.85 -21.28
C GLN A 58 -40.58 1.38 -22.75
N GLY A 59 -40.52 0.07 -22.98
CA GLY A 59 -40.71 -0.57 -24.28
C GLY A 59 -40.43 -2.07 -24.28
N ALA A 60 -40.60 -2.69 -25.44
CA ALA A 60 -40.08 -4.03 -25.75
C ALA A 60 -39.47 -4.11 -27.17
N THR A 61 -38.71 -5.18 -27.44
CA THR A 61 -38.20 -5.58 -28.76
C THR A 61 -38.26 -7.11 -28.92
N VAL A 62 -38.18 -7.62 -30.15
CA VAL A 62 -38.30 -9.07 -30.46
C VAL A 62 -37.21 -9.51 -31.43
N GLU A 63 -36.56 -10.63 -31.13
CA GLU A 63 -35.50 -11.23 -31.95
C GLU A 63 -35.99 -12.44 -32.74
N ILE A 64 -35.47 -12.58 -33.96
CA ILE A 64 -35.89 -13.59 -34.94
C ILE A 64 -34.65 -14.26 -35.52
N MET A 65 -34.69 -15.59 -35.68
CA MET A 65 -33.66 -16.37 -36.37
C MET A 65 -34.18 -17.00 -37.66
N LYS A 66 -33.24 -17.40 -38.53
CA LYS A 66 -33.46 -18.38 -39.60
C LYS A 66 -32.55 -19.58 -39.35
N GLY A 67 -33.14 -20.73 -39.02
CA GLY A 67 -32.38 -21.81 -38.37
C GLY A 67 -31.67 -21.26 -37.13
N GLU A 68 -30.36 -21.47 -37.03
CA GLU A 68 -29.52 -20.99 -35.92
C GLU A 68 -28.97 -19.55 -36.13
N THR A 69 -29.25 -18.91 -37.27
CA THR A 69 -28.69 -17.58 -37.60
C THR A 69 -29.62 -16.44 -37.17
N LEU A 70 -29.14 -15.58 -36.25
CA LEU A 70 -29.83 -14.37 -35.79
C LEU A 70 -29.92 -13.29 -36.88
N LEU A 71 -31.13 -12.77 -37.11
CA LEU A 71 -31.43 -11.78 -38.13
C LEU A 71 -31.22 -10.36 -37.57
N LYS A 72 -29.99 -9.86 -37.68
CA LYS A 72 -29.69 -8.46 -37.36
C LYS A 72 -30.35 -7.50 -38.36
N GLY A 73 -30.85 -6.37 -37.86
CA GLY A 73 -31.39 -5.28 -38.69
C GLY A 73 -32.81 -5.48 -39.26
N VAL A 74 -33.63 -6.34 -38.65
CA VAL A 74 -35.05 -6.44 -39.01
C VAL A 74 -35.78 -5.13 -38.66
N LYS A 75 -36.43 -4.51 -39.65
CA LYS A 75 -37.36 -3.41 -39.46
C LYS A 75 -38.77 -3.87 -39.84
N PHE A 76 -39.74 -3.60 -38.98
CA PHE A 76 -41.16 -3.79 -39.28
C PHE A 76 -41.65 -2.67 -40.20
N ASN A 77 -42.70 -2.92 -40.99
CA ASN A 77 -43.31 -1.87 -41.80
C ASN A 77 -44.12 -0.90 -40.91
N GLU A 78 -44.13 0.39 -41.26
CA GLU A 78 -44.92 1.46 -40.61
C GLU A 78 -46.46 1.35 -40.82
N LYS A 79 -46.96 0.13 -41.07
CA LYS A 79 -48.36 -0.20 -41.33
C LYS A 79 -48.73 -1.48 -40.59
N SER A 80 -48.67 -1.41 -39.27
CA SER A 80 -49.17 -2.44 -38.37
C SER A 80 -50.69 -2.48 -38.43
N GLU A 81 -51.26 -3.68 -38.52
CA GLU A 81 -52.69 -3.88 -38.26
C GLU A 81 -52.89 -4.21 -36.78
N TYR A 82 -53.98 -3.78 -36.17
CA TYR A 82 -54.30 -4.15 -34.79
C TYR A 82 -55.80 -4.30 -34.60
N ALA A 83 -56.19 -5.18 -33.67
CA ALA A 83 -57.57 -5.43 -33.28
C ALA A 83 -57.63 -5.60 -31.76
N ILE A 84 -58.63 -4.98 -31.12
CA ILE A 84 -58.92 -5.19 -29.70
C ILE A 84 -60.19 -6.04 -29.64
N VAL A 85 -60.11 -7.20 -28.98
CA VAL A 85 -61.23 -8.13 -28.81
C VAL A 85 -61.30 -8.49 -27.32
N GLY A 86 -62.36 -8.04 -26.66
CA GLY A 86 -62.43 -8.06 -25.19
C GLY A 86 -61.28 -7.28 -24.56
N GLN A 87 -60.64 -7.85 -23.53
CA GLN A 87 -59.46 -7.26 -22.87
C GLN A 87 -58.12 -7.64 -23.54
N THR A 88 -58.14 -8.19 -24.76
CA THR A 88 -56.90 -8.55 -25.50
C THR A 88 -56.74 -7.68 -26.74
N LEU A 89 -55.61 -6.97 -26.79
CA LEU A 89 -55.07 -6.30 -27.96
C LEU A 89 -54.24 -7.32 -28.76
N THR A 90 -54.50 -7.44 -30.07
CA THR A 90 -53.64 -8.17 -31.02
C THR A 90 -53.08 -7.17 -32.03
N ILE A 91 -51.77 -7.23 -32.30
CA ILE A 91 -51.06 -6.37 -33.25
C ILE A 91 -50.29 -7.26 -34.23
N THR A 92 -50.50 -7.07 -35.53
CA THR A 92 -49.92 -7.85 -36.62
C THR A 92 -49.01 -6.96 -37.47
N ASN A 93 -47.71 -7.29 -37.45
CA ASN A 93 -46.67 -6.56 -38.18
C ASN A 93 -46.12 -7.41 -39.33
N ALA A 94 -46.56 -7.10 -40.56
CA ALA A 94 -46.09 -7.75 -41.78
C ALA A 94 -44.83 -7.06 -42.34
N PHE A 95 -43.79 -7.82 -42.69
CA PHE A 95 -42.52 -7.30 -43.21
C PHE A 95 -41.82 -8.29 -44.14
N MET A 96 -40.86 -7.79 -44.93
CA MET A 96 -40.14 -8.57 -45.95
C MET A 96 -38.65 -8.66 -45.60
N TYR A 97 -38.09 -9.88 -45.54
CA TYR A 97 -36.65 -10.10 -45.34
C TYR A 97 -36.08 -11.06 -46.39
N LYS A 98 -35.09 -10.59 -47.18
CA LYS A 98 -34.44 -11.33 -48.28
C LYS A 98 -35.43 -12.13 -49.16
N LYS A 99 -36.51 -11.46 -49.60
CA LYS A 99 -37.61 -12.00 -50.43
C LYS A 99 -38.52 -13.05 -49.76
N ALA A 100 -38.47 -13.22 -48.44
CA ALA A 100 -39.50 -13.93 -47.67
C ALA A 100 -40.41 -12.93 -46.95
N GLU A 101 -41.72 -13.12 -47.06
CA GLU A 101 -42.72 -12.39 -46.27
C GLU A 101 -42.91 -13.08 -44.92
N LEU A 102 -42.95 -12.29 -43.84
CA LEU A 102 -43.08 -12.72 -42.46
C LEU A 102 -44.06 -11.78 -41.73
N LYS A 103 -44.84 -12.31 -40.79
CA LYS A 103 -45.80 -11.54 -39.98
C LYS A 103 -45.59 -11.83 -38.50
N LEU A 104 -45.20 -10.80 -37.73
CA LEU A 104 -45.08 -10.89 -36.27
C LEU A 104 -46.42 -10.50 -35.63
N ILE A 105 -47.07 -11.46 -34.99
CA ILE A 105 -48.31 -11.26 -34.25
C ILE A 105 -47.97 -11.13 -32.76
N SER A 106 -48.37 -10.02 -32.16
CA SER A 106 -48.16 -9.70 -30.74
C SER A 106 -49.49 -9.53 -30.04
N LYS A 107 -49.76 -10.33 -29.00
CA LYS A 107 -50.97 -10.26 -28.18
C LYS A 107 -50.62 -9.71 -26.80
N VAL A 108 -51.45 -8.79 -26.30
CA VAL A 108 -51.32 -8.15 -24.99
C VAL A 108 -52.69 -8.18 -24.33
N GLY A 109 -52.78 -8.82 -23.15
CA GLY A 109 -54.04 -8.98 -22.42
C GLY A 109 -53.85 -8.87 -20.92
N ILE A 110 -54.90 -8.51 -20.20
CA ILE A 110 -54.89 -8.41 -18.73
C ILE A 110 -55.41 -9.73 -18.14
N GLU A 111 -54.66 -10.32 -17.21
CA GLU A 111 -55.02 -11.58 -16.56
C GLU A 111 -54.72 -11.54 -15.06
N GLY A 112 -55.78 -11.63 -14.23
CA GLY A 112 -55.67 -11.50 -12.78
C GLY A 112 -55.15 -10.12 -12.35
N GLN A 113 -54.17 -10.09 -11.45
CA GLN A 113 -53.48 -8.86 -11.04
C GLN A 113 -52.24 -8.59 -11.92
N GLY A 114 -52.40 -8.58 -13.24
CA GLY A 114 -51.24 -8.47 -14.14
C GLY A 114 -51.51 -8.46 -15.63
N LEU A 115 -50.43 -8.32 -16.41
CA LEU A 115 -50.42 -8.26 -17.87
C LEU A 115 -49.69 -9.46 -18.47
N VAL A 116 -50.33 -10.11 -19.45
CA VAL A 116 -49.76 -11.14 -20.32
C VAL A 116 -49.34 -10.50 -21.64
N VAL A 117 -48.14 -10.81 -22.11
CA VAL A 117 -47.68 -10.46 -23.47
C VAL A 117 -47.18 -11.72 -24.17
N GLU A 118 -47.56 -11.88 -25.44
CA GLU A 118 -47.24 -13.03 -26.28
C GLU A 118 -46.82 -12.57 -27.68
N HIS A 119 -45.71 -13.10 -28.21
CA HIS A 119 -45.22 -12.84 -29.57
C HIS A 119 -45.08 -14.16 -30.34
N THR A 120 -45.64 -14.22 -31.54
CA THR A 120 -45.61 -15.37 -32.47
C THR A 120 -45.27 -14.90 -33.88
N LEU A 121 -44.46 -15.64 -34.63
CA LEU A 121 -44.10 -15.29 -36.01
C LEU A 121 -44.68 -16.29 -37.02
N GLU A 122 -45.48 -15.79 -37.95
CA GLU A 122 -46.01 -16.54 -39.08
C GLU A 122 -45.19 -16.27 -40.35
N GLY A 123 -44.93 -17.29 -41.16
CA GLY A 123 -44.14 -17.10 -42.39
C GLY A 123 -43.61 -18.38 -43.02
N LYS A 124 -42.79 -18.20 -44.06
CA LYS A 124 -42.21 -19.30 -44.85
C LYS A 124 -41.31 -20.19 -43.98
N LYS A 125 -41.40 -21.54 -44.12
CA LYS A 125 -40.67 -22.52 -43.29
C LYS A 125 -39.19 -22.15 -43.08
N GLY A 126 -38.75 -22.20 -41.83
CA GLY A 126 -37.35 -22.01 -41.41
C GLY A 126 -37.03 -20.69 -40.68
N TYR A 127 -38.02 -19.83 -40.41
CA TYR A 127 -37.89 -18.61 -39.60
C TYR A 127 -38.68 -18.74 -38.29
N SER A 128 -38.19 -18.14 -37.20
CA SER A 128 -38.79 -18.30 -35.85
C SER A 128 -38.40 -17.19 -34.87
N VAL A 129 -39.31 -16.81 -33.96
CA VAL A 129 -38.97 -15.97 -32.79
C VAL A 129 -37.98 -16.71 -31.89
N SER A 130 -36.95 -16.00 -31.42
CA SER A 130 -35.85 -16.54 -30.61
C SER A 130 -35.60 -15.79 -29.31
N ALA A 131 -36.09 -14.55 -29.16
CA ALA A 131 -36.16 -13.87 -27.87
C ALA A 131 -37.19 -12.74 -27.90
N ALA A 132 -37.62 -12.29 -26.73
CA ALA A 132 -38.16 -10.94 -26.54
C ALA A 132 -37.31 -10.21 -25.48
N GLN A 133 -37.12 -8.90 -25.63
CA GLN A 133 -36.49 -8.06 -24.63
C GLN A 133 -37.50 -7.03 -24.11
N VAL A 134 -37.51 -6.79 -22.80
CA VAL A 134 -38.41 -5.83 -22.14
C VAL A 134 -37.59 -4.86 -21.28
N TYR A 135 -37.95 -3.58 -21.35
CA TYR A 135 -37.20 -2.46 -20.77
C TYR A 135 -38.03 -1.87 -19.62
N PHE A 136 -37.51 -1.92 -18.40
CA PHE A 136 -38.17 -1.50 -17.16
C PHE A 136 -37.47 -0.30 -16.52
N THR A 137 -38.25 0.65 -16.02
CA THR A 137 -37.77 1.90 -15.40
C THR A 137 -37.47 1.75 -13.91
N SER A 138 -36.56 2.57 -13.39
CA SER A 138 -36.08 2.52 -11.99
C SER A 138 -37.03 3.09 -10.93
N GLU A 139 -38.02 3.91 -11.29
CA GLU A 139 -38.90 4.62 -10.34
C GLU A 139 -39.87 3.71 -9.54
N THR A 140 -40.10 2.46 -9.96
CA THR A 140 -41.19 1.61 -9.45
C THR A 140 -40.90 0.91 -8.10
N PHE A 141 -39.82 1.27 -7.39
CA PHE A 141 -39.26 0.50 -6.27
C PHE A 141 -39.36 1.18 -4.88
N ASP A 142 -40.59 1.53 -4.46
CA ASP A 142 -40.87 1.85 -3.05
C ASP A 142 -41.84 0.83 -2.41
N GLY A 143 -41.49 0.38 -1.20
CA GLY A 143 -41.76 -0.98 -0.72
C GLY A 143 -43.11 -1.21 -0.03
N GLN A 144 -44.24 -0.97 -0.71
CA GLN A 144 -45.54 -1.38 -0.16
C GLN A 144 -45.78 -2.91 -0.24
N THR A 145 -46.55 -3.43 0.71
CA THR A 145 -46.75 -4.87 0.94
C THR A 145 -47.88 -5.39 0.06
N TYR A 146 -47.64 -6.47 -0.73
CA TYR A 146 -48.39 -6.79 -1.96
C TYR A 146 -48.79 -8.30 -2.14
N ALA A 147 -50.05 -8.61 -2.50
CA ALA A 147 -50.72 -9.91 -2.23
C ALA A 147 -51.38 -10.52 -3.46
N ILE A 148 -51.21 -11.84 -3.58
CA ILE A 148 -51.70 -12.64 -4.70
C ILE A 148 -52.53 -13.79 -4.12
N ASN A 149 -53.75 -13.99 -4.64
CA ASN A 149 -54.73 -14.97 -4.16
C ASN A 149 -54.93 -14.89 -2.63
N ASP A 150 -55.24 -13.67 -2.15
CA ASP A 150 -55.52 -13.28 -0.75
C ASP A 150 -54.45 -13.60 0.31
N ASN A 151 -53.34 -14.24 -0.09
CA ASN A 151 -52.14 -14.38 0.75
C ASN A 151 -51.35 -13.07 0.76
N LYS A 152 -51.29 -12.47 1.95
CA LYS A 152 -50.60 -11.22 2.24
C LYS A 152 -49.10 -11.44 2.47
N ALA A 153 -48.26 -10.83 1.65
CA ALA A 153 -46.80 -10.86 1.78
C ALA A 153 -46.16 -9.51 1.42
N PRO A 154 -45.04 -9.10 2.02
CA PRO A 154 -44.30 -7.91 1.58
C PRO A 154 -43.56 -8.20 0.28
N LEU A 155 -43.73 -7.32 -0.72
CA LEU A 155 -42.76 -7.24 -1.82
C LEU A 155 -41.53 -6.45 -1.34
N LEU A 156 -40.37 -6.82 -1.88
CA LEU A 156 -39.09 -6.48 -1.28
C LEU A 156 -38.76 -4.99 -1.46
N SER A 157 -38.45 -4.31 -0.35
CA SER A 157 -37.65 -3.09 -0.42
C SER A 157 -36.20 -3.45 -0.85
N LYS A 158 -35.37 -2.44 -1.14
CA LYS A 158 -33.93 -2.60 -1.46
C LYS A 158 -33.12 -3.36 -0.38
N ALA A 159 -33.69 -3.62 0.80
CA ALA A 159 -33.08 -4.39 1.89
C ALA A 159 -33.12 -5.93 1.71
N ASP A 160 -34.13 -6.49 1.04
CA ASP A 160 -34.52 -7.90 1.27
C ASP A 160 -34.19 -8.90 0.13
N ALA A 161 -33.53 -8.46 -0.95
CA ALA A 161 -33.13 -9.33 -2.06
C ALA A 161 -31.90 -10.24 -1.75
N LYS A 162 -31.91 -10.91 -0.60
CA LYS A 162 -30.88 -11.88 -0.15
C LYS A 162 -31.50 -13.19 0.37
N GLY A 163 -32.15 -13.93 -0.52
CA GLY A 163 -32.74 -15.23 -0.21
C GLY A 163 -33.09 -16.09 -1.42
N THR A 164 -32.09 -16.79 -1.98
CA THR A 164 -32.35 -17.98 -2.82
C THR A 164 -32.81 -19.13 -1.92
N TRP A 165 -34.10 -19.47 -1.97
CA TRP A 165 -34.65 -20.63 -1.27
C TRP A 165 -34.55 -21.89 -2.13
N ASN A 166 -33.99 -22.97 -1.58
CA ASN A 166 -33.82 -24.24 -2.29
C ASN A 166 -35.10 -25.10 -2.19
N VAL A 167 -35.77 -25.36 -3.33
CA VAL A 167 -36.76 -26.44 -3.46
C VAL A 167 -36.61 -27.15 -4.81
N PHE A 168 -35.96 -28.31 -4.82
CA PHE A 168 -36.05 -29.26 -5.94
C PHE A 168 -36.03 -30.71 -5.44
N LYS A 169 -36.94 -31.53 -5.97
CA LYS A 169 -36.70 -32.96 -6.26
C LYS A 169 -37.32 -33.33 -7.62
N ASN A 170 -36.55 -33.07 -8.69
CA ASN A 170 -36.68 -33.61 -10.06
C ASN A 170 -37.95 -33.23 -10.88
N PRO A 171 -37.99 -33.45 -12.21
CA PRO A 171 -36.99 -32.96 -13.18
C PRO A 171 -37.60 -32.17 -14.38
N THR A 172 -36.87 -31.18 -14.92
CA THR A 172 -37.10 -30.49 -16.24
C THR A 172 -38.48 -29.82 -16.50
N PRO A 173 -38.68 -29.07 -17.61
CA PRO A 173 -37.71 -28.40 -18.48
C PRO A 173 -37.50 -26.91 -18.08
N SER A 174 -36.56 -26.22 -18.73
CA SER A 174 -36.12 -24.87 -18.32
C SER A 174 -36.33 -23.76 -19.36
N ILE A 175 -36.23 -22.50 -18.90
CA ILE A 175 -36.18 -21.26 -19.69
C ILE A 175 -34.88 -20.53 -19.34
N LYS A 176 -34.19 -19.96 -20.34
CA LYS A 176 -32.94 -19.20 -20.15
C LYS A 176 -33.22 -17.69 -20.21
N VAL A 177 -32.65 -16.95 -19.26
CA VAL A 177 -32.64 -15.48 -19.24
C VAL A 177 -31.20 -14.99 -19.13
N THR A 178 -30.89 -13.89 -19.83
CA THR A 178 -29.59 -13.23 -19.81
C THR A 178 -29.80 -11.73 -19.58
N MET A 179 -28.91 -11.08 -18.83
CA MET A 179 -29.00 -9.66 -18.44
C MET A 179 -27.66 -8.96 -18.66
N GLY A 180 -27.69 -7.67 -19.02
CA GLY A 180 -26.51 -6.83 -19.28
C GLY A 180 -26.11 -6.74 -20.76
N GLU A 181 -25.51 -5.61 -21.16
CA GLU A 181 -25.19 -5.31 -22.57
C GLU A 181 -23.75 -5.62 -23.00
N ASN A 182 -22.81 -5.81 -22.06
CA ASN A 182 -21.37 -5.96 -22.37
C ASN A 182 -20.85 -7.39 -22.21
N VAL A 183 -19.98 -7.79 -23.15
CA VAL A 183 -19.46 -9.16 -23.29
C VAL A 183 -18.29 -9.40 -22.32
N GLY A 184 -18.61 -9.78 -21.09
CA GLY A 184 -17.60 -10.16 -20.08
C GLY A 184 -18.16 -10.93 -18.88
N THR A 185 -19.37 -10.58 -18.41
CA THR A 185 -20.04 -11.25 -17.27
C THR A 185 -21.30 -11.98 -17.73
N GLN A 186 -21.13 -13.17 -18.30
CA GLN A 186 -22.25 -13.98 -18.81
C GLN A 186 -22.90 -14.79 -17.68
N THR A 187 -23.82 -14.16 -16.94
CA THR A 187 -24.62 -14.82 -15.90
C THR A 187 -25.84 -15.50 -16.53
N ASP A 188 -25.71 -16.78 -16.87
CA ASP A 188 -26.81 -17.61 -17.35
C ASP A 188 -27.72 -18.06 -16.19
N VAL A 189 -29.00 -17.66 -16.23
CA VAL A 189 -30.00 -18.09 -15.23
C VAL A 189 -31.03 -19.01 -15.88
N TYR A 190 -31.22 -20.18 -15.27
CA TYR A 190 -32.17 -21.21 -15.69
C TYR A 190 -33.38 -21.25 -14.76
N PHE A 191 -34.55 -20.88 -15.28
CA PHE A 191 -35.84 -21.06 -14.60
C PHE A 191 -36.41 -22.43 -14.94
N ARG A 192 -37.27 -23.00 -14.10
CA ARG A 192 -38.04 -24.22 -14.39
C ARG A 192 -39.53 -23.93 -14.21
N MET A 193 -40.36 -24.32 -15.17
CA MET A 193 -41.81 -24.12 -15.05
C MET A 193 -42.42 -25.06 -14.01
N MET A 194 -43.33 -24.51 -13.20
CA MET A 194 -44.40 -25.28 -12.54
C MET A 194 -45.73 -24.94 -13.22
N THR A 195 -46.74 -25.78 -13.04
CA THR A 195 -48.04 -25.68 -13.73
C THR A 195 -48.71 -24.33 -13.50
N GLY A 196 -48.83 -23.53 -14.58
CA GLY A 196 -49.70 -22.36 -14.66
C GLY A 196 -49.04 -20.99 -14.41
N LYS A 197 -47.94 -20.88 -13.64
CA LYS A 197 -47.30 -19.57 -13.37
C LYS A 197 -45.77 -19.66 -13.29
N VAL A 198 -45.11 -18.65 -13.87
CA VAL A 198 -43.66 -18.39 -13.73
C VAL A 198 -43.49 -17.15 -12.86
N SER A 199 -42.65 -17.24 -11.83
CA SER A 199 -42.31 -16.10 -10.95
C SER A 199 -40.85 -15.70 -11.19
N MET A 200 -40.62 -14.42 -11.47
CA MET A 200 -39.29 -13.85 -11.70
C MET A 200 -38.82 -13.09 -10.45
N ILE A 201 -37.54 -13.21 -10.10
CA ILE A 201 -36.92 -12.47 -8.98
C ILE A 201 -35.71 -11.74 -9.55
N LEU A 202 -35.63 -10.43 -9.30
CA LEU A 202 -34.56 -9.56 -9.77
C LEU A 202 -33.43 -9.44 -8.72
N PRO A 203 -32.17 -9.23 -9.13
CA PRO A 203 -31.04 -9.03 -8.22
C PRO A 203 -31.10 -7.65 -7.52
N THR A 204 -30.32 -7.47 -6.45
CA THR A 204 -30.16 -6.16 -5.80
C THR A 204 -29.30 -5.22 -6.66
N VAL A 205 -29.66 -3.94 -6.67
CA VAL A 205 -29.13 -2.88 -7.54
C VAL A 205 -27.62 -2.64 -7.39
N SER A 206 -26.94 -2.42 -8.53
CA SER A 206 -25.57 -1.88 -8.62
C SER A 206 -25.60 -0.36 -8.82
N GLU A 207 -24.62 0.38 -8.30
CA GLU A 207 -24.61 1.85 -8.21
C GLU A 207 -24.23 2.57 -9.53
N TYR A 208 -24.57 2.00 -10.69
CA TYR A 208 -23.96 2.41 -11.98
C TYR A 208 -24.88 2.52 -13.22
N PHE A 209 -26.18 2.16 -13.16
CA PHE A 209 -27.09 2.22 -14.33
C PHE A 209 -28.54 2.53 -13.95
N ASP A 210 -29.26 3.30 -14.78
CA ASP A 210 -30.60 3.85 -14.46
C ASP A 210 -31.81 3.08 -15.03
N ASP A 211 -31.64 2.26 -16.08
CA ASP A 211 -32.71 1.47 -16.73
C ASP A 211 -32.33 -0.03 -16.83
N TYR A 212 -33.33 -0.93 -16.87
CA TYR A 212 -33.12 -2.38 -16.83
C TYR A 212 -33.66 -3.12 -18.07
N ILE A 213 -32.85 -4.02 -18.65
CA ILE A 213 -33.22 -4.86 -19.81
C ILE A 213 -33.31 -6.33 -19.40
N VAL A 214 -34.45 -6.97 -19.68
CA VAL A 214 -34.67 -8.42 -19.45
C VAL A 214 -34.85 -9.12 -20.78
N LYS A 215 -33.91 -10.01 -21.16
CA LYS A 215 -33.97 -10.81 -22.40
C LYS A 215 -34.45 -12.24 -22.14
N LEU A 216 -35.62 -12.56 -22.68
CA LEU A 216 -36.35 -13.82 -22.48
C LEU A 216 -36.20 -14.73 -23.71
N ILE A 217 -35.57 -15.89 -23.55
CA ILE A 217 -35.29 -16.85 -24.65
C ILE A 217 -36.17 -18.10 -24.47
N PRO A 218 -37.06 -18.44 -25.42
CA PRO A 218 -37.89 -19.64 -25.34
C PRO A 218 -37.05 -20.87 -25.68
N THR A 219 -37.30 -22.00 -25.02
CA THR A 219 -36.61 -23.27 -25.31
C THR A 219 -37.17 -24.02 -26.52
N THR A 220 -38.21 -23.50 -27.17
CA THR A 220 -38.70 -23.95 -28.48
C THR A 220 -38.83 -22.74 -29.41
N PRO A 221 -38.17 -22.71 -30.59
CA PRO A 221 -38.23 -21.56 -31.50
C PRO A 221 -39.64 -21.35 -32.09
N GLY A 222 -40.12 -20.11 -32.11
CA GLY A 222 -41.36 -19.72 -32.82
C GLY A 222 -42.32 -18.82 -32.04
N LYS A 223 -42.35 -18.93 -30.71
CA LYS A 223 -43.27 -18.19 -29.83
C LYS A 223 -42.62 -17.86 -28.48
N VAL A 224 -42.90 -16.67 -27.95
CA VAL A 224 -42.47 -16.18 -26.62
C VAL A 224 -43.69 -15.63 -25.88
N ALA A 225 -43.83 -15.91 -24.59
CA ALA A 225 -44.87 -15.30 -23.75
C ALA A 225 -44.37 -15.04 -22.32
N TYR A 226 -44.87 -13.99 -21.66
CA TYR A 226 -44.45 -13.56 -20.32
C TYR A 226 -45.55 -12.79 -19.56
N TYR A 227 -45.38 -12.67 -18.23
CA TYR A 227 -46.35 -12.10 -17.27
C TYR A 227 -45.73 -11.04 -16.35
N ILE A 228 -46.51 -10.02 -15.94
CA ILE A 228 -46.10 -8.85 -15.11
C ILE A 228 -47.19 -8.60 -14.02
N ALA A 229 -46.86 -8.32 -12.73
CA ALA A 229 -47.79 -8.48 -11.57
C ALA A 229 -47.97 -7.26 -10.57
N LEU A 230 -49.03 -7.28 -9.69
CA LEU A 230 -49.61 -6.14 -8.86
C LEU A 230 -50.10 -6.51 -7.35
N PRO A 231 -50.96 -5.80 -6.52
CA PRO A 231 -50.64 -5.40 -5.09
C PRO A 231 -51.70 -5.27 -3.87
N LYS A 232 -51.53 -5.88 -2.64
CA LYS A 232 -52.17 -5.65 -1.24
C LYS A 232 -51.43 -6.32 0.03
N GLY A 233 -51.61 -6.04 1.36
CA GLY A 233 -50.65 -6.59 2.45
C GLY A 233 -51.02 -6.90 3.96
N GLY A 234 -50.12 -7.52 4.80
CA GLY A 234 -50.22 -7.81 6.29
C GLY A 234 -49.18 -8.78 7.05
N PRO A 235 -49.26 -9.03 8.42
CA PRO A 235 -48.24 -9.67 9.37
C PRO A 235 -48.78 -10.75 10.43
N SER A 236 -48.18 -11.33 11.54
CA SER A 236 -46.82 -11.79 12.06
C SER A 236 -46.82 -12.52 13.51
N GLN A 237 -45.68 -13.10 14.02
CA GLN A 237 -45.21 -13.48 15.44
C GLN A 237 -45.26 -14.95 16.06
N ALA A 238 -44.24 -15.39 16.86
CA ALA A 238 -44.21 -16.52 17.88
C ALA A 238 -42.81 -16.80 18.60
N THR A 239 -42.63 -17.92 19.36
CA THR A 239 -41.44 -18.36 20.22
C THR A 239 -41.13 -19.91 20.09
N ALA A 240 -40.29 -20.74 20.78
CA ALA A 240 -39.39 -20.83 22.00
C ALA A 240 -38.42 -22.11 21.90
N LYS A 241 -37.67 -22.77 22.85
CA LYS A 241 -37.26 -22.59 24.30
C LYS A 241 -35.85 -23.16 24.78
N THR A 242 -35.66 -24.26 25.55
CA THR A 242 -34.61 -24.54 26.64
C THR A 242 -33.71 -25.84 26.49
N GLU A 243 -32.65 -26.28 27.25
CA GLU A 243 -31.64 -25.82 28.31
C GLU A 243 -30.46 -26.87 28.55
N THR A 244 -29.69 -26.84 29.69
CA THR A 244 -28.86 -27.89 30.44
C THR A 244 -27.32 -27.68 30.72
N LYS A 245 -26.69 -28.52 31.62
CA LYS A 245 -25.47 -28.20 32.49
C LYS A 245 -24.50 -29.37 32.91
N LYS A 246 -23.18 -29.13 33.14
CA LYS A 246 -22.27 -29.72 34.21
C LYS A 246 -20.90 -28.97 34.37
N ASN A 247 -20.12 -29.22 35.44
CA ASN A 247 -19.05 -28.32 36.01
C ASN A 247 -17.63 -28.93 36.20
N THR A 248 -16.62 -28.05 36.33
CA THR A 248 -15.36 -28.21 37.12
C THR A 248 -14.91 -26.83 37.68
N SER A 249 -14.01 -26.81 38.68
CA SER A 249 -13.54 -25.58 39.34
C SER A 249 -12.37 -24.90 38.62
N VAL A 250 -12.41 -23.56 38.56
CA VAL A 250 -11.40 -22.69 37.94
C VAL A 250 -10.98 -21.60 38.93
N ALA A 251 -9.82 -20.96 38.73
CA ALA A 251 -9.41 -19.79 39.49
C ALA A 251 -10.09 -18.50 38.96
N PRO A 252 -10.64 -17.64 39.83
CA PRO A 252 -11.44 -16.49 39.39
C PRO A 252 -10.64 -15.51 38.53
N LEU A 253 -11.29 -14.98 37.50
CA LEU A 253 -10.67 -14.05 36.56
C LEU A 253 -10.20 -12.77 37.27
N LYS A 254 -8.96 -12.35 36.98
CA LYS A 254 -8.40 -11.10 37.48
C LYS A 254 -8.68 -9.99 36.47
N VAL A 255 -9.41 -8.96 36.90
CA VAL A 255 -9.48 -7.67 36.21
C VAL A 255 -8.23 -6.88 36.59
N VAL A 256 -7.49 -6.38 35.61
CA VAL A 256 -6.22 -5.66 35.83
C VAL A 256 -6.33 -4.24 35.29
N ASN A 257 -5.97 -3.26 36.12
CA ASN A 257 -5.83 -1.82 35.84
C ASN A 257 -6.54 -1.33 34.57
N SER A 258 -7.87 -1.23 34.64
CA SER A 258 -8.77 -0.66 33.63
C SER A 258 -8.60 -1.23 32.20
N GLN A 259 -9.60 -2.01 31.76
CA GLN A 259 -9.81 -2.55 30.40
C GLN A 259 -9.19 -3.92 30.06
N MET A 260 -8.62 -4.68 31.01
CA MET A 260 -8.19 -6.08 30.78
C MET A 260 -8.74 -7.07 31.81
N ILE A 261 -9.10 -8.28 31.36
CA ILE A 261 -9.62 -9.39 32.17
C ILE A 261 -8.87 -10.67 31.78
N LYS A 262 -8.29 -11.42 32.73
CA LYS A 262 -7.48 -12.63 32.42
C LYS A 262 -7.65 -13.81 33.39
N ASN A 263 -7.48 -15.03 32.87
CA ASN A 263 -7.17 -16.25 33.65
C ASN A 263 -5.66 -16.55 33.54
N ASN A 264 -5.24 -17.76 33.90
CA ASN A 264 -3.84 -18.20 33.89
C ASN A 264 -3.21 -18.34 32.49
N LYS A 265 -4.00 -18.39 31.39
CA LYS A 265 -3.54 -18.70 30.02
C LYS A 265 -4.25 -17.90 28.90
N SER A 266 -5.28 -17.13 29.25
CA SER A 266 -6.22 -16.46 28.34
C SER A 266 -6.58 -15.09 28.87
N LEU A 267 -6.73 -14.10 27.98
CA LEU A 267 -7.19 -12.76 28.34
C LEU A 267 -8.15 -12.16 27.33
N VAL A 268 -8.98 -11.22 27.79
CA VAL A 268 -9.84 -10.37 26.97
C VAL A 268 -9.50 -8.91 27.25
N ARG A 269 -9.34 -8.12 26.18
CA ARG A 269 -9.20 -6.67 26.24
C ARG A 269 -10.50 -5.98 25.83
N MET A 270 -10.76 -4.83 26.44
CA MET A 270 -11.76 -3.88 25.96
C MET A 270 -11.08 -2.76 25.17
N LYS A 271 -11.80 -2.15 24.22
CA LYS A 271 -11.37 -0.88 23.61
C LYS A 271 -12.08 0.27 24.35
N ASP A 272 -11.42 1.43 24.45
CA ASP A 272 -12.01 2.68 25.01
C ASP A 272 -13.39 2.99 24.42
N ILE A 273 -13.59 2.67 23.13
CA ILE A 273 -14.82 2.91 22.36
C ILE A 273 -16.06 2.08 22.79
N GLY A 274 -16.00 1.39 23.94
CA GLY A 274 -17.17 0.72 24.53
C GLY A 274 -17.53 -0.62 23.89
N ILE A 275 -16.64 -1.24 23.10
CA ILE A 275 -16.83 -2.61 22.59
C ILE A 275 -15.63 -3.49 22.95
N MET A 276 -15.82 -4.81 22.89
CA MET A 276 -14.71 -5.75 23.07
C MET A 276 -13.60 -5.48 22.06
N GLY A 277 -12.36 -5.47 22.58
CA GLY A 277 -11.16 -5.58 21.78
C GLY A 277 -10.93 -7.04 21.41
N ASP A 278 -9.75 -7.52 21.73
CA ASP A 278 -9.31 -8.86 21.36
C ASP A 278 -9.39 -9.86 22.51
N VAL A 279 -9.65 -11.12 22.14
CA VAL A 279 -9.54 -12.31 23.01
C VAL A 279 -8.30 -13.06 22.57
N MET A 280 -7.39 -13.34 23.49
CA MET A 280 -6.18 -14.12 23.22
C MET A 280 -6.05 -15.32 24.15
N HIS A 281 -5.43 -16.37 23.66
CA HIS A 281 -5.11 -17.59 24.38
C HIS A 281 -3.74 -18.09 23.89
N VAL A 282 -2.80 -18.31 24.81
CA VAL A 282 -1.53 -18.98 24.49
C VAL A 282 -0.79 -18.28 23.32
N GLY A 283 -0.59 -16.95 23.43
CA GLY A 283 0.05 -16.13 22.38
C GLY A 283 -0.84 -15.79 21.18
N ASN A 284 -1.85 -16.63 20.89
CA ASN A 284 -2.68 -16.54 19.69
C ASN A 284 -3.92 -15.68 19.93
N SER A 285 -4.35 -14.92 18.91
CA SER A 285 -5.65 -14.25 18.95
C SER A 285 -6.77 -15.22 18.56
N LEU A 286 -7.80 -15.30 19.39
CA LEU A 286 -9.04 -16.01 19.10
C LEU A 286 -10.09 -15.05 18.51
N VAL A 287 -10.06 -13.77 18.90
CA VAL A 287 -10.92 -12.73 18.33
C VAL A 287 -10.10 -11.44 18.24
N ASN A 288 -10.05 -10.80 17.08
CA ASN A 288 -9.31 -9.56 16.82
C ASN A 288 -10.12 -8.28 17.11
N GLY A 289 -11.41 -8.39 17.40
CA GLY A 289 -12.28 -7.26 17.70
C GLY A 289 -13.77 -7.63 17.75
N ALA A 290 -14.57 -6.70 18.26
CA ALA A 290 -15.98 -6.58 17.95
C ALA A 290 -16.25 -5.39 17.00
N SER A 291 -17.44 -5.36 16.38
CA SER A 291 -18.08 -4.14 15.85
C SER A 291 -19.58 -4.17 16.12
N LEU A 292 -20.16 -3.02 16.48
CA LEU A 292 -21.61 -2.86 16.64
C LEU A 292 -22.31 -2.75 15.27
N SER A 293 -23.40 -3.49 15.11
CA SER A 293 -24.37 -3.32 14.04
C SER A 293 -25.67 -2.75 14.61
N ILE A 294 -26.12 -1.63 14.06
CA ILE A 294 -27.46 -1.07 14.31
C ILE A 294 -28.33 -1.20 13.08
N LYS A 295 -29.63 -0.92 13.22
CA LYS A 295 -30.60 -0.93 12.15
C LYS A 295 -31.36 0.40 12.12
N LYS A 296 -31.24 1.14 11.02
CA LYS A 296 -32.04 2.33 10.69
C LYS A 296 -32.94 1.98 9.50
N ASP A 297 -34.24 2.28 9.58
CA ASP A 297 -35.18 2.15 8.44
C ASP A 297 -35.09 0.80 7.70
N GLY A 298 -35.06 -0.30 8.46
CA GLY A 298 -34.91 -1.66 7.92
C GLY A 298 -33.46 -2.09 7.64
N LYS A 299 -32.57 -1.17 7.29
CA LYS A 299 -31.20 -1.42 6.82
C LYS A 299 -30.21 -1.53 7.98
N ILE A 300 -29.30 -2.51 7.91
CA ILE A 300 -28.25 -2.72 8.91
C ILE A 300 -27.02 -1.87 8.56
N VAL A 301 -26.54 -1.09 9.53
CA VAL A 301 -25.38 -0.20 9.43
C VAL A 301 -24.38 -0.56 10.52
N ASN A 302 -23.09 -0.67 10.17
CA ASN A 302 -22.01 -0.76 11.15
C ASN A 302 -21.53 0.65 11.48
N ILE A 303 -21.47 1.02 12.76
CA ILE A 303 -21.07 2.38 13.16
C ILE A 303 -19.54 2.48 13.31
N PRO A 304 -18.87 3.48 12.71
CA PRO A 304 -17.53 3.90 13.14
C PRO A 304 -17.62 4.68 14.47
N PHE A 305 -16.88 4.24 15.48
CA PHE A 305 -16.86 4.91 16.80
C PHE A 305 -15.75 5.97 16.91
N ALA A 306 -16.07 7.11 17.50
CA ALA A 306 -15.09 8.05 18.03
C ALA A 306 -14.53 7.59 19.38
N ILE A 307 -13.35 8.10 19.77
CA ILE A 307 -12.70 7.81 21.05
C ILE A 307 -13.19 8.82 22.11
N THR A 308 -14.23 8.46 22.85
CA THR A 308 -14.71 9.21 24.02
C THR A 308 -14.69 8.30 25.26
N LYS A 309 -14.52 8.86 26.46
CA LYS A 309 -14.09 8.11 27.65
C LYS A 309 -15.04 8.25 28.85
N ASN A 310 -15.62 7.13 29.28
CA ASN A 310 -16.04 6.92 30.68
C ASN A 310 -15.93 5.43 31.01
N ALA A 311 -15.01 5.02 31.90
CA ALA A 311 -14.84 3.63 32.30
C ALA A 311 -14.69 3.49 33.82
N LYS A 312 -15.49 2.61 34.44
CA LYS A 312 -15.53 2.37 35.90
C LYS A 312 -15.34 0.88 36.20
N VAL A 313 -14.51 0.56 37.19
CA VAL A 313 -14.30 -0.81 37.69
C VAL A 313 -14.93 -0.95 39.08
N GLU A 314 -15.68 -2.03 39.28
CA GLU A 314 -16.42 -2.38 40.50
C GLU A 314 -16.18 -3.87 40.79
N GLY A 315 -15.09 -4.20 41.49
CA GLY A 315 -14.70 -5.59 41.75
C GLY A 315 -14.40 -6.37 40.46
N ASN A 316 -15.20 -7.38 40.13
CA ASN A 316 -15.08 -8.17 38.91
C ASN A 316 -15.83 -7.57 37.70
N LYS A 317 -16.51 -6.42 37.87
CA LYS A 317 -17.33 -5.75 36.86
C LYS A 317 -16.61 -4.51 36.32
N LEU A 318 -16.63 -4.33 35.00
CA LEU A 318 -16.14 -3.15 34.28
C LEU A 318 -17.32 -2.57 33.48
N VAL A 319 -17.63 -1.30 33.67
CA VAL A 319 -18.64 -0.57 32.89
C VAL A 319 -17.94 0.48 32.06
N ILE A 320 -18.19 0.51 30.75
CA ILE A 320 -17.74 1.53 29.82
C ILE A 320 -18.97 2.24 29.24
N LYS A 321 -18.97 3.57 29.23
CA LYS A 321 -19.91 4.41 28.50
C LYS A 321 -19.15 5.15 27.40
N ASN A 322 -19.63 5.05 26.17
CA ASN A 322 -19.10 5.79 25.04
C ASN A 322 -20.22 6.61 24.37
N ASP A 323 -20.13 7.92 24.50
CA ASP A 323 -20.97 8.87 23.78
C ASP A 323 -20.32 9.20 22.42
N PHE A 324 -21.08 9.02 21.34
CA PHE A 324 -20.62 9.27 19.98
C PHE A 324 -21.73 9.85 19.11
N LYS A 325 -21.33 10.46 17.98
CA LYS A 325 -22.27 10.98 16.99
C LYS A 325 -22.17 10.24 15.67
N TYR A 326 -23.31 10.01 15.03
CA TYR A 326 -23.43 9.46 13.68
C TYR A 326 -24.51 10.22 12.92
N GLN A 327 -24.19 10.70 11.71
CA GLN A 327 -25.05 11.58 10.89
C GLN A 327 -25.55 12.89 11.57
N GLY A 328 -24.99 13.25 12.74
CA GLY A 328 -25.33 14.43 13.54
C GLY A 328 -26.00 14.08 14.87
N ASP A 329 -26.74 12.96 14.86
CA ASP A 329 -27.47 12.38 15.99
C ASP A 329 -26.52 11.88 17.09
N LEU A 330 -27.00 11.86 18.34
CA LEU A 330 -26.23 11.44 19.51
C LEU A 330 -26.64 10.03 19.97
N PHE A 331 -25.65 9.21 20.30
CA PHE A 331 -25.81 7.85 20.79
C PHE A 331 -24.95 7.64 22.04
N GLU A 332 -25.44 6.86 23.01
CA GLU A 332 -24.64 6.35 24.14
C GLU A 332 -24.60 4.81 24.05
N LEU A 333 -23.41 4.23 23.94
CA LEU A 333 -23.21 2.79 24.17
C LEU A 333 -22.72 2.55 25.60
N THR A 334 -23.57 1.95 26.42
CA THR A 334 -23.19 1.41 27.74
C THR A 334 -22.85 -0.08 27.60
N THR A 335 -21.62 -0.46 27.93
CA THR A 335 -21.14 -1.85 27.90
C THR A 335 -20.65 -2.27 29.27
N THR A 336 -21.24 -3.32 29.83
CA THR A 336 -20.84 -3.92 31.11
C THR A 336 -20.20 -5.29 30.87
N ALA A 337 -18.93 -5.45 31.26
CA ALA A 337 -18.20 -6.70 31.25
C ALA A 337 -18.07 -7.24 32.69
N ILE A 338 -18.50 -8.49 32.94
CA ILE A 338 -18.45 -9.13 34.26
C ILE A 338 -17.56 -10.36 34.17
N ALA A 339 -16.44 -10.34 34.90
CA ALA A 339 -15.47 -11.42 34.93
C ALA A 339 -15.95 -12.54 35.87
N GLY A 340 -16.35 -13.68 35.29
CA GLY A 340 -16.74 -14.88 36.01
C GLY A 340 -15.58 -15.85 36.24
N ASN A 341 -15.87 -17.14 36.28
CA ASN A 341 -14.87 -18.18 36.48
C ASN A 341 -14.54 -18.87 35.15
N GLY A 342 -13.46 -18.42 34.49
CA GLY A 342 -13.09 -18.86 33.13
C GLY A 342 -13.89 -18.22 31.99
N TYR A 343 -14.85 -17.33 32.26
CA TYR A 343 -15.67 -16.65 31.26
C TYR A 343 -15.91 -15.18 31.58
N VAL A 344 -16.17 -14.35 30.57
CA VAL A 344 -16.67 -12.97 30.74
C VAL A 344 -18.09 -12.88 30.19
N ASP A 345 -19.03 -12.35 30.98
CA ASP A 345 -20.34 -11.90 30.50
C ASP A 345 -20.24 -10.46 30.01
N PHE A 346 -20.66 -10.20 28.79
CA PHE A 346 -20.82 -8.86 28.23
C PHE A 346 -22.30 -8.52 28.07
N ASN A 347 -22.72 -7.39 28.62
CA ASN A 347 -24.00 -6.75 28.36
C ASN A 347 -23.74 -5.46 27.57
N TYR A 348 -24.36 -5.32 26.40
CA TYR A 348 -24.26 -4.16 25.52
C TYR A 348 -25.63 -3.49 25.41
N LYS A 349 -25.78 -2.28 25.95
CA LYS A 349 -27.01 -1.49 25.85
C LYS A 349 -26.72 -0.18 25.11
N LEU A 350 -27.37 -0.02 23.96
CA LEU A 350 -27.34 1.23 23.19
C LEU A 350 -28.56 2.07 23.56
N ASN A 351 -28.32 3.34 23.87
CA ASN A 351 -29.31 4.40 23.86
C ASN A 351 -29.12 5.20 22.55
N ALA A 352 -30.20 5.39 21.80
CA ALA A 352 -30.18 5.92 20.44
C ALA A 352 -31.49 6.67 20.14
N PRO A 353 -31.53 7.51 19.09
CA PRO A 353 -32.79 8.06 18.58
C PRO A 353 -33.74 6.95 18.12
N SER A 354 -35.05 7.23 18.17
CA SER A 354 -36.18 6.30 17.95
C SER A 354 -36.10 5.43 16.69
N GLU A 355 -35.54 5.97 15.62
CA GLU A 355 -35.42 5.39 14.29
C GLU A 355 -34.23 4.42 14.14
N TYR A 356 -33.37 4.32 15.17
CA TYR A 356 -32.26 3.39 15.24
C TYR A 356 -32.51 2.30 16.30
N THR A 357 -32.28 1.05 15.94
CA THR A 357 -32.38 -0.11 16.85
C THR A 357 -31.07 -0.89 16.92
N PHE A 358 -30.79 -1.50 18.07
CA PHE A 358 -29.64 -2.41 18.21
C PHE A 358 -29.90 -3.67 17.37
N ALA A 359 -29.02 -3.99 16.41
CA ALA A 359 -29.21 -5.14 15.52
C ALA A 359 -28.34 -6.35 15.91
N GLY A 360 -27.11 -6.12 16.37
CA GLY A 360 -26.21 -7.20 16.75
C GLY A 360 -24.76 -6.76 16.94
N ILE A 361 -23.89 -7.71 17.22
CA ILE A 361 -22.43 -7.52 17.26
C ILE A 361 -21.76 -8.54 16.35
N THR A 362 -20.80 -8.07 15.56
CA THR A 362 -19.88 -8.94 14.80
C THR A 362 -18.59 -9.12 15.58
N PHE A 363 -18.19 -10.36 15.83
CA PHE A 363 -16.84 -10.72 16.30
C PHE A 363 -15.96 -11.13 15.13
N PHE A 364 -14.72 -10.64 15.11
CA PHE A 364 -13.73 -10.95 14.08
C PHE A 364 -12.82 -12.10 14.55
N MET A 365 -13.15 -13.33 14.19
CA MET A 365 -12.41 -14.54 14.58
C MET A 365 -11.16 -14.68 13.69
N ASP A 366 -9.96 -14.79 14.29
CA ASP A 366 -8.69 -14.68 13.53
C ASP A 366 -8.58 -15.70 12.38
N TYR A 367 -8.32 -15.23 11.16
CA TYR A 367 -8.26 -16.11 9.98
C TYR A 367 -7.20 -17.23 10.13
N ASN A 368 -6.01 -16.92 10.62
CA ASN A 368 -4.93 -17.91 10.69
C ASN A 368 -5.17 -18.92 11.81
N THR A 369 -5.73 -18.51 12.93
CA THR A 369 -6.06 -19.40 14.06
C THR A 369 -7.13 -20.43 13.73
N TYR A 370 -8.02 -20.15 12.77
CA TYR A 370 -9.18 -21.01 12.47
C TYR A 370 -9.24 -21.62 11.06
N LYS A 371 -8.45 -21.15 10.09
CA LYS A 371 -8.53 -21.63 8.69
C LYS A 371 -8.44 -23.17 8.60
N GLY A 372 -9.43 -23.79 7.96
CA GLY A 372 -9.51 -25.24 7.80
C GLY A 372 -9.90 -26.03 9.05
N LEU A 373 -10.13 -25.41 10.22
CA LEU A 373 -10.56 -26.09 11.43
C LEU A 373 -12.08 -26.32 11.48
N PRO A 374 -12.57 -27.28 12.30
CA PRO A 374 -13.99 -27.44 12.59
C PRO A 374 -14.49 -26.45 13.66
N PHE A 375 -15.77 -26.12 13.59
CA PHE A 375 -16.50 -25.41 14.65
C PHE A 375 -17.93 -25.96 14.79
N LYS A 376 -18.65 -25.58 15.85
CA LYS A 376 -19.99 -26.07 16.17
C LYS A 376 -20.94 -24.93 16.52
N LEU A 377 -22.19 -25.03 16.07
CA LEU A 377 -23.31 -24.17 16.44
C LEU A 377 -24.43 -25.04 16.99
N ASP A 378 -24.68 -24.96 18.30
CA ASP A 378 -25.56 -25.88 19.06
C ASP A 378 -25.29 -27.36 18.72
N GLY A 379 -24.03 -27.77 18.81
CA GLY A 379 -23.55 -29.14 18.57
C GLY A 379 -23.35 -29.53 17.11
N ALA A 380 -24.18 -29.03 16.19
CA ALA A 380 -24.04 -29.28 14.75
C ALA A 380 -22.71 -28.70 14.23
N SER A 381 -21.94 -29.51 13.50
CA SER A 381 -20.55 -29.22 13.12
C SER A 381 -20.42 -28.65 11.71
N PHE A 382 -19.49 -27.71 11.55
CA PHE A 382 -19.14 -26.99 10.33
C PHE A 382 -17.61 -26.90 10.22
N LYS A 383 -17.09 -26.40 9.10
CA LYS A 383 -15.65 -26.21 8.86
C LYS A 383 -15.38 -24.82 8.30
N TYR A 384 -14.30 -24.18 8.73
CA TYR A 384 -13.87 -22.89 8.23
C TYR A 384 -13.29 -23.00 6.80
N THR A 385 -13.96 -22.41 5.81
CA THR A 385 -13.50 -22.34 4.41
C THR A 385 -12.25 -21.47 4.28
N PRO A 386 -11.15 -21.94 3.66
CA PRO A 386 -9.99 -21.12 3.33
C PRO A 386 -10.32 -20.00 2.32
N LYS A 387 -9.62 -18.86 2.37
CA LYS A 387 -9.93 -17.68 1.52
C LYS A 387 -9.71 -17.90 0.03
N GLU A 388 -8.76 -18.75 -0.32
CA GLU A 388 -8.42 -19.15 -1.68
C GLU A 388 -9.58 -19.94 -2.33
N GLN A 389 -10.47 -20.50 -1.49
CA GLN A 389 -11.67 -21.27 -1.87
C GLN A 389 -12.96 -20.45 -1.71
N ALA A 390 -12.89 -19.25 -1.15
CA ALA A 390 -14.06 -18.37 -0.95
C ALA A 390 -14.42 -17.63 -2.26
N LYS A 391 -15.72 -17.60 -2.58
CA LYS A 391 -16.27 -16.71 -3.61
C LYS A 391 -16.78 -15.44 -2.93
N ASP A 392 -16.14 -14.31 -3.25
CA ASP A 392 -16.42 -12.94 -2.80
C ASP A 392 -16.85 -12.84 -1.32
N TRP A 393 -18.16 -12.87 -1.03
CA TRP A 393 -18.70 -12.99 0.32
C TRP A 393 -19.28 -14.39 0.57
N HIS A 394 -18.46 -15.31 1.07
CA HIS A 394 -18.82 -16.70 1.30
C HIS A 394 -19.36 -16.89 2.73
N TYR A 395 -20.67 -17.10 2.84
CA TYR A 395 -21.31 -17.49 4.09
C TYR A 395 -21.07 -18.98 4.35
N VAL A 396 -20.24 -19.28 5.36
CA VAL A 396 -20.03 -20.64 5.88
C VAL A 396 -21.27 -21.09 6.66
N VAL A 397 -21.93 -20.16 7.36
CA VAL A 397 -23.26 -20.31 7.96
C VAL A 397 -24.02 -18.99 7.81
N PHE A 398 -25.30 -19.06 7.44
CA PHE A 398 -26.18 -17.90 7.34
C PHE A 398 -27.54 -18.16 8.00
N GLY A 399 -28.07 -17.16 8.70
CA GLY A 399 -29.42 -17.11 9.23
C GLY A 399 -29.75 -18.09 10.35
N LYS A 400 -28.77 -18.90 10.80
CA LYS A 400 -29.00 -20.00 11.74
C LYS A 400 -29.33 -19.48 13.14
N GLN A 401 -30.48 -19.87 13.68
CA GLN A 401 -30.71 -19.76 15.12
C GLN A 401 -29.76 -20.71 15.85
N ALA A 402 -28.98 -20.17 16.78
CA ALA A 402 -28.08 -20.91 17.64
C ALA A 402 -27.87 -20.13 18.93
N LYS A 403 -27.68 -20.83 20.06
CA LYS A 403 -27.40 -20.22 21.36
C LYS A 403 -25.93 -20.23 21.70
N VAL A 404 -25.21 -21.27 21.26
CA VAL A 404 -23.83 -21.54 21.58
C VAL A 404 -23.04 -21.77 20.29
N PHE A 405 -22.05 -20.90 20.08
CA PHE A 405 -20.93 -21.13 19.18
C PHE A 405 -19.76 -21.75 19.96
N LYS A 406 -19.09 -22.73 19.35
CA LYS A 406 -17.82 -23.29 19.81
C LYS A 406 -16.86 -23.43 18.64
N ALA A 407 -15.62 -22.97 18.79
CA ALA A 407 -14.55 -23.27 17.84
C ALA A 407 -13.29 -23.72 18.59
N SER A 408 -12.72 -24.83 18.15
CA SER A 408 -11.42 -25.29 18.63
C SER A 408 -10.32 -24.51 17.89
N ASN A 409 -9.29 -24.03 18.59
CA ASN A 409 -8.10 -23.46 17.95
C ASN A 409 -7.18 -24.58 17.42
N GLN A 410 -6.06 -24.22 16.75
CA GLN A 410 -5.06 -25.19 16.27
C GLN A 410 -4.43 -26.07 17.38
N GLU A 411 -4.64 -25.72 18.65
CA GLU A 411 -4.12 -26.45 19.81
C GLU A 411 -5.18 -27.34 20.47
N GLY A 412 -6.34 -27.53 19.83
CA GLY A 412 -7.42 -28.39 20.30
C GLY A 412 -8.23 -27.82 21.46
N THR A 413 -8.07 -26.53 21.78
CA THR A 413 -8.77 -25.88 22.90
C THR A 413 -10.06 -25.18 22.43
N ASP A 414 -11.19 -25.49 23.05
CA ASP A 414 -12.51 -24.94 22.71
C ASP A 414 -12.68 -23.51 23.26
N ALA A 415 -12.78 -22.52 22.37
CA ALA A 415 -13.37 -21.22 22.67
C ALA A 415 -14.90 -21.30 22.52
N LYS A 416 -15.66 -20.76 23.48
CA LYS A 416 -17.13 -20.80 23.46
C LYS A 416 -17.71 -19.39 23.57
N ILE A 417 -18.65 -19.06 22.70
CA ILE A 417 -19.39 -17.79 22.68
C ILE A 417 -20.88 -18.13 22.72
N GLU A 418 -21.63 -17.58 23.67
CA GLU A 418 -23.05 -17.91 23.85
C GLU A 418 -23.90 -16.70 24.26
N TYR A 419 -25.18 -16.69 23.89
CA TYR A 419 -26.12 -15.70 24.43
C TYR A 419 -26.48 -16.04 25.89
N THR A 420 -26.56 -15.03 26.76
CA THR A 420 -26.93 -15.19 28.18
C THR A 420 -28.11 -14.29 28.58
N ASN A 421 -28.56 -14.38 29.83
CA ASN A 421 -29.54 -13.48 30.46
C ASN A 421 -30.82 -13.21 29.64
N GLY A 422 -31.31 -14.21 28.91
CA GLY A 422 -32.54 -14.12 28.11
C GLY A 422 -32.35 -13.63 26.66
N SER A 423 -31.18 -13.08 26.30
CA SER A 423 -30.89 -12.70 24.92
C SER A 423 -30.90 -13.92 23.99
N ALA A 424 -31.34 -13.72 22.74
CA ALA A 424 -31.41 -14.74 21.71
C ALA A 424 -31.38 -14.11 20.31
N GLY A 425 -31.11 -14.93 19.30
CA GLY A 425 -31.19 -14.52 17.90
C GLY A 425 -30.54 -15.51 16.95
N LYS A 426 -29.74 -15.00 16.01
CA LYS A 426 -29.11 -15.77 14.92
C LYS A 426 -27.60 -15.58 14.93
N MET A 427 -26.88 -16.63 14.56
CA MET A 427 -25.43 -16.63 14.36
C MET A 427 -25.07 -16.90 12.90
N ASP A 428 -24.40 -15.94 12.25
CA ASP A 428 -23.77 -16.14 10.93
C ASP A 428 -22.27 -16.37 11.09
N VAL A 429 -21.67 -17.18 10.20
CA VAL A 429 -20.21 -17.30 10.06
C VAL A 429 -19.85 -17.03 8.60
N ILE A 430 -19.03 -16.01 8.37
CA ILE A 430 -18.76 -15.46 7.03
C ILE A 430 -17.25 -15.35 6.82
N VAL A 431 -16.79 -15.66 5.60
CA VAL A 431 -15.44 -15.36 5.11
C VAL A 431 -15.53 -14.55 3.82
N GLN A 432 -14.65 -13.57 3.66
CA GLN A 432 -14.47 -12.88 2.40
C GLN A 432 -13.27 -13.48 1.65
N ARG A 433 -13.34 -13.59 0.31
CA ARG A 433 -12.15 -13.73 -0.54
C ARG A 433 -11.21 -12.55 -0.29
N ASP A 434 -9.93 -12.69 -0.61
CA ASP A 434 -8.91 -11.65 -0.37
C ASP A 434 -9.36 -10.27 -0.84
N GLY A 435 -9.36 -9.32 0.11
CA GLY A 435 -10.15 -8.09 0.04
C GLY A 435 -10.26 -7.44 1.42
N PHE A 436 -11.29 -6.59 1.61
CA PHE A 436 -11.41 -5.67 2.75
C PHE A 436 -11.32 -6.32 4.15
N PHE A 437 -11.86 -7.52 4.37
CA PHE A 437 -11.88 -8.15 5.70
C PHE A 437 -10.79 -9.21 5.87
N LYS A 438 -9.91 -8.99 6.86
CA LYS A 438 -8.77 -9.87 7.18
C LYS A 438 -9.20 -11.18 7.84
N ASP A 439 -10.28 -11.15 8.62
CA ASP A 439 -10.71 -12.22 9.53
C ASP A 439 -12.05 -12.88 9.14
N TYR A 440 -12.36 -14.02 9.77
CA TYR A 440 -13.70 -14.59 9.75
C TYR A 440 -14.65 -13.73 10.59
N MET A 441 -15.89 -13.55 10.15
CA MET A 441 -16.91 -12.81 10.89
C MET A 441 -17.94 -13.76 11.50
N LEU A 442 -18.01 -13.80 12.84
CA LEU A 442 -19.09 -14.41 13.61
C LEU A 442 -20.09 -13.31 14.00
N LYS A 443 -21.27 -13.26 13.36
CA LYS A 443 -22.28 -12.22 13.64
C LYS A 443 -23.34 -12.73 14.60
N LEU A 444 -23.51 -12.06 15.73
CA LEU A 444 -24.55 -12.32 16.73
C LEU A 444 -25.66 -11.28 16.57
N TRP A 445 -26.73 -11.65 15.90
CA TRP A 445 -27.94 -10.84 15.78
C TRP A 445 -28.80 -10.94 17.05
N THR A 446 -29.43 -9.85 17.49
CA THR A 446 -30.45 -9.88 18.56
C THR A 446 -31.85 -9.88 17.95
N THR A 447 -32.81 -10.52 18.63
CA THR A 447 -34.25 -10.28 18.40
C THR A 447 -34.89 -9.36 19.44
N ASP A 448 -34.16 -9.03 20.52
CA ASP A 448 -34.53 -7.99 21.48
C ASP A 448 -33.81 -6.69 21.09
N THR A 449 -34.56 -5.72 20.58
CA THR A 449 -34.05 -4.42 20.10
C THR A 449 -34.10 -3.31 21.15
N SER A 450 -34.71 -3.54 22.32
CA SER A 450 -35.00 -2.51 23.33
C SER A 450 -34.17 -2.65 24.62
N ASN A 451 -33.74 -3.87 24.98
CA ASN A 451 -32.94 -4.12 26.18
C ASN A 451 -31.43 -4.27 25.91
N GLY A 452 -31.04 -4.44 24.64
CA GLY A 452 -29.66 -4.68 24.23
C GLY A 452 -29.29 -6.16 24.17
N LEU A 453 -27.99 -6.46 24.18
CA LEU A 453 -27.46 -7.80 23.89
C LEU A 453 -26.55 -8.32 25.02
N ASN A 454 -26.84 -9.54 25.51
CA ASN A 454 -26.01 -10.26 26.47
C ASN A 454 -25.27 -11.42 25.79
N VAL A 455 -23.95 -11.48 25.94
CA VAL A 455 -23.07 -12.52 25.38
C VAL A 455 -22.03 -12.95 26.40
N ARG A 456 -21.91 -14.24 26.67
CA ARG A 456 -20.79 -14.83 27.42
C ARG A 456 -19.72 -15.33 26.48
N ILE A 457 -18.48 -15.00 26.78
CA ILE A 457 -17.30 -15.60 26.15
C ILE A 457 -16.57 -16.43 27.21
N THR A 458 -16.60 -17.75 27.07
CA THR A 458 -15.78 -18.66 27.86
C THR A 458 -14.42 -18.79 27.19
N MET A 459 -13.37 -18.43 27.92
CA MET A 459 -11.99 -18.59 27.49
C MET A 459 -11.58 -20.07 27.56
N PRO A 460 -10.70 -20.56 26.66
CA PRO A 460 -10.22 -21.92 26.76
C PRO A 460 -9.35 -22.14 28.00
N VAL A 461 -9.27 -23.41 28.41
CA VAL A 461 -8.53 -23.90 29.57
C VAL A 461 -7.63 -25.08 29.15
N GLY A 462 -6.53 -24.76 28.46
CA GLY A 462 -5.55 -25.71 27.93
C GLY A 462 -4.27 -25.00 27.45
N GLY A 463 -3.41 -25.72 26.73
CA GLY A 463 -2.19 -25.20 26.07
C GLY A 463 -1.06 -24.75 27.00
N GLU A 464 0.14 -24.54 26.44
CA GLU A 464 1.25 -23.84 27.09
C GLU A 464 1.81 -22.81 26.13
N LEU A 465 2.22 -21.63 26.64
CA LEU A 465 2.69 -20.52 25.82
C LEU A 465 3.91 -20.93 25.00
N LYS A 466 3.68 -21.24 23.71
CA LYS A 466 4.73 -21.39 22.71
C LYS A 466 5.41 -20.04 22.52
N LEU A 467 6.55 -19.88 23.19
CA LEU A 467 7.44 -18.75 22.97
C LEU A 467 7.94 -18.78 21.51
N PRO A 468 8.14 -17.62 20.86
CA PRO A 468 8.80 -17.58 19.56
C PRO A 468 10.19 -18.23 19.60
N GLU A 469 10.68 -18.65 18.44
CA GLU A 469 12.03 -19.22 18.33
C GLU A 469 13.09 -18.26 18.89
N GLY A 470 14.01 -18.80 19.71
CA GLY A 470 15.00 -18.03 20.47
C GLY A 470 14.50 -17.44 21.79
N VAL A 471 13.19 -17.23 21.97
CA VAL A 471 12.62 -16.57 23.16
C VAL A 471 12.43 -17.54 24.31
N ARG A 472 12.80 -17.12 25.53
CA ARG A 472 12.79 -17.96 26.74
C ARG A 472 12.34 -17.20 28.00
N MET A 473 11.68 -17.91 28.92
CA MET A 473 11.27 -17.34 30.21
C MET A 473 12.50 -16.92 31.04
N ASN A 474 12.42 -15.74 31.66
CA ASN A 474 13.47 -15.16 32.51
C ASN A 474 14.83 -14.89 31.81
N GLU A 475 14.94 -15.05 30.49
CA GLU A 475 16.10 -14.62 29.70
C GLU A 475 15.85 -13.22 29.08
N ASN A 476 16.91 -12.45 28.86
CA ASN A 476 16.83 -11.14 28.21
C ASN A 476 16.62 -11.32 26.69
N GLN A 477 15.78 -10.47 26.09
CA GLN A 477 15.47 -10.50 24.66
C GLN A 477 16.08 -9.31 23.90
N VAL A 478 16.66 -8.32 24.61
CA VAL A 478 17.37 -7.18 24.03
C VAL A 478 18.86 -7.52 23.96
N VAL A 479 19.36 -7.73 22.75
CA VAL A 479 20.81 -7.92 22.48
C VAL A 479 21.57 -6.64 22.86
N ASN A 480 22.79 -6.78 23.39
CA ASN A 480 23.66 -5.64 23.68
C ASN A 480 22.98 -4.60 24.62
N GLY A 481 22.18 -5.08 25.59
CA GLY A 481 21.45 -4.24 26.54
C GLY A 481 22.33 -3.50 27.57
N GLY A 482 23.62 -3.82 27.63
CA GLY A 482 24.64 -3.08 28.40
C GLY A 482 25.59 -2.26 27.53
N PHE A 483 25.25 -2.01 26.26
CA PHE A 483 25.99 -1.15 25.31
C PHE A 483 27.46 -1.50 25.03
N GLU A 484 27.96 -2.62 25.56
CA GLU A 484 29.34 -3.13 25.46
C GLU A 484 29.92 -3.19 24.04
N THR A 485 29.08 -3.36 23.03
CA THR A 485 29.50 -3.41 21.62
C THR A 485 29.15 -2.13 20.83
N GLY A 486 28.83 -1.04 21.53
CA GLY A 486 28.37 0.23 20.96
C GLY A 486 26.84 0.31 20.90
N THR A 487 26.30 1.20 20.07
CA THR A 487 24.85 1.32 19.83
C THR A 487 24.35 0.39 18.71
N ARG A 488 24.99 -0.79 18.56
CA ARG A 488 24.77 -1.80 17.50
C ARG A 488 23.31 -1.97 17.08
N ASP A 489 22.46 -2.30 18.06
CA ASP A 489 21.03 -2.58 17.90
C ASP A 489 20.18 -1.47 18.57
N TRP A 490 20.69 -0.23 18.62
CA TRP A 490 20.13 0.91 19.36
C TRP A 490 20.15 2.21 18.56
N GLY A 491 18.99 2.85 18.41
CA GLY A 491 18.84 4.15 17.78
C GLY A 491 18.74 5.25 18.82
N VAL A 492 19.77 6.08 18.91
CA VAL A 492 19.72 7.37 19.62
C VAL A 492 19.12 8.42 18.68
N THR A 493 18.33 9.34 19.23
CA THR A 493 17.60 10.35 18.45
C THR A 493 17.32 11.59 19.29
N PHE A 494 17.86 12.72 18.82
CA PHE A 494 17.60 14.06 19.35
C PHE A 494 16.48 14.76 18.55
N ASP A 495 16.35 16.08 18.71
CA ASP A 495 15.46 16.89 17.89
C ASP A 495 16.02 17.09 16.47
N ALA A 496 15.16 17.39 15.49
CA ALA A 496 15.49 17.26 14.06
C ALA A 496 16.73 18.06 13.58
N PHE A 497 17.04 19.19 14.22
CA PHE A 497 18.19 20.05 13.94
C PHE A 497 19.17 20.14 15.12
N ASP A 498 19.16 19.16 16.03
CA ASP A 498 20.13 19.13 17.12
C ASP A 498 21.47 18.59 16.61
N ALA A 499 22.37 19.52 16.26
CA ALA A 499 23.72 19.23 15.78
C ALA A 499 24.74 18.98 16.92
N ASN A 500 24.41 19.42 18.13
CA ASN A 500 25.39 19.69 19.18
C ASN A 500 25.30 18.68 20.33
N SER A 501 24.11 18.13 20.59
CA SER A 501 23.96 17.01 21.52
C SER A 501 24.65 15.77 20.98
N THR A 502 25.33 15.03 21.88
CA THR A 502 26.12 13.85 21.51
C THR A 502 25.72 12.65 22.34
N PHE A 503 25.97 11.45 21.84
CA PHE A 503 25.94 10.23 22.64
C PHE A 503 27.29 9.54 22.57
N THR A 504 27.71 8.95 23.69
CA THR A 504 28.99 8.24 23.81
C THR A 504 28.81 7.01 24.69
N LEU A 505 29.77 6.10 24.64
CA LEU A 505 29.96 5.16 25.73
C LEU A 505 30.68 5.88 26.89
N ASP A 506 30.30 5.56 28.12
CA ASP A 506 30.96 6.02 29.35
C ASP A 506 31.55 4.81 30.08
N ASP A 507 32.87 4.72 30.16
CA ASP A 507 33.61 3.61 30.76
C ASP A 507 33.89 3.82 32.25
N GLN A 508 33.58 4.99 32.81
CA GLN A 508 33.72 5.29 34.23
C GLN A 508 32.40 5.01 34.96
N ASP A 509 31.30 5.56 34.44
CA ASP A 509 30.03 5.68 35.14
C ASP A 509 28.98 4.72 34.56
N LYS A 510 28.80 3.56 35.22
CA LYS A 510 28.03 2.41 34.74
C LYS A 510 27.55 1.52 35.89
N THR A 511 26.57 0.64 35.63
CA THR A 511 26.10 -0.38 36.59
C THR A 511 26.48 -1.81 36.19
N GLU A 512 26.84 -2.06 34.93
CA GLU A 512 27.20 -3.37 34.40
C GLU A 512 28.43 -3.29 33.47
N GLY A 513 29.10 -4.43 33.23
CA GLY A 513 30.09 -4.55 32.16
C GLY A 513 31.26 -3.56 32.20
N ASN A 514 31.59 -3.00 31.04
CA ASN A 514 32.70 -2.08 30.81
C ASN A 514 32.22 -0.66 30.46
N ASN A 515 30.99 -0.49 29.95
CA ASN A 515 30.43 0.79 29.47
C ASN A 515 28.97 0.99 29.90
N SER A 516 28.52 2.25 30.00
CA SER A 516 27.10 2.62 29.86
C SER A 516 26.88 3.54 28.65
N LEU A 517 25.62 3.82 28.30
CA LEU A 517 25.28 4.83 27.28
C LEU A 517 25.05 6.20 27.95
N LEU A 518 25.92 7.16 27.63
CA LEU A 518 25.76 8.58 27.99
C LEU A 518 25.10 9.35 26.83
N LEU A 519 24.09 10.15 27.18
CA LEU A 519 23.47 11.16 26.33
C LEU A 519 23.81 12.54 26.92
N ASP A 520 24.53 13.36 26.15
CA ASP A 520 25.00 14.70 26.56
C ASP A 520 24.24 15.76 25.75
N VAL A 521 23.26 16.40 26.38
CA VAL A 521 22.27 17.26 25.74
C VAL A 521 22.77 18.70 25.75
N LYS A 522 23.21 19.24 24.60
CA LYS A 522 23.91 20.53 24.53
C LYS A 522 23.03 21.67 24.01
N GLN A 523 23.53 22.90 24.09
CA GLN A 523 22.86 24.05 23.50
C GLN A 523 22.93 24.00 21.96
N ILE A 524 21.77 24.14 21.31
CA ILE A 524 21.65 24.33 19.85
C ILE A 524 21.77 25.83 19.53
N GLU A 525 22.37 26.14 18.39
CA GLU A 525 22.54 27.51 17.91
C GLU A 525 21.21 28.16 17.43
N LYS A 526 21.24 29.49 17.25
CA LYS A 526 20.09 30.28 16.78
C LYS A 526 20.08 30.30 15.24
N PRO A 527 18.92 30.34 14.55
CA PRO A 527 17.60 30.75 15.06
C PRO A 527 16.67 29.62 15.55
N ILE A 528 17.01 28.36 15.24
CA ILE A 528 16.19 27.14 15.46
C ILE A 528 16.14 26.64 16.93
N GLN A 529 16.80 27.33 17.86
CA GLN A 529 16.92 26.93 19.25
C GLN A 529 15.55 26.75 19.95
N LYS A 530 15.34 25.57 20.56
CA LYS A 530 14.25 25.32 21.52
C LYS A 530 14.75 25.51 22.96
N GLU A 531 13.89 25.99 23.85
CA GLU A 531 14.16 26.03 25.31
C GLU A 531 14.36 24.62 25.92
N GLN A 532 13.70 23.62 25.33
CA GLN A 532 13.76 22.23 25.75
C GLN A 532 13.72 21.31 24.52
N GLN A 533 14.56 20.28 24.54
CA GLN A 533 14.72 19.31 23.47
C GLN A 533 14.04 17.98 23.80
N LYS A 534 13.69 17.21 22.78
CA LYS A 534 13.27 15.80 22.89
C LYS A 534 14.46 14.88 22.62
N VAL A 535 14.79 14.01 23.58
CA VAL A 535 15.77 12.92 23.42
C VAL A 535 15.06 11.57 23.52
N SER A 536 15.51 10.59 22.74
CA SER A 536 15.02 9.22 22.77
C SER A 536 16.09 8.20 22.39
N VAL A 537 16.09 7.06 23.06
CA VAL A 537 16.91 5.87 22.74
C VAL A 537 15.96 4.69 22.55
N THR A 538 16.13 3.91 21.49
CA THR A 538 15.20 2.85 21.06
C THR A 538 15.94 1.61 20.60
N SER A 539 15.56 0.42 21.09
CA SER A 539 16.12 -0.86 20.63
C SER A 539 15.62 -1.19 19.22
N GLU A 540 16.38 -1.99 18.48
CA GLU A 540 15.86 -2.71 17.32
C GLU A 540 14.60 -3.52 17.69
N PHE A 541 13.78 -3.82 16.69
CA PHE A 541 12.59 -4.64 16.85
C PHE A 541 12.95 -6.09 17.15
N ILE A 542 12.30 -6.65 18.17
CA ILE A 542 12.40 -8.04 18.60
C ILE A 542 11.05 -8.72 18.32
N LYS A 543 11.08 -9.96 17.86
CA LYS A 543 9.85 -10.74 17.59
C LYS A 543 9.34 -11.41 18.88
N LEU A 544 8.21 -10.93 19.40
CA LEU A 544 7.61 -11.39 20.66
C LEU A 544 6.09 -11.55 20.46
N ALA A 545 5.51 -12.65 20.90
CA ALA A 545 4.08 -12.89 20.70
C ALA A 545 3.21 -11.86 21.46
N GLY A 546 2.08 -11.46 20.86
CA GLY A 546 1.01 -10.79 21.60
C GLY A 546 0.56 -11.61 22.82
N SER A 547 -0.01 -10.96 23.84
CA SER A 547 -0.36 -11.57 25.15
C SER A 547 0.81 -12.07 26.03
N MET A 548 2.07 -11.89 25.63
CA MET A 548 3.18 -12.12 26.56
C MET A 548 3.16 -11.11 27.72
N GLU A 549 3.42 -11.57 28.94
CA GLU A 549 3.72 -10.71 30.09
C GLU A 549 5.23 -10.49 30.16
N MET A 550 5.63 -9.24 29.94
CA MET A 550 7.03 -8.83 29.84
C MET A 550 7.38 -7.88 30.98
N THR A 551 8.58 -8.05 31.54
CA THR A 551 9.22 -7.06 32.41
C THR A 551 10.28 -6.31 31.61
N TYR A 552 10.03 -5.02 31.35
CA TYR A 552 11.05 -4.08 30.86
C TYR A 552 11.71 -3.42 32.08
N SER A 553 13.02 -3.55 32.23
CA SER A 553 13.80 -2.96 33.32
C SER A 553 15.17 -2.51 32.84
N LEU A 554 15.70 -1.44 33.41
CA LEU A 554 16.96 -0.81 33.05
C LEU A 554 17.43 0.08 34.19
N ASP A 555 18.72 0.38 34.22
CA ASP A 555 19.28 1.36 35.13
C ASP A 555 19.38 2.70 34.41
N MET A 556 19.06 3.79 35.12
CA MET A 556 19.18 5.16 34.60
C MET A 556 19.55 6.14 35.71
N LYS A 557 20.17 7.26 35.31
CA LYS A 557 20.34 8.47 36.12
C LYS A 557 20.44 9.73 35.24
N SER A 558 20.41 10.91 35.86
CA SER A 558 20.46 12.21 35.19
C SER A 558 21.21 13.23 36.04
N SER A 559 22.03 14.10 35.43
CA SER A 559 22.69 15.21 36.14
C SER A 559 21.68 16.18 36.76
N VAL A 560 20.47 16.26 36.18
CA VAL A 560 19.32 16.98 36.74
C VAL A 560 18.39 15.99 37.44
N ALA A 561 18.34 16.05 38.78
CA ALA A 561 17.42 15.24 39.57
C ALA A 561 15.95 15.62 39.28
N GLY A 562 15.07 14.61 39.26
CA GLY A 562 13.64 14.78 38.98
C GLY A 562 13.26 14.84 37.50
N LEU A 563 14.22 14.74 36.57
CA LEU A 563 14.00 14.80 35.12
C LEU A 563 12.92 13.79 34.67
N PRO A 564 11.82 14.23 34.03
CA PRO A 564 10.74 13.33 33.61
C PRO A 564 11.11 12.56 32.34
N VAL A 565 11.10 11.23 32.44
CA VAL A 565 11.40 10.30 31.34
C VAL A 565 10.25 9.32 31.18
N LYS A 566 10.05 8.81 29.97
CA LYS A 566 9.01 7.82 29.63
C LYS A 566 9.67 6.54 29.17
N MET A 567 9.55 5.46 29.95
CA MET A 567 9.84 4.11 29.47
C MET A 567 8.75 3.71 28.48
N ARG A 568 9.10 3.17 27.32
CA ARG A 568 8.14 2.74 26.29
C ARG A 568 8.38 1.32 25.80
N VAL A 569 7.30 0.70 25.33
CA VAL A 569 7.33 -0.45 24.42
C VAL A 569 6.54 -0.05 23.17
N ASN A 570 7.21 -0.07 22.01
CA ASN A 570 6.68 0.44 20.74
C ASN A 570 6.32 -0.70 19.79
N TYR A 571 5.26 -0.49 19.01
CA TYR A 571 4.74 -1.45 18.04
C TYR A 571 3.83 -0.75 17.00
N GLN A 572 3.70 -1.33 15.81
CA GLN A 572 2.71 -0.89 14.81
C GLN A 572 1.44 -1.75 14.92
N GLN A 573 0.26 -1.17 14.68
CA GLN A 573 -1.02 -1.89 14.78
C GLN A 573 -1.35 -2.70 13.50
N THR A 574 -2.01 -3.85 13.66
CA THR A 574 -2.48 -4.70 12.55
C THR A 574 -3.67 -4.13 11.78
N ASP A 575 -4.46 -3.26 12.43
CA ASP A 575 -5.64 -2.54 11.94
C ASP A 575 -5.37 -1.05 11.65
N GLY A 576 -4.10 -0.63 11.61
CA GLY A 576 -3.69 0.77 11.46
C GLY A 576 -4.05 1.39 10.10
N VAL A 577 -4.48 2.66 10.16
CA VAL A 577 -4.61 3.57 9.00
C VAL A 577 -3.24 3.75 8.32
N ALA A 578 -3.23 3.98 6.99
CA ALA A 578 -2.03 4.40 6.26
C ALA A 578 -1.36 5.62 6.93
N ASN A 579 -0.04 5.76 6.75
CA ASN A 579 0.83 6.75 7.40
C ASN A 579 0.86 6.77 8.95
N LYS A 580 -0.03 6.08 9.67
CA LYS A 580 -0.13 6.14 11.16
C LYS A 580 1.16 5.74 11.88
N GLY A 581 1.95 4.85 11.29
CA GLY A 581 3.23 4.40 11.84
C GLY A 581 3.10 3.70 13.20
N THR A 582 4.13 3.87 14.03
CA THR A 582 4.28 3.16 15.30
C THR A 582 3.63 3.89 16.47
N ILE A 583 3.00 3.12 17.36
CA ILE A 583 2.43 3.56 18.64
C ILE A 583 3.15 2.88 19.81
N PHE A 584 2.79 3.22 21.05
CA PHE A 584 3.52 2.77 22.23
C PHE A 584 2.61 2.53 23.43
N LEU A 585 3.02 1.61 24.30
CA LEU A 585 2.63 1.59 25.71
C LEU A 585 3.73 2.31 26.51
N GLU A 586 3.38 3.16 27.47
CA GLU A 586 4.37 3.95 28.21
C GLU A 586 4.15 4.00 29.72
N LYS A 587 5.26 4.08 30.48
CA LYS A 587 5.30 4.35 31.91
C LYS A 587 6.16 5.60 32.17
N PRO A 588 5.59 6.68 32.74
CA PRO A 588 6.38 7.83 33.17
C PRO A 588 7.19 7.49 34.43
N VAL A 589 8.41 8.02 34.49
CA VAL A 589 9.34 7.94 35.63
C VAL A 589 10.00 9.31 35.83
N LYS A 590 10.63 9.52 36.98
CA LYS A 590 11.55 10.64 37.23
C LYS A 590 12.92 10.09 37.57
N LEU A 591 13.96 10.61 36.93
CA LEU A 591 15.35 10.20 37.17
C LEU A 591 15.93 10.82 38.45
N THR A 592 16.87 10.10 39.07
CA THR A 592 17.69 10.55 40.20
C THR A 592 19.08 10.97 39.73
N SER A 593 19.83 11.69 40.58
CA SER A 593 21.28 11.87 40.41
C SER A 593 22.02 10.54 40.51
N GLU A 594 21.55 9.65 41.39
CA GLU A 594 22.11 8.32 41.59
C GLU A 594 21.52 7.30 40.61
N TRP A 595 22.33 6.28 40.26
CA TRP A 595 21.88 5.11 39.52
C TRP A 595 20.71 4.42 40.20
N LYS A 596 19.65 4.16 39.43
CA LYS A 596 18.46 3.47 39.92
C LYS A 596 17.88 2.56 38.87
N ARG A 597 17.51 1.34 39.30
CA ARG A 597 16.78 0.40 38.45
C ARG A 597 15.31 0.78 38.35
N TYR A 598 14.87 1.08 37.14
CA TYR A 598 13.48 1.33 36.79
C TYR A 598 12.85 0.06 36.20
N THR A 599 11.52 -0.07 36.29
CA THR A 599 10.80 -1.27 35.85
C THR A 599 9.38 -0.96 35.40
N PHE A 600 8.99 -1.55 34.28
CA PHE A 600 7.67 -1.50 33.65
C PHE A 600 7.25 -2.93 33.30
N LYS A 601 6.41 -3.54 34.15
CA LYS A 601 5.68 -4.77 33.80
C LYS A 601 4.57 -4.40 32.82
N VAL A 602 4.48 -5.12 31.69
CA VAL A 602 3.61 -4.77 30.56
C VAL A 602 3.06 -6.03 29.88
N GLN A 603 1.82 -5.96 29.43
CA GLN A 603 1.13 -7.01 28.67
C GLN A 603 1.17 -6.66 27.18
N LEU A 604 1.78 -7.50 26.34
CA LEU A 604 1.97 -7.13 24.92
C LEU A 604 0.64 -7.03 24.14
N PRO A 605 0.43 -5.94 23.37
CA PRO A 605 -0.65 -5.83 22.39
C PRO A 605 -0.46 -6.78 21.21
N LYS A 606 -1.39 -6.82 20.24
CA LYS A 606 -1.14 -7.51 18.96
C LYS A 606 -0.33 -6.57 18.07
N GLY A 607 0.91 -6.95 17.76
CA GLY A 607 1.82 -6.17 16.92
C GLY A 607 1.72 -6.58 15.46
N LEU A 608 1.99 -5.64 14.55
CA LEU A 608 2.31 -5.99 13.17
C LEU A 608 3.58 -6.86 13.16
N TYR A 609 3.50 -8.01 12.48
CA TYR A 609 4.54 -9.05 12.43
C TYR A 609 5.00 -9.60 13.80
N ASP A 610 4.21 -9.37 14.87
CA ASP A 610 4.58 -9.64 16.27
C ASP A 610 5.92 -8.99 16.68
N ALA A 611 6.17 -7.78 16.17
CA ALA A 611 7.42 -7.04 16.38
C ALA A 611 7.27 -5.90 17.40
N PHE A 612 8.20 -5.86 18.37
CA PHE A 612 8.20 -4.91 19.49
C PHE A 612 9.61 -4.36 19.75
N SER A 613 9.73 -3.06 20.03
CA SER A 613 10.97 -2.45 20.53
C SER A 613 10.76 -1.81 21.89
N VAL A 614 11.82 -1.59 22.65
CA VAL A 614 11.80 -0.80 23.89
C VAL A 614 12.47 0.55 23.70
N SER A 615 11.99 1.59 24.38
CA SER A 615 12.64 2.91 24.37
C SER A 615 12.68 3.57 25.73
N ILE A 616 13.53 4.59 25.85
CA ILE A 616 13.31 5.74 26.72
C ILE A 616 13.00 6.97 25.86
N VAL A 617 12.17 7.87 26.38
CA VAL A 617 11.93 9.20 25.79
C VAL A 617 11.95 10.25 26.89
N ALA A 618 12.89 11.18 26.82
CA ALA A 618 12.94 12.37 27.65
C ALA A 618 12.37 13.54 26.81
N PRO A 619 11.09 13.93 26.99
CA PRO A 619 10.38 14.78 26.03
C PRO A 619 10.67 16.29 26.18
N LYS A 620 11.36 16.67 27.26
CA LYS A 620 11.61 18.06 27.70
C LYS A 620 12.90 18.10 28.51
N VAL A 621 14.04 18.04 27.83
CA VAL A 621 15.38 18.15 28.44
C VAL A 621 15.93 19.55 28.21
N LYS A 622 16.61 20.14 29.20
CA LYS A 622 17.34 21.41 29.02
C LYS A 622 18.73 21.12 28.43
N PRO A 623 19.38 22.10 27.79
CA PRO A 623 20.83 22.08 27.60
C PRO A 623 21.59 21.77 28.91
N ASP A 624 22.81 21.28 28.75
CA ASP A 624 23.77 20.92 29.80
C ASP A 624 23.28 19.81 30.75
N THR A 625 22.29 19.02 30.29
CA THR A 625 21.76 17.85 31.00
C THR A 625 22.37 16.57 30.46
N LYS A 626 22.99 15.78 31.33
CA LYS A 626 23.49 14.43 31.02
C LYS A 626 22.51 13.38 31.50
N ILE A 627 22.28 12.36 30.69
CA ILE A 627 21.41 11.21 31.00
C ILE A 627 22.21 9.94 30.71
N TRP A 628 22.30 9.03 31.69
CA TRP A 628 22.94 7.73 31.53
C TRP A 628 21.90 6.61 31.53
N MET A 629 22.17 5.55 30.76
CA MET A 629 21.32 4.37 30.60
C MET A 629 22.17 3.10 30.51
N ASP A 630 21.82 2.06 31.28
CA ASP A 630 22.58 0.80 31.35
C ASP A 630 21.69 -0.40 31.72
N ALA A 631 22.27 -1.61 31.65
CA ALA A 631 21.74 -2.87 32.17
C ALA A 631 20.30 -3.16 31.70
N VAL A 632 20.03 -2.89 30.42
CA VAL A 632 18.69 -2.94 29.83
C VAL A 632 18.24 -4.37 29.57
N GLN A 633 17.11 -4.73 30.15
CA GLN A 633 16.50 -6.06 30.06
C GLN A 633 15.03 -5.97 29.69
N PHE A 634 14.63 -6.74 28.68
CA PHE A 634 13.22 -6.97 28.33
C PHE A 634 12.99 -8.49 28.32
N THR A 635 12.24 -8.98 29.29
CA THR A 635 12.21 -10.41 29.63
C THR A 635 10.79 -10.93 29.83
N PRO A 636 10.44 -12.12 29.29
CA PRO A 636 9.19 -12.80 29.62
C PRO A 636 9.20 -13.27 31.08
N GLY A 637 8.17 -12.90 31.84
CA GLY A 637 8.09 -13.17 33.29
C GLY A 637 8.53 -11.98 34.15
N GLU A 638 8.98 -12.26 35.37
CA GLU A 638 9.10 -11.27 36.46
C GLU A 638 10.53 -10.76 36.71
N LYS A 639 11.56 -11.38 36.12
CA LYS A 639 12.98 -11.09 36.40
C LYS A 639 13.35 -9.64 36.07
N THR A 640 13.78 -8.88 37.07
CA THR A 640 14.28 -7.50 36.92
C THR A 640 15.80 -7.42 36.86
N THR A 641 16.54 -8.23 37.64
CA THR A 641 18.01 -8.25 37.62
C THR A 641 18.52 -8.56 36.22
N TYR A 642 19.47 -7.76 35.73
CA TYR A 642 20.00 -7.88 34.38
C TYR A 642 20.68 -9.25 34.13
N ALA A 643 20.69 -9.65 32.86
CA ALA A 643 21.71 -10.52 32.28
C ALA A 643 21.82 -10.17 30.79
N ALA A 644 23.01 -10.35 30.21
CA ALA A 644 23.18 -10.25 28.77
C ALA A 644 22.42 -11.35 28.02
N THR A 645 21.99 -11.05 26.80
CA THR A 645 21.20 -11.97 25.96
C THR A 645 22.05 -13.10 25.39
N LYS A 646 23.37 -12.89 25.21
CA LYS A 646 24.31 -13.92 24.73
C LYS A 646 25.54 -14.01 25.64
N LYS A 647 26.14 -15.21 25.68
CA LYS A 647 27.39 -15.48 26.41
C LYS A 647 28.61 -14.76 25.82
N VAL A 648 28.59 -14.54 24.52
CA VAL A 648 29.52 -13.68 23.78
C VAL A 648 28.66 -12.81 22.88
N GLU A 649 28.95 -11.51 22.81
CA GLU A 649 28.28 -10.56 21.92
C GLU A 649 29.33 -9.89 21.04
N ILE A 650 29.06 -9.78 19.74
CA ILE A 650 29.94 -9.11 18.77
C ILE A 650 29.30 -7.85 18.17
N GLY A 651 30.11 -6.82 17.96
CA GLY A 651 29.78 -5.64 17.17
C GLY A 651 31.00 -5.10 16.43
N GLY A 652 30.81 -4.01 15.71
CA GLY A 652 31.85 -3.33 14.95
C GLY A 652 31.39 -1.94 14.50
N ASP A 653 32.33 -1.15 14.00
CA ASP A 653 32.15 0.28 13.75
C ASP A 653 33.12 0.78 12.68
N THR A 654 32.82 1.95 12.09
CA THR A 654 33.85 2.80 11.47
C THR A 654 33.77 4.22 12.06
N PRO A 655 34.90 4.87 12.40
CA PRO A 655 34.90 6.12 13.17
C PRO A 655 34.61 7.39 12.34
N ASN A 656 34.36 7.29 11.04
CA ASN A 656 34.08 8.44 10.17
C ASN A 656 32.63 8.93 10.30
N GLU A 657 32.41 10.24 10.07
CA GLU A 657 31.06 10.82 9.99
C GLU A 657 30.23 10.05 8.93
N PHE A 658 29.03 9.62 9.30
CA PHE A 658 28.12 8.81 8.46
C PHE A 658 28.67 7.47 7.95
N ASN A 659 29.77 6.95 8.53
CA ASN A 659 30.54 5.83 7.98
C ASN A 659 31.00 6.10 6.52
N LEU A 660 31.35 7.35 6.19
CA LEU A 660 31.68 7.80 4.83
C LEU A 660 33.16 8.15 4.67
N TYR A 661 33.75 7.69 3.56
CA TYR A 661 35.16 7.82 3.21
C TYR A 661 35.33 8.42 1.81
N SER A 662 36.47 9.07 1.60
CA SER A 662 36.92 9.56 0.28
C SER A 662 37.63 8.44 -0.51
N PRO A 663 37.69 8.50 -1.84
CA PRO A 663 38.47 7.53 -2.63
C PRO A 663 39.95 7.53 -2.21
N GLY A 664 40.47 6.35 -1.86
CA GLY A 664 41.83 6.16 -1.36
C GLY A 664 42.05 6.48 0.12
N GLU A 665 41.00 6.82 0.90
CA GLU A 665 41.11 7.08 2.34
C GLU A 665 41.21 5.78 3.17
N ASP A 666 42.01 5.81 4.24
CA ASP A 666 42.23 4.68 5.17
C ASP A 666 40.95 4.31 5.96
N VAL A 667 40.29 3.22 5.56
CA VAL A 667 39.06 2.73 6.20
C VAL A 667 39.41 1.98 7.50
N LYS A 668 38.91 2.48 8.62
CA LYS A 668 39.20 1.97 9.98
C LYS A 668 38.10 1.02 10.45
N LEU A 669 38.35 -0.28 10.31
CA LEU A 669 37.41 -1.35 10.67
C LEU A 669 37.63 -1.82 12.12
N ILE A 670 36.78 -1.35 13.03
CA ILE A 670 36.84 -1.68 14.46
C ILE A 670 35.95 -2.88 14.75
N THR A 671 36.43 -3.84 15.57
CA THR A 671 35.62 -4.97 16.06
C THR A 671 35.61 -5.03 17.59
N LYS A 672 34.43 -5.30 18.15
CA LYS A 672 34.14 -5.33 19.59
C LYS A 672 33.60 -6.73 19.94
N VAL A 673 34.29 -7.46 20.81
CA VAL A 673 33.86 -8.80 21.29
C VAL A 673 33.79 -8.80 22.80
N LYS A 674 32.57 -8.86 23.34
CA LYS A 674 32.30 -8.93 24.78
C LYS A 674 32.13 -10.39 25.20
N ASN A 675 32.91 -10.84 26.19
CA ASN A 675 32.66 -12.10 26.89
C ASN A 675 31.79 -11.83 28.13
N ASN A 676 30.54 -12.30 28.12
CA ASN A 676 29.58 -12.16 29.22
C ASN A 676 29.62 -13.36 30.20
N THR A 677 30.67 -14.18 30.16
CA THR A 677 30.87 -15.31 31.08
C THR A 677 32.05 -15.07 32.01
N LYS A 678 32.04 -15.69 33.19
CA LYS A 678 33.15 -15.58 34.16
C LYS A 678 34.45 -16.28 33.71
N GLY A 679 34.38 -17.18 32.74
CA GLY A 679 35.53 -17.94 32.22
C GLY A 679 36.17 -17.26 31.02
N GLU A 680 37.46 -17.46 30.84
CA GLU A 680 38.14 -17.08 29.60
C GLU A 680 37.59 -17.87 28.40
N LYS A 681 37.62 -17.25 27.22
CA LYS A 681 37.13 -17.83 25.97
C LYS A 681 38.18 -17.69 24.88
N ALA A 682 38.72 -18.82 24.42
CA ALA A 682 39.40 -18.92 23.14
C ALA A 682 38.34 -18.94 22.04
N LEU A 683 38.40 -17.95 21.15
CA LEU A 683 37.43 -17.69 20.10
C LEU A 683 38.16 -17.51 18.77
N LYS A 684 37.45 -17.74 17.68
CA LYS A 684 37.88 -17.34 16.34
C LYS A 684 36.94 -16.25 15.85
N VAL A 685 37.47 -15.13 15.37
CA VAL A 685 36.69 -14.07 14.74
C VAL A 685 37.04 -14.04 13.26
N LYS A 686 36.02 -13.88 12.42
CA LYS A 686 36.16 -13.78 10.96
C LYS A 686 35.48 -12.52 10.47
N MET A 687 36.18 -11.72 9.69
CA MET A 687 35.64 -10.55 8.98
C MET A 687 35.66 -10.80 7.47
N THR A 688 34.68 -10.24 6.77
CA THR A 688 34.62 -10.24 5.31
C THR A 688 34.02 -8.92 4.82
N VAL A 689 34.78 -8.18 4.02
CA VAL A 689 34.35 -6.94 3.36
C VAL A 689 34.02 -7.25 1.91
N LEU A 690 32.80 -6.91 1.50
CA LEU A 690 32.37 -6.94 0.11
C LEU A 690 32.33 -5.52 -0.45
N ASP A 691 32.73 -5.39 -1.72
CA ASP A 691 32.60 -4.16 -2.49
C ASP A 691 31.15 -3.97 -3.02
N PRO A 692 30.85 -2.85 -3.72
CA PRO A 692 29.51 -2.58 -4.26
C PRO A 692 28.98 -3.58 -5.31
N ASP A 693 29.84 -4.39 -5.93
CA ASP A 693 29.46 -5.47 -6.86
C ASP A 693 29.39 -6.86 -6.16
N TYR A 694 29.56 -6.89 -4.84
CA TYR A 694 29.64 -8.07 -3.99
C TYR A 694 30.90 -8.94 -4.19
N TYR A 695 32.00 -8.37 -4.71
CA TYR A 695 33.31 -9.01 -4.63
C TYR A 695 33.85 -8.95 -3.19
N ASN A 696 34.27 -10.08 -2.64
CA ASN A 696 35.03 -10.13 -1.39
C ASN A 696 36.43 -9.56 -1.63
N VAL A 697 36.68 -8.37 -1.09
CA VAL A 697 37.90 -7.57 -1.25
C VAL A 697 38.81 -7.58 -0.02
N LEU A 698 38.32 -8.07 1.12
CA LEU A 698 39.13 -8.31 2.32
C LEU A 698 38.48 -9.43 3.14
N GLN A 699 39.23 -10.50 3.43
CA GLN A 699 38.81 -11.54 4.36
C GLN A 699 39.91 -11.78 5.40
N LEU A 700 39.55 -11.63 6.67
CA LEU A 700 40.45 -11.74 7.82
C LEU A 700 39.92 -12.79 8.78
N GLU A 701 40.81 -13.56 9.42
CA GLU A 701 40.46 -14.55 10.44
C GLU A 701 41.52 -14.53 11.55
N GLU A 702 41.12 -14.14 12.76
CA GLU A 702 42.00 -14.07 13.93
C GLU A 702 41.51 -15.02 15.04
N ASN A 703 42.44 -15.71 15.70
CA ASN A 703 42.14 -16.44 16.94
C ASN A 703 42.41 -15.49 18.12
N VAL A 704 41.39 -15.22 18.93
CA VAL A 704 41.44 -14.24 20.03
C VAL A 704 41.04 -14.87 21.35
N THR A 705 41.73 -14.50 22.43
CA THR A 705 41.44 -14.98 23.79
C THR A 705 40.83 -13.85 24.60
N VAL A 706 39.54 -13.96 24.93
CA VAL A 706 38.79 -12.92 25.65
C VAL A 706 38.53 -13.36 27.08
N LYS A 707 39.10 -12.64 28.05
CA LYS A 707 38.97 -12.91 29.48
C LYS A 707 37.53 -12.78 29.97
N GLY A 708 37.19 -13.50 31.02
CA GLY A 708 35.84 -13.49 31.58
C GLY A 708 35.37 -12.08 31.96
N ASN A 709 34.11 -11.75 31.62
CA ASN A 709 33.48 -10.43 31.77
C ASN A 709 34.15 -9.26 31.01
N THR A 710 35.26 -9.45 30.28
CA THR A 710 35.97 -8.36 29.59
C THR A 710 35.44 -8.09 28.17
N LEU A 711 35.70 -6.88 27.68
CA LEU A 711 35.51 -6.46 26.30
C LEU A 711 36.87 -6.43 25.58
N LEU A 712 36.96 -7.15 24.46
CA LEU A 712 38.00 -6.92 23.45
C LEU A 712 37.50 -5.82 22.50
N ASN A 713 38.21 -4.71 22.40
CA ASN A 713 37.89 -3.59 21.50
C ASN A 713 39.18 -3.17 20.77
N GLN A 714 39.36 -3.59 19.53
CA GLN A 714 40.55 -3.32 18.73
C GLN A 714 40.23 -3.18 17.24
N PRO A 715 41.08 -2.48 16.45
CA PRO A 715 41.10 -2.62 15.00
C PRO A 715 41.28 -4.11 14.64
N PHE A 716 40.50 -4.62 13.68
CA PHE A 716 40.46 -6.08 13.43
C PHE A 716 41.65 -6.63 12.65
N SER A 717 42.54 -5.77 12.15
CA SER A 717 43.83 -6.13 11.58
C SER A 717 44.77 -4.93 11.63
N LYS A 718 46.06 -5.17 11.34
CA LYS A 718 47.03 -4.13 10.99
C LYS A 718 46.96 -3.74 9.50
N GLU A 719 46.24 -4.52 8.69
CA GLU A 719 46.01 -4.22 7.27
C GLU A 719 45.10 -3.00 7.13
N ILE A 720 45.60 -1.98 6.44
CA ILE A 720 44.84 -0.77 6.11
C ILE A 720 44.03 -1.06 4.84
N PHE A 721 42.70 -1.02 4.94
CA PHE A 721 41.84 -1.12 3.77
C PHE A 721 41.68 0.26 3.12
N THR A 722 42.01 0.36 1.83
CA THR A 722 41.71 1.53 0.99
C THR A 722 41.05 1.04 -0.30
N SER A 723 40.25 1.90 -0.93
CA SER A 723 39.71 1.63 -2.27
C SER A 723 39.39 2.94 -3.00
N GLN A 724 39.54 2.93 -4.32
CA GLN A 724 39.14 4.03 -5.21
C GLN A 724 37.69 3.91 -5.70
N LYS A 725 37.04 2.75 -5.50
CA LYS A 725 35.71 2.45 -6.06
C LYS A 725 34.60 3.03 -5.17
N GLN A 726 33.82 3.94 -5.73
CA GLN A 726 32.62 4.54 -5.14
C GLN A 726 31.50 3.49 -4.96
N GLY A 727 30.78 3.58 -3.84
CA GLY A 727 29.60 2.77 -3.54
C GLY A 727 29.47 2.34 -2.08
N ALA A 728 28.47 1.50 -1.80
CA ALA A 728 28.18 0.97 -0.47
C ALA A 728 28.92 -0.37 -0.23
N TYR A 729 29.88 -0.37 0.70
CA TYR A 729 30.62 -1.56 1.11
C TYR A 729 29.89 -2.31 2.23
N ARG A 730 30.09 -3.63 2.29
CA ARG A 730 29.35 -4.52 3.20
C ARG A 730 30.33 -5.27 4.10
N VAL A 731 30.25 -5.08 5.42
CA VAL A 731 31.13 -5.74 6.38
C VAL A 731 30.33 -6.76 7.19
N TYR A 732 30.69 -8.03 7.02
CA TYR A 732 30.18 -9.14 7.80
C TYR A 732 31.27 -9.54 8.81
N VAL A 733 30.91 -9.67 10.08
CA VAL A 733 31.82 -10.16 11.12
C VAL A 733 31.12 -11.26 11.92
N SER A 734 31.76 -12.40 12.13
CA SER A 734 31.24 -13.43 13.03
C SER A 734 32.29 -13.99 13.98
N VAL A 735 31.82 -14.51 15.11
CA VAL A 735 32.63 -15.10 16.16
C VAL A 735 32.21 -16.55 16.37
N LEU A 736 33.22 -17.41 16.45
CA LEU A 736 33.10 -18.86 16.51
C LEU A 736 33.77 -19.41 17.79
N GLU A 737 33.18 -20.44 18.35
CA GLU A 737 33.76 -21.29 19.40
C GLU A 737 34.09 -22.65 18.77
N GLY A 738 35.37 -22.89 18.51
CA GLY A 738 35.79 -23.92 17.54
C GLY A 738 35.31 -23.56 16.13
N ASP A 739 34.74 -24.53 15.40
CA ASP A 739 34.15 -24.32 14.07
C ASP A 739 32.69 -23.85 14.11
N LYS A 740 32.10 -23.62 15.31
CA LYS A 740 30.71 -23.23 15.46
C LYS A 740 30.58 -21.72 15.64
N GLU A 741 29.91 -21.04 14.72
CA GLU A 741 29.46 -19.66 14.90
C GLU A 741 28.50 -19.53 16.11
N ILE A 742 28.80 -18.58 16.99
CA ILE A 742 28.03 -18.29 18.21
C ILE A 742 27.40 -16.90 18.21
N ASP A 743 27.95 -15.94 17.46
CA ASP A 743 27.29 -14.66 17.14
C ASP A 743 27.84 -14.05 15.83
N ASN A 744 27.06 -13.16 15.21
CA ASN A 744 27.47 -12.40 14.03
C ASN A 744 26.92 -10.95 14.03
N TYR A 745 27.52 -10.11 13.20
CA TYR A 745 27.16 -8.71 12.98
C TYR A 745 27.32 -8.32 11.50
N TYR A 746 26.55 -7.32 11.09
CA TYR A 746 26.56 -6.74 9.75
C TYR A 746 26.52 -5.21 9.83
N TYR A 747 27.50 -4.56 9.20
CA TYR A 747 27.54 -3.12 9.01
C TYR A 747 28.03 -2.74 7.61
N SER A 748 28.08 -1.45 7.32
CA SER A 748 28.34 -0.91 5.99
C SER A 748 28.98 0.47 6.09
N PHE A 749 29.96 0.74 5.24
CA PHE A 749 30.55 2.05 5.05
C PHE A 749 30.42 2.46 3.56
N GLY A 750 30.54 3.75 3.29
CA GLY A 750 30.50 4.31 1.94
C GLY A 750 31.86 4.84 1.49
N ILE A 751 32.15 4.74 0.19
CA ILE A 751 33.17 5.57 -0.46
C ILE A 751 32.46 6.48 -1.47
N LEU A 752 32.73 7.79 -1.42
CA LEU A 752 32.10 8.81 -2.25
C LEU A 752 33.12 9.80 -2.80
N LYS A 753 33.22 9.90 -4.13
CA LYS A 753 33.91 10.96 -4.88
C LYS A 753 33.40 12.32 -4.39
N GLN A 754 34.31 13.18 -3.92
CA GLN A 754 33.92 14.50 -3.45
C GLN A 754 33.44 15.36 -4.64
N VAL A 755 32.24 15.94 -4.48
CA VAL A 755 31.73 17.01 -5.35
C VAL A 755 32.14 18.34 -4.71
N GLU A 756 32.58 19.31 -5.50
CA GLU A 756 32.93 20.64 -4.98
C GLU A 756 31.72 21.32 -4.30
N ASN A 757 31.98 22.14 -3.28
CA ASN A 757 30.95 22.82 -2.49
C ASN A 757 30.02 23.64 -3.40
N ARG A 758 28.79 23.16 -3.59
CA ARG A 758 27.78 23.84 -4.40
C ARG A 758 27.20 25.05 -3.66
N SER A 759 26.97 26.14 -4.37
CA SER A 759 26.06 27.21 -3.91
C SER A 759 24.60 26.81 -4.16
N VAL A 760 23.66 27.55 -3.57
CA VAL A 760 22.25 27.52 -4.00
C VAL A 760 22.18 27.68 -5.52
N ASN A 761 21.44 26.79 -6.17
CA ASN A 761 21.32 26.76 -7.62
C ASN A 761 19.95 26.19 -8.02
N THR A 762 19.11 27.06 -8.59
CA THR A 762 17.75 26.75 -9.05
C THR A 762 17.73 26.03 -10.41
N ALA A 763 18.78 26.17 -11.23
CA ALA A 763 18.88 25.54 -12.55
C ALA A 763 19.17 24.03 -12.48
N SER A 764 19.50 23.49 -11.30
CA SER A 764 19.62 22.05 -11.10
C SER A 764 18.30 21.33 -11.38
N LYS A 765 18.39 20.08 -11.83
CA LYS A 765 17.25 19.21 -12.17
C LYS A 765 16.93 18.20 -11.08
N PHE A 766 17.75 18.14 -10.02
CA PHE A 766 17.68 17.09 -9.01
C PHE A 766 17.30 17.62 -7.63
N GLY A 767 16.32 16.95 -7.01
CA GLY A 767 15.95 17.22 -5.64
C GLY A 767 15.58 16.00 -4.81
N LEU A 768 15.33 16.26 -3.52
CA LEU A 768 15.03 15.23 -2.53
C LEU A 768 13.89 15.72 -1.62
N HIS A 769 12.85 14.91 -1.46
CA HIS A 769 11.90 15.08 -0.37
C HIS A 769 12.48 14.43 0.88
N MET A 770 12.62 15.22 1.95
CA MET A 770 13.23 14.82 3.23
C MET A 770 12.22 14.86 4.37
N GLY A 771 12.59 14.38 5.57
CA GLY A 771 11.77 14.60 6.78
C GLY A 771 11.90 13.55 7.87
N GLY A 772 11.69 13.95 9.11
CA GLY A 772 11.81 13.10 10.30
C GLY A 772 12.90 13.58 11.27
N HIS A 773 13.51 12.64 11.98
CA HIS A 773 14.63 12.88 12.89
C HIS A 773 15.97 12.94 12.14
N HIS A 774 17.03 13.51 12.74
CA HIS A 774 18.37 13.66 12.14
C HIS A 774 18.37 14.43 10.79
N TYR A 775 17.53 15.47 10.68
CA TYR A 775 17.32 16.21 9.44
C TYR A 775 18.59 16.97 8.99
N LEU A 776 19.39 17.51 9.92
CA LEU A 776 20.66 18.18 9.58
C LEU A 776 21.71 17.21 9.01
N ASP A 777 21.82 16.00 9.55
CA ASP A 777 22.75 14.99 9.03
C ASP A 777 22.35 14.55 7.62
N ALA A 778 21.06 14.43 7.39
CA ALA A 778 20.52 14.20 6.06
C ALA A 778 20.75 15.41 5.12
N VAL A 779 20.77 16.65 5.61
CA VAL A 779 21.12 17.86 4.83
C VAL A 779 22.59 17.82 4.41
N LYS A 780 23.51 17.53 5.34
CA LYS A 780 24.94 17.31 5.03
C LYS A 780 25.12 16.21 3.97
N LEU A 781 24.42 15.08 4.11
CA LEU A 781 24.51 13.95 3.19
C LEU A 781 23.91 14.25 1.81
N ALA A 782 22.82 15.02 1.71
CA ALA A 782 22.25 15.48 0.45
C ALA A 782 23.24 16.39 -0.31
N SER A 783 23.82 17.36 0.40
CA SER A 783 24.84 18.29 -0.12
C SER A 783 26.11 17.55 -0.60
N LYS A 784 26.63 16.60 0.20
CA LYS A 784 27.75 15.73 -0.20
C LYS A 784 27.48 14.90 -1.46
N ALA A 785 26.22 14.55 -1.73
CA ALA A 785 25.79 13.84 -2.95
C ALA A 785 25.45 14.78 -4.13
N GLY A 786 25.72 16.08 -4.00
CA GLY A 786 25.56 17.07 -5.07
C GLY A 786 24.14 17.58 -5.32
N TYR A 787 23.12 17.10 -4.61
CA TYR A 787 21.75 17.63 -4.73
C TYR A 787 21.70 19.10 -4.33
N THR A 788 20.82 19.89 -4.97
CA THR A 788 20.52 21.26 -4.50
C THR A 788 19.07 21.40 -4.03
N TRP A 789 18.08 20.92 -4.79
CA TRP A 789 16.67 21.14 -4.42
C TRP A 789 16.20 20.23 -3.27
N LEU A 790 15.52 20.81 -2.28
CA LEU A 790 14.89 20.06 -1.18
C LEU A 790 13.40 20.34 -1.06
N ARG A 791 12.60 19.27 -0.95
CA ARG A 791 11.16 19.33 -0.66
C ARG A 791 10.86 18.95 0.79
N ASN A 792 9.84 19.61 1.33
CA ASN A 792 9.52 19.81 2.74
C ASN A 792 9.65 18.59 3.69
N GLY A 793 10.56 18.68 4.67
CA GLY A 793 10.56 17.78 5.83
C GLY A 793 10.49 18.45 7.20
N SER A 794 10.63 19.78 7.26
CA SER A 794 10.73 20.59 8.48
C SER A 794 10.37 22.07 8.27
N PHE A 795 9.85 22.41 7.09
CA PHE A 795 9.53 23.76 6.64
C PHE A 795 8.03 23.99 6.83
N TYR A 796 7.64 24.35 8.05
CA TYR A 796 6.27 24.27 8.56
C TYR A 796 5.44 25.51 8.22
N ASN A 797 5.06 25.66 6.94
CA ASN A 797 4.33 26.85 6.46
C ASN A 797 2.80 26.69 6.45
N ASN A 798 2.30 25.51 6.85
CA ASN A 798 0.90 25.14 6.99
C ASN A 798 0.07 26.28 7.60
N TRP A 799 -1.03 26.69 6.97
CA TRP A 799 -1.79 27.87 7.38
C TRP A 799 -2.27 27.77 8.85
N SER A 800 -2.75 26.60 9.29
CA SER A 800 -3.13 26.36 10.70
C SER A 800 -1.99 26.33 11.73
N MET A 801 -0.72 26.32 11.30
CA MET A 801 0.45 26.48 12.18
C MET A 801 0.93 27.93 12.23
N ILE A 802 0.87 28.63 11.08
CA ILE A 802 1.24 30.03 10.91
C ILE A 802 0.18 30.97 11.50
N GLU A 803 -1.11 30.77 11.23
CA GLU A 803 -2.21 31.64 11.63
C GLU A 803 -3.31 30.84 12.35
N ARG A 804 -2.96 30.26 13.51
CA ARG A 804 -3.85 29.38 14.27
C ARG A 804 -5.16 30.09 14.69
N ASN A 805 -5.10 31.39 14.98
CA ASN A 805 -6.24 32.26 15.24
C ASN A 805 -6.19 33.41 14.23
N LYS A 806 -7.34 33.84 13.68
CA LYS A 806 -7.42 34.92 12.68
C LYS A 806 -6.70 36.19 13.14
N GLY A 807 -5.83 36.73 12.29
CA GLY A 807 -4.98 37.89 12.53
C GLY A 807 -3.74 37.64 13.40
N GLN A 808 -3.51 36.42 13.90
CA GLN A 808 -2.44 36.12 14.87
C GLN A 808 -1.34 35.23 14.26
N TYR A 809 -0.38 35.87 13.59
CA TYR A 809 0.77 35.20 12.98
C TYR A 809 1.79 34.69 14.01
N ASN A 810 2.16 33.43 13.87
CA ASN A 810 3.03 32.69 14.78
C ASN A 810 4.51 33.00 14.52
N SER A 811 5.02 34.07 15.15
CA SER A 811 6.39 34.55 14.92
C SER A 811 7.48 33.54 15.26
N TYR A 812 7.22 32.56 16.14
CA TYR A 812 8.16 31.46 16.39
C TYR A 812 8.31 30.56 15.16
N MET A 813 7.20 30.14 14.54
CA MET A 813 7.24 29.27 13.35
C MET A 813 7.85 29.99 12.15
N ILE A 814 7.61 31.30 12.03
CA ILE A 814 8.28 32.14 11.01
C ILE A 814 9.80 32.18 11.23
N ARG A 815 10.29 32.45 12.44
CA ARG A 815 11.74 32.44 12.73
C ARG A 815 12.37 31.06 12.60
N TRP A 816 11.64 30.00 12.96
CA TRP A 816 12.05 28.62 12.71
C TRP A 816 12.23 28.38 11.21
N ASN A 817 11.22 28.68 10.39
CA ASN A 817 11.26 28.47 8.95
C ASN A 817 12.38 29.29 8.28
N MET A 818 12.64 30.53 8.71
CA MET A 818 13.82 31.31 8.31
C MET A 818 15.13 30.58 8.64
N GLY A 819 15.31 30.16 9.90
CA GLY A 819 16.52 29.44 10.31
C GLY A 819 16.71 28.08 9.64
N VAL A 820 15.63 27.43 9.19
CA VAL A 820 15.73 26.26 8.31
C VAL A 820 16.28 26.66 6.95
N ILE A 821 15.75 27.72 6.31
CA ILE A 821 16.26 28.21 5.02
C ILE A 821 17.75 28.60 5.13
N ASP A 822 18.13 29.37 6.14
CA ASP A 822 19.51 29.82 6.34
C ASP A 822 20.49 28.63 6.49
N ILE A 823 20.06 27.53 7.13
CA ILE A 823 20.81 26.27 7.19
C ILE A 823 20.91 25.62 5.81
N LEU A 824 19.81 25.56 5.04
CA LEU A 824 19.83 24.95 3.71
C LEU A 824 20.74 25.71 2.74
N GLU A 825 20.64 27.04 2.72
CA GLU A 825 21.53 27.92 1.94
C GLU A 825 23.01 27.67 2.27
N GLY A 826 23.34 27.51 3.56
CA GLY A 826 24.70 27.21 4.04
C GLY A 826 25.27 25.86 3.59
N TYR A 827 24.43 24.95 3.09
CA TYR A 827 24.83 23.67 2.47
C TYR A 827 24.59 23.64 0.94
N GLY A 828 24.29 24.79 0.32
CA GLY A 828 24.02 24.89 -1.11
C GLY A 828 22.63 24.45 -1.55
N LEU A 829 21.69 24.30 -0.61
CA LEU A 829 20.40 23.65 -0.84
C LEU A 829 19.25 24.65 -0.99
N THR A 830 18.46 24.47 -2.04
CA THR A 830 17.35 25.32 -2.47
C THR A 830 16.01 24.78 -1.90
N PRO A 831 15.28 25.53 -1.06
CA PRO A 831 13.99 25.08 -0.52
C PRO A 831 12.84 25.20 -1.55
N LEU A 832 12.11 24.10 -1.76
CA LEU A 832 10.78 24.10 -2.40
C LEU A 832 9.70 24.28 -1.31
N GLY A 833 9.03 25.45 -1.33
CA GLY A 833 8.12 25.89 -0.29
C GLY A 833 6.68 25.42 -0.46
N GLN A 834 6.24 24.44 0.33
CA GLN A 834 4.84 24.01 0.31
C GLN A 834 3.91 25.03 1.02
N LEU A 835 2.90 25.56 0.32
CA LEU A 835 1.95 26.55 0.85
C LEU A 835 0.49 26.09 0.81
N GLY A 836 -0.37 26.82 1.55
CA GLY A 836 -1.82 26.65 1.55
C GLY A 836 -2.38 25.47 2.35
N VAL A 837 -1.56 24.44 2.61
CA VAL A 837 -1.99 23.21 3.30
C VAL A 837 -2.45 23.42 4.74
N GLN A 838 -3.38 22.56 5.17
CA GLN A 838 -3.93 22.50 6.52
C GLN A 838 -4.57 23.82 6.98
N VAL A 839 -5.72 24.16 6.40
CA VAL A 839 -6.55 25.34 6.70
C VAL A 839 -6.88 25.43 8.20
N PRO A 840 -6.85 26.62 8.83
CA PRO A 840 -7.18 26.80 10.25
C PRO A 840 -8.65 26.52 10.56
N GLN A 841 -8.92 26.07 11.78
CA GLN A 841 -10.25 25.62 12.22
C GLN A 841 -11.33 26.72 12.15
N TRP A 842 -10.94 27.99 12.20
CA TRP A 842 -11.85 29.13 12.07
C TRP A 842 -12.25 29.44 10.62
N ALA A 843 -11.42 29.07 9.63
CA ALA A 843 -11.66 29.29 8.20
C ALA A 843 -12.30 28.08 7.49
N SER A 844 -12.03 26.87 7.99
CA SER A 844 -12.39 25.59 7.38
C SER A 844 -13.88 25.43 7.05
N SER A 845 -14.18 24.83 5.88
CA SER A 845 -15.53 24.41 5.47
C SER A 845 -16.02 23.11 6.13
N ALA A 846 -15.19 22.46 6.96
CA ALA A 846 -15.51 21.17 7.55
C ALA A 846 -16.76 21.18 8.47
N PRO A 847 -17.50 20.06 8.55
CA PRO A 847 -18.64 19.93 9.47
C PRO A 847 -18.26 20.25 10.92
N LYS A 848 -19.14 20.99 11.62
CA LYS A 848 -18.89 21.49 12.98
C LYS A 848 -18.57 20.34 13.96
N GLY A 849 -17.32 20.31 14.43
CA GLY A 849 -16.81 19.28 15.35
C GLY A 849 -16.08 18.12 14.67
N SER A 850 -15.89 18.14 13.34
CA SER A 850 -14.99 17.22 12.66
C SER A 850 -13.56 17.38 13.17
N ASN A 851 -12.85 16.26 13.38
CA ASN A 851 -11.42 16.26 13.69
C ASN A 851 -10.53 16.42 12.43
N GLU A 852 -11.12 16.33 11.24
CA GLU A 852 -10.41 16.41 9.95
C GLU A 852 -10.39 17.84 9.37
N TRP A 853 -10.74 18.87 10.15
CA TRP A 853 -10.94 20.25 9.67
C TRP A 853 -9.79 20.82 8.83
N LYS A 854 -8.57 20.36 9.07
CA LYS A 854 -7.38 20.72 8.30
C LYS A 854 -7.42 20.32 6.81
N LEU A 855 -8.10 19.23 6.49
CA LEU A 855 -8.11 18.66 5.13
C LEU A 855 -9.13 19.34 4.22
N TYR A 856 -10.06 20.11 4.78
CA TYR A 856 -11.07 20.85 4.03
C TYR A 856 -10.53 22.20 3.56
N PRO A 857 -11.02 22.75 2.43
CA PRO A 857 -10.73 24.12 2.02
C PRO A 857 -11.22 25.16 3.05
N PRO A 858 -10.79 26.43 2.96
CA PRO A 858 -11.54 27.49 3.61
C PRO A 858 -12.92 27.61 2.97
N LYS A 859 -13.88 28.13 3.71
CA LYS A 859 -15.15 28.57 3.10
C LYS A 859 -14.93 29.80 2.22
N PRO A 860 -15.82 30.10 1.25
CA PRO A 860 -15.69 31.26 0.37
C PRO A 860 -15.51 32.60 1.10
N GLU A 861 -16.17 32.80 2.26
CA GLU A 861 -16.03 34.05 3.01
C GLU A 861 -14.65 34.29 3.65
N PHE A 862 -13.79 33.25 3.67
CA PHE A 862 -12.42 33.30 4.21
C PHE A 862 -11.33 33.21 3.13
N LEU A 863 -11.70 33.23 1.84
CA LEU A 863 -10.73 33.30 0.74
C LEU A 863 -9.82 34.55 0.81
N PRO A 864 -10.29 35.75 1.21
CA PRO A 864 -9.40 36.91 1.39
C PRO A 864 -8.36 36.73 2.50
N ASP A 865 -8.67 35.96 3.55
CA ASP A 865 -7.70 35.64 4.59
C ASP A 865 -6.64 34.64 4.11
N TYR A 866 -7.03 33.68 3.26
CA TYR A 866 -6.08 32.79 2.59
C TYR A 866 -5.10 33.58 1.74
N ALA A 867 -5.60 34.52 0.92
CA ALA A 867 -4.77 35.41 0.11
C ALA A 867 -3.82 36.26 0.98
N ALA A 868 -4.32 36.82 2.09
CA ALA A 868 -3.50 37.57 3.04
C ALA A 868 -2.40 36.72 3.70
N TYR A 869 -2.68 35.46 4.04
CA TYR A 869 -1.68 34.51 4.54
C TYR A 869 -0.63 34.19 3.47
N ILE A 870 -1.02 33.89 2.22
CA ILE A 870 -0.05 33.62 1.13
C ILE A 870 0.85 34.83 0.90
N LYS A 871 0.26 36.03 0.77
CA LYS A 871 0.98 37.30 0.67
C LYS A 871 1.98 37.46 1.81
N LYS A 872 1.56 37.18 3.06
CA LYS A 872 2.44 37.29 4.23
C LYS A 872 3.61 36.30 4.17
N MET A 873 3.43 35.08 3.66
CA MET A 873 4.53 34.14 3.48
C MET A 873 5.49 34.59 2.38
N ALA A 874 4.97 35.04 1.23
CA ALA A 874 5.76 35.59 0.13
C ALA A 874 6.61 36.80 0.57
N GLU A 875 6.02 37.73 1.31
CA GLU A 875 6.74 38.90 1.89
C GLU A 875 7.85 38.50 2.86
N THR A 876 7.73 37.32 3.48
CA THR A 876 8.66 36.86 4.53
C THR A 876 9.82 36.05 3.97
N PHE A 877 9.64 35.38 2.82
CA PHE A 877 10.66 34.54 2.19
C PHE A 877 11.10 35.02 0.79
N LYS A 878 10.73 36.25 0.40
CA LYS A 878 11.11 36.87 -0.87
C LYS A 878 12.62 36.72 -1.13
N GLY A 879 12.99 36.22 -2.31
CA GLY A 879 14.38 35.99 -2.72
C GLY A 879 15.12 34.88 -1.97
N LYS A 880 14.45 34.14 -1.08
CA LYS A 880 15.00 33.00 -0.30
C LYS A 880 14.27 31.67 -0.56
N VAL A 881 13.01 31.72 -0.99
CA VAL A 881 12.27 30.55 -1.49
C VAL A 881 11.87 30.82 -2.93
N HIS A 882 12.56 30.15 -3.85
CA HIS A 882 12.46 30.41 -5.29
C HIS A 882 11.30 29.69 -5.97
N ALA A 883 10.70 28.68 -5.32
CA ALA A 883 9.57 27.95 -5.84
C ALA A 883 8.60 27.57 -4.72
N TYR A 884 7.30 27.67 -4.99
CA TYR A 884 6.22 27.34 -4.06
C TYR A 884 5.27 26.31 -4.65
N GLU A 885 5.04 25.20 -3.94
CA GLU A 885 4.05 24.19 -4.33
C GLU A 885 2.73 24.43 -3.59
N ILE A 886 1.66 24.62 -4.36
CA ILE A 886 0.33 24.90 -3.81
C ILE A 886 -0.40 23.58 -3.57
N TRP A 887 -0.51 23.24 -2.29
CA TRP A 887 -1.00 21.95 -1.78
C TRP A 887 -0.07 20.75 -2.03
N ASN A 888 -0.56 19.55 -1.76
CA ASN A 888 0.07 18.25 -2.03
C ASN A 888 -1.02 17.21 -2.18
N GLU A 889 -1.05 16.49 -3.29
CA GLU A 889 -2.08 15.49 -3.63
C GLU A 889 -3.53 15.98 -3.41
N PRO A 890 -3.95 17.17 -3.91
CA PRO A 890 -5.31 17.68 -3.71
C PRO A 890 -6.38 16.81 -4.41
N ASN A 891 -6.00 16.00 -5.41
CA ASN A 891 -6.84 14.95 -5.99
C ASN A 891 -6.95 13.68 -5.10
N GLY A 892 -6.26 13.65 -3.96
CA GLY A 892 -6.18 12.54 -3.01
C GLY A 892 -6.91 12.85 -1.71
N THR A 893 -7.97 12.08 -1.42
CA THR A 893 -8.82 12.32 -0.23
C THR A 893 -8.09 12.31 1.14
N PRO A 894 -6.93 11.67 1.35
CA PRO A 894 -6.16 11.79 2.60
C PRO A 894 -5.55 13.18 2.85
N PHE A 895 -5.40 14.01 1.81
CA PHE A 895 -4.72 15.31 1.87
C PHE A 895 -5.63 16.50 1.56
N TYR A 896 -6.73 16.29 0.84
CA TYR A 896 -7.77 17.29 0.60
C TYR A 896 -9.17 16.65 0.64
N ARG A 897 -10.16 17.39 1.15
CA ARG A 897 -11.57 16.96 1.27
C ARG A 897 -12.53 17.84 0.45
N GLY A 898 -12.01 18.82 -0.29
CA GLY A 898 -12.78 19.66 -1.21
C GLY A 898 -12.80 19.14 -2.65
N THR A 899 -13.51 19.87 -3.50
CA THR A 899 -13.64 19.66 -4.95
C THR A 899 -12.58 20.41 -5.75
N ALA A 900 -12.44 20.08 -7.04
CA ALA A 900 -11.59 20.85 -7.97
C ALA A 900 -12.02 22.33 -8.05
N GLN A 901 -13.33 22.59 -8.04
CA GLN A 901 -13.92 23.92 -8.09
C GLN A 901 -13.66 24.74 -6.81
N GLU A 902 -13.59 24.09 -5.64
CA GLU A 902 -13.12 24.74 -4.39
C GLU A 902 -11.60 24.95 -4.36
N PHE A 903 -10.83 24.19 -5.14
CA PHE A 903 -9.37 24.30 -5.21
C PHE A 903 -8.89 25.40 -6.16
N ALA A 904 -9.55 25.55 -7.31
CA ALA A 904 -9.22 26.53 -8.34
C ALA A 904 -9.02 27.98 -7.81
N PRO A 905 -9.93 28.56 -6.99
CA PRO A 905 -9.69 29.90 -6.44
C PRO A 905 -8.48 29.97 -5.50
N LEU A 906 -8.14 28.89 -4.78
CA LEU A 906 -6.96 28.86 -3.91
C LEU A 906 -5.66 28.94 -4.72
N LEU A 907 -5.57 28.17 -5.81
CA LEU A 907 -4.42 28.22 -6.73
C LEU A 907 -4.29 29.62 -7.37
N LYS A 908 -5.42 30.20 -7.80
CA LYS A 908 -5.46 31.54 -8.40
C LYS A 908 -5.00 32.64 -7.44
N GLU A 909 -5.55 32.71 -6.23
CA GLU A 909 -5.15 33.72 -5.24
C GLU A 909 -3.69 33.54 -4.82
N ALA A 910 -3.21 32.29 -4.71
CA ALA A 910 -1.82 32.02 -4.39
C ALA A 910 -0.86 32.52 -5.48
N PHE A 911 -1.17 32.28 -6.76
CA PHE A 911 -0.39 32.81 -7.88
C PHE A 911 -0.37 34.34 -7.88
N VAL A 912 -1.53 34.97 -7.74
CA VAL A 912 -1.68 36.43 -7.79
C VAL A 912 -0.89 37.12 -6.68
N GLU A 913 -1.05 36.70 -5.42
CA GLU A 913 -0.37 37.38 -4.31
C GLU A 913 1.12 37.05 -4.19
N VAL A 914 1.59 35.88 -4.65
CA VAL A 914 3.05 35.62 -4.75
C VAL A 914 3.66 36.48 -5.85
N LYS A 915 3.19 36.42 -7.11
CA LYS A 915 3.80 37.16 -8.24
C LYS A 915 3.80 38.68 -8.06
N LYS A 916 2.83 39.20 -7.29
CA LYS A 916 2.72 40.62 -6.88
C LYS A 916 3.78 41.04 -5.85
N VAL A 917 4.32 40.10 -5.07
CA VAL A 917 5.35 40.34 -4.06
C VAL A 917 6.73 39.98 -4.59
N ASP A 918 6.85 38.81 -5.20
CA ASP A 918 8.07 38.22 -5.75
C ASP A 918 7.78 37.60 -7.14
N PRO A 919 8.01 38.34 -8.24
CA PRO A 919 7.64 37.88 -9.59
C PRO A 919 8.51 36.72 -10.08
N ASP A 920 9.75 36.65 -9.57
CA ASP A 920 10.78 35.68 -9.94
C ASP A 920 10.58 34.31 -9.25
N ALA A 921 9.72 34.24 -8.23
CA ALA A 921 9.39 32.99 -7.55
C ALA A 921 8.35 32.17 -8.34
N GLU A 922 8.62 30.88 -8.52
CA GLU A 922 7.78 29.96 -9.31
C GLU A 922 6.60 29.41 -8.50
N ILE A 923 5.46 29.24 -9.17
CA ILE A 923 4.24 28.64 -8.62
C ILE A 923 4.00 27.29 -9.28
N LEU A 924 4.19 26.23 -8.49
CA LEU A 924 3.91 24.85 -8.82
C LEU A 924 2.45 24.52 -8.45
N ALA A 925 1.66 24.14 -9.45
CA ALA A 925 0.30 23.69 -9.23
C ALA A 925 0.24 22.23 -8.75
N PHE A 926 -0.58 22.01 -7.71
CA PHE A 926 -1.12 20.73 -7.23
C PHE A 926 -0.19 19.78 -6.43
N GLY A 927 0.89 19.26 -7.02
CA GLY A 927 1.48 17.99 -6.58
C GLY A 927 0.51 16.81 -6.80
N LEU A 928 0.02 16.61 -8.03
CA LEU A 928 -0.98 15.59 -8.38
C LEU A 928 -0.48 14.15 -8.20
N THR A 929 -1.32 13.26 -7.65
CA THR A 929 -0.95 11.84 -7.45
C THR A 929 -1.69 10.87 -8.35
N HIS A 930 -1.01 9.82 -8.83
CA HIS A 930 -1.59 8.75 -9.68
C HIS A 930 -2.35 9.30 -10.91
N TYR A 931 -1.61 9.91 -11.85
CA TYR A 931 -2.20 10.65 -12.98
C TYR A 931 -3.15 9.80 -13.83
N GLY A 932 -2.76 8.56 -14.13
CA GLY A 932 -3.58 7.59 -14.87
C GLY A 932 -4.83 7.05 -14.13
N LYS A 933 -5.24 7.67 -13.01
CA LYS A 933 -6.43 7.28 -12.22
C LYS A 933 -7.34 8.45 -11.89
N THR A 934 -6.98 9.29 -10.90
CA THR A 934 -7.87 10.36 -10.39
C THR A 934 -7.37 11.77 -10.69
N ALA A 935 -6.06 11.97 -10.81
CA ALA A 935 -5.47 13.29 -11.01
C ALA A 935 -5.82 13.92 -12.37
N LYS A 936 -6.01 13.11 -13.43
CA LYS A 936 -6.44 13.55 -14.76
C LYS A 936 -7.66 14.46 -14.71
N ASN A 937 -8.75 14.03 -14.07
CA ASN A 937 -9.98 14.82 -14.02
C ASN A 937 -9.77 16.09 -13.19
N PHE A 938 -9.10 15.98 -12.03
CA PHE A 938 -8.83 17.13 -11.16
C PHE A 938 -8.04 18.24 -11.86
N LEU A 939 -7.03 17.90 -12.68
CA LEU A 939 -6.31 18.88 -13.50
C LEU A 939 -7.23 19.56 -14.51
N ASN A 940 -7.96 18.76 -15.30
CA ASN A 940 -8.85 19.28 -16.34
C ASN A 940 -9.94 20.18 -15.75
N ASP A 941 -10.52 19.80 -14.60
CA ASP A 941 -11.58 20.56 -13.93
C ASP A 941 -11.06 21.91 -13.39
N VAL A 942 -9.90 21.94 -12.74
CA VAL A 942 -9.29 23.21 -12.26
C VAL A 942 -8.89 24.12 -13.43
N PHE A 943 -8.25 23.58 -14.47
CA PHE A 943 -7.89 24.39 -15.65
C PHE A 943 -9.09 24.79 -16.51
N THR A 944 -10.25 24.14 -16.36
CA THR A 944 -11.52 24.63 -16.95
C THR A 944 -12.07 25.83 -16.17
N GLU A 945 -11.95 25.84 -14.84
CA GLU A 945 -12.45 26.91 -13.97
C GLU A 945 -11.62 28.21 -14.05
N ILE A 946 -10.29 28.10 -14.06
CA ILE A 946 -9.39 29.28 -14.02
C ILE A 946 -8.43 29.43 -15.23
N GLY A 947 -8.29 28.41 -16.08
CA GLY A 947 -7.25 28.38 -17.12
C GLY A 947 -5.85 28.05 -16.59
N SER A 948 -4.91 27.79 -17.50
CA SER A 948 -3.54 27.36 -17.16
C SER A 948 -2.59 28.50 -16.76
N ASP A 949 -2.97 29.76 -16.95
CA ASP A 949 -2.07 30.92 -16.74
C ASP A 949 -1.75 31.21 -15.26
N TYR A 950 -2.54 30.70 -14.30
CA TYR A 950 -2.33 30.90 -12.85
C TYR A 950 -1.39 29.86 -12.22
N CYS A 951 -0.38 29.42 -12.97
CA CYS A 951 0.75 28.64 -12.47
C CYS A 951 1.94 28.83 -13.43
N ASP A 952 3.16 28.73 -12.93
CA ASP A 952 4.35 28.68 -13.79
C ASP A 952 4.61 27.24 -14.23
N VAL A 953 4.47 26.30 -13.29
CA VAL A 953 4.85 24.88 -13.39
C VAL A 953 3.68 23.99 -12.96
N VAL A 954 3.55 22.79 -13.53
CA VAL A 954 2.64 21.75 -13.02
C VAL A 954 3.46 20.68 -12.31
N SER A 955 3.16 20.41 -11.04
CA SER A 955 3.86 19.38 -10.25
C SER A 955 2.99 18.15 -10.00
N PHE A 956 3.64 16.99 -9.98
CA PHE A 956 2.98 15.70 -9.82
C PHE A 956 3.91 14.61 -9.30
N HIS A 957 3.32 13.52 -8.83
CA HIS A 957 3.99 12.37 -8.25
C HIS A 957 3.80 11.16 -9.20
N PRO A 958 4.76 10.80 -10.06
CA PRO A 958 4.64 9.71 -11.04
C PRO A 958 4.63 8.29 -10.44
N TYR A 959 4.19 8.16 -9.18
CA TYR A 959 4.11 6.92 -8.42
C TYR A 959 3.48 5.74 -9.19
N THR A 960 4.20 4.62 -9.19
CA THR A 960 3.82 3.38 -9.90
C THR A 960 3.07 2.40 -9.01
N ASP A 961 2.11 1.65 -9.59
CA ASP A 961 1.32 0.65 -8.87
C ASP A 961 2.22 -0.47 -8.31
N GLY A 962 2.22 -0.61 -6.98
CA GLY A 962 3.01 -1.63 -6.29
C GLY A 962 4.50 -1.35 -6.16
N ARG A 963 5.01 -0.21 -6.67
CA ARG A 963 6.39 0.28 -6.54
C ARG A 963 7.46 -0.65 -7.12
N LEU A 964 7.33 -0.92 -8.43
CA LEU A 964 8.18 -1.85 -9.19
C LEU A 964 8.86 -1.12 -10.38
N SER A 965 9.62 -1.88 -11.18
CA SER A 965 10.40 -1.40 -12.33
C SER A 965 9.65 -0.38 -13.22
N PRO A 966 10.26 0.78 -13.55
CA PRO A 966 9.65 1.84 -14.35
C PRO A 966 9.20 1.36 -15.75
N ASP A 967 10.06 0.64 -16.46
CA ASP A 967 9.75 0.03 -17.77
C ASP A 967 8.51 -0.89 -17.68
N LYS A 968 8.46 -1.76 -16.65
CA LYS A 968 7.43 -2.80 -16.49
C LYS A 968 6.11 -2.28 -15.90
N THR A 969 6.11 -1.05 -15.40
CA THR A 969 4.91 -0.35 -14.91
C THR A 969 4.40 0.69 -15.92
N HIS A 970 5.08 0.82 -17.07
CA HIS A 970 4.77 1.77 -18.14
C HIS A 970 4.64 3.21 -17.65
N VAL A 971 5.53 3.62 -16.72
CA VAL A 971 5.46 4.94 -16.08
C VAL A 971 5.53 6.10 -17.08
N ALA A 972 6.19 5.90 -18.23
CA ALA A 972 6.22 6.81 -19.39
C ALA A 972 4.84 7.39 -19.74
N HIS A 973 3.80 6.54 -19.77
CA HIS A 973 2.44 6.98 -20.09
C HIS A 973 1.91 8.05 -19.11
N GLN A 974 2.33 8.07 -17.84
CA GLN A 974 1.91 9.12 -16.90
C GLN A 974 2.48 10.49 -17.28
N PHE A 975 3.72 10.54 -17.80
CA PHE A 975 4.36 11.76 -18.31
C PHE A 975 3.74 12.19 -19.65
N GLU A 976 3.46 11.24 -20.55
CA GLU A 976 2.84 11.51 -21.85
C GLU A 976 1.41 12.08 -21.70
N ASP A 977 0.57 11.47 -20.85
CA ASP A 977 -0.83 11.88 -20.71
C ASP A 977 -0.98 13.22 -19.98
N ILE A 978 -0.12 13.55 -18.98
CA ILE A 978 -0.17 14.86 -18.30
C ILE A 978 0.28 15.99 -19.24
N ASN A 979 1.36 15.80 -20.02
CA ASN A 979 1.76 16.74 -21.08
C ASN A 979 0.61 17.02 -22.06
N LYS A 980 -0.02 15.94 -22.56
CA LYS A 980 -1.11 15.97 -23.53
C LYS A 980 -2.38 16.64 -23.01
N ASP A 981 -2.68 16.50 -21.72
CA ASP A 981 -3.84 17.15 -21.10
C ASP A 981 -3.57 18.63 -20.82
N ILE A 982 -2.37 19.01 -20.33
CA ILE A 982 -1.98 20.43 -20.15
C ILE A 982 -2.12 21.20 -21.46
N LYS A 983 -1.62 20.63 -22.58
CA LYS A 983 -1.65 21.26 -23.92
C LYS A 983 -3.04 21.58 -24.46
N LYS A 984 -4.13 21.09 -23.84
CA LYS A 984 -5.50 21.49 -24.16
C LYS A 984 -5.83 22.91 -23.69
N PHE A 985 -5.16 23.40 -22.65
CA PHE A 985 -5.48 24.66 -21.97
C PHE A 985 -4.53 25.79 -22.35
N GLY A 986 -3.97 25.76 -23.57
CA GLY A 986 -3.15 26.83 -24.13
C GLY A 986 -1.65 26.55 -24.08
N LYS A 987 -0.92 27.34 -23.30
CA LYS A 987 0.56 27.31 -23.26
C LYS A 987 1.07 25.99 -22.67
N GLU A 988 2.19 25.52 -23.19
CA GLU A 988 2.95 24.45 -22.54
C GLU A 988 3.49 24.95 -21.18
N LYS A 989 3.60 24.03 -20.21
CA LYS A 989 4.09 24.31 -18.84
C LYS A 989 5.19 23.30 -18.50
N PRO A 990 6.27 23.68 -17.82
CA PRO A 990 7.22 22.73 -17.27
C PRO A 990 6.53 21.72 -16.34
N LEU A 991 7.02 20.49 -16.35
CA LEU A 991 6.59 19.42 -15.45
C LEU A 991 7.67 19.16 -14.40
N TRP A 992 7.30 19.18 -13.12
CA TRP A 992 8.20 18.76 -12.04
C TRP A 992 7.64 17.51 -11.35
N ALA A 993 8.44 16.45 -11.30
CA ALA A 993 8.09 15.22 -10.58
C ALA A 993 8.46 15.39 -9.09
N THR A 994 7.54 15.91 -8.28
CA THR A 994 7.82 16.36 -6.90
C THR A 994 7.82 15.25 -5.82
N GLU A 995 7.33 14.04 -6.14
CA GLU A 995 7.60 12.81 -5.36
C GLU A 995 7.61 11.55 -6.23
N TYR A 996 8.65 10.72 -6.13
CA TYR A 996 8.64 9.32 -6.59
C TYR A 996 9.64 8.46 -5.82
N GLY A 997 9.46 7.13 -5.79
CA GLY A 997 10.38 6.24 -5.07
C GLY A 997 9.86 4.85 -4.75
N PHE A 998 10.75 4.01 -4.20
CA PHE A 998 10.58 2.55 -4.07
C PHE A 998 10.80 2.06 -2.64
N PHE A 999 10.23 0.91 -2.27
CA PHE A 999 10.38 0.34 -0.92
C PHE A 999 11.58 -0.63 -0.83
N ASN A 1000 12.79 -0.09 -0.64
CA ASN A 1000 14.02 -0.82 -0.33
C ASN A 1000 14.34 -0.85 1.19
N PRO A 1001 13.98 -1.88 1.97
CA PRO A 1001 14.53 -2.04 3.31
C PRO A 1001 16.06 -2.11 3.23
N GLN A 1002 16.76 -1.45 4.16
CA GLN A 1002 18.21 -1.57 4.27
C GLN A 1002 18.65 -3.04 4.40
N LYS A 1003 19.69 -3.46 3.69
CA LYS A 1003 20.27 -4.81 3.77
C LYS A 1003 20.64 -5.13 5.23
N GLY A 1004 20.38 -6.38 5.63
CA GLY A 1004 20.48 -6.82 7.04
C GLY A 1004 19.26 -6.56 7.92
N SER A 1005 18.25 -5.79 7.47
CA SER A 1005 17.00 -5.58 8.22
C SER A 1005 16.25 -6.89 8.48
N HIS A 1006 15.61 -7.00 9.65
CA HIS A 1006 14.79 -8.17 9.98
C HIS A 1006 13.53 -8.24 9.10
N THR A 1007 13.17 -9.45 8.66
CA THR A 1007 11.97 -9.70 7.82
C THR A 1007 10.64 -9.41 8.51
N PHE A 1008 10.66 -9.13 9.83
CA PHE A 1008 9.52 -8.73 10.63
C PHE A 1008 9.55 -7.25 11.06
N THR A 1009 10.54 -6.45 10.64
CA THR A 1009 10.63 -5.02 10.99
C THR A 1009 9.40 -4.26 10.45
N PRO A 1010 8.58 -3.60 11.32
CA PRO A 1010 7.46 -2.79 10.90
C PRO A 1010 7.87 -1.52 10.14
N PHE A 1011 7.03 -1.08 9.21
CA PHE A 1011 7.26 0.10 8.38
C PHE A 1011 5.95 0.77 7.97
N LYS A 1012 6.03 2.07 7.65
CA LYS A 1012 4.89 2.84 7.14
C LYS A 1012 4.44 2.33 5.77
N ASN A 1013 3.13 2.43 5.51
CA ASN A 1013 2.52 2.12 4.22
C ASN A 1013 2.80 0.70 3.67
N LYS A 1014 2.92 -0.28 4.57
CA LYS A 1014 3.13 -1.71 4.27
C LYS A 1014 2.08 -2.42 3.41
N ASP A 1015 1.01 -1.73 3.02
CA ASP A 1015 -0.03 -2.21 2.09
C ASP A 1015 0.09 -1.58 0.68
N VAL A 1016 1.06 -0.67 0.46
CA VAL A 1016 1.37 -0.03 -0.84
C VAL A 1016 2.33 -0.85 -1.72
N PRO A 1017 3.47 -1.38 -1.22
CA PRO A 1017 4.38 -2.14 -2.07
C PRO A 1017 3.83 -3.54 -2.36
N LYS A 1018 3.87 -3.97 -3.63
CA LYS A 1018 3.50 -5.35 -4.02
C LYS A 1018 4.55 -6.37 -3.56
N ARG A 1019 5.80 -5.94 -3.46
CA ARG A 1019 6.89 -6.56 -2.69
C ARG A 1019 7.87 -5.47 -2.26
N LEU A 1020 8.74 -5.79 -1.32
CA LEU A 1020 9.95 -5.00 -1.09
C LEU A 1020 10.96 -5.26 -2.23
N VAL A 1021 11.74 -4.24 -2.56
CA VAL A 1021 12.83 -4.31 -3.54
C VAL A 1021 14.18 -4.30 -2.82
N SER A 1022 15.23 -4.77 -3.48
CA SER A 1022 16.61 -4.67 -2.96
C SER A 1022 17.15 -3.24 -3.09
N GLU A 1023 18.26 -2.93 -2.40
CA GLU A 1023 18.92 -1.62 -2.53
C GLU A 1023 19.38 -1.37 -3.98
N GLU A 1024 19.85 -2.42 -4.63
CA GLU A 1024 20.33 -2.47 -6.01
C GLU A 1024 19.18 -2.35 -7.02
N GLU A 1025 17.99 -2.88 -6.72
CA GLU A 1025 16.79 -2.62 -7.53
C GLU A 1025 16.31 -1.18 -7.39
N ALA A 1026 16.32 -0.60 -6.19
CA ALA A 1026 15.93 0.81 -6.01
C ALA A 1026 16.93 1.78 -6.65
N ALA A 1027 18.23 1.49 -6.58
CA ALA A 1027 19.28 2.24 -7.30
C ALA A 1027 18.98 2.30 -8.82
N ARG A 1028 18.72 1.14 -9.43
CA ARG A 1028 18.34 1.02 -10.84
C ARG A 1028 17.04 1.73 -11.17
N PHE A 1029 15.97 1.45 -10.43
CA PHE A 1029 14.65 2.00 -10.72
C PHE A 1029 14.63 3.53 -10.54
N TYR A 1030 15.43 4.07 -9.62
CA TYR A 1030 15.61 5.52 -9.50
C TYR A 1030 16.19 6.12 -10.79
N VAL A 1031 17.36 5.65 -11.24
CA VAL A 1031 18.02 6.17 -12.45
C VAL A 1031 17.15 5.96 -13.71
N GLN A 1032 16.51 4.79 -13.84
CA GLN A 1032 15.59 4.49 -14.95
C GLN A 1032 14.36 5.40 -14.95
N GLU A 1033 13.72 5.67 -13.80
CA GLU A 1033 12.54 6.54 -13.72
C GLU A 1033 12.90 8.00 -13.98
N THR A 1034 14.03 8.49 -13.45
CA THR A 1034 14.49 9.86 -13.68
C THR A 1034 14.84 10.11 -15.16
N ALA A 1035 15.56 9.19 -15.79
CA ALA A 1035 15.86 9.30 -17.22
C ALA A 1035 14.59 9.27 -18.08
N THR A 1036 13.63 8.39 -17.74
CA THR A 1036 12.31 8.32 -18.38
C THR A 1036 11.51 9.62 -18.19
N ALA A 1037 11.58 10.23 -17.00
CA ALA A 1037 10.92 11.50 -16.70
C ALA A 1037 11.48 12.64 -17.56
N PHE A 1038 12.80 12.82 -17.58
CA PHE A 1038 13.47 13.87 -18.35
C PHE A 1038 13.27 13.69 -19.87
N ALA A 1039 13.30 12.44 -20.36
CA ALA A 1039 12.99 12.13 -21.75
C ALA A 1039 11.55 12.46 -22.19
N ASN A 1040 10.62 12.58 -21.23
CA ASN A 1040 9.23 12.97 -21.47
C ASN A 1040 8.93 14.42 -21.01
N GLY A 1041 9.93 15.29 -21.04
CA GLY A 1041 9.75 16.73 -20.79
C GLY A 1041 9.58 17.12 -19.31
N THR A 1042 9.89 16.22 -18.37
CA THR A 1042 10.06 16.62 -16.96
C THR A 1042 11.33 17.46 -16.83
N GLU A 1043 11.24 18.60 -16.17
CA GLU A 1043 12.34 19.53 -16.02
C GLU A 1043 13.14 19.26 -14.73
N LYS A 1044 12.45 18.96 -13.62
CA LYS A 1044 13.05 18.63 -12.32
C LYS A 1044 12.40 17.41 -11.66
N ALA A 1045 13.19 16.64 -10.92
CA ALA A 1045 12.75 15.38 -10.32
C ALA A 1045 13.22 15.21 -8.87
N PHE A 1046 12.27 14.93 -7.97
CA PHE A 1046 12.45 14.85 -6.51
C PHE A 1046 12.13 13.45 -5.97
N TYR A 1047 13.11 12.79 -5.36
CA TYR A 1047 12.90 11.46 -4.78
C TYR A 1047 12.26 11.52 -3.38
N PHE A 1048 11.26 10.67 -3.12
CA PHE A 1048 10.62 10.48 -1.81
C PHE A 1048 10.92 9.09 -1.22
N ILE A 1049 11.50 8.95 -0.03
CA ILE A 1049 12.05 9.97 0.89
C ILE A 1049 13.54 9.69 1.08
N PHE A 1050 14.36 10.72 1.30
CA PHE A 1050 15.82 10.55 1.38
C PHE A 1050 16.31 9.74 2.61
N GLN A 1051 15.56 9.69 3.72
CA GLN A 1051 15.99 9.02 4.95
C GLN A 1051 14.93 8.08 5.54
N GLU A 1052 15.34 6.93 6.07
CA GLU A 1052 14.38 5.98 6.68
C GLU A 1052 13.75 6.47 7.98
N GLY A 1053 14.40 7.42 8.68
CA GLY A 1053 13.97 7.93 9.98
C GLY A 1053 14.52 7.13 11.16
N ASP A 1054 13.81 7.12 12.29
CA ASP A 1054 14.22 6.43 13.52
C ASP A 1054 13.87 4.92 13.51
N ILE A 1055 14.50 4.15 14.41
CA ILE A 1055 14.27 2.70 14.55
C ILE A 1055 12.80 2.33 14.72
N ALA A 1056 12.01 3.10 15.48
CA ALA A 1056 10.63 2.78 15.77
C ALA A 1056 9.70 3.03 14.57
N ASN A 1057 10.01 3.95 13.65
CA ASN A 1057 9.01 4.57 12.79
C ASN A 1057 9.42 4.68 11.30
N ARG A 1058 9.96 3.58 10.76
CA ARG A 1058 10.69 3.55 9.47
C ARG A 1058 9.85 3.85 8.22
N TRP A 1059 10.50 4.54 7.28
CA TRP A 1059 10.15 4.67 5.87
C TRP A 1059 11.14 3.88 5.01
N PHE A 1060 10.80 2.70 4.49
CA PHE A 1060 11.71 1.91 3.64
C PHE A 1060 11.98 2.49 2.24
N HIS A 1061 11.91 3.82 2.04
CA HIS A 1061 12.34 4.45 0.78
C HIS A 1061 13.73 5.11 0.88
N GLY A 1062 14.27 5.27 2.11
CA GLY A 1062 15.47 6.05 2.39
C GLY A 1062 16.68 5.70 1.52
N PHE A 1063 17.41 6.71 1.05
CA PHE A 1063 18.80 6.54 0.60
C PHE A 1063 19.71 6.29 1.80
N VAL A 1064 19.47 7.05 2.86
CA VAL A 1064 20.11 6.88 4.16
C VAL A 1064 19.21 5.98 5.00
N GLY A 1065 19.80 4.89 5.50
CA GLY A 1065 19.22 3.97 6.45
C GLY A 1065 18.93 4.60 7.81
N VAL A 1066 18.53 3.75 8.73
CA VAL A 1066 17.99 4.15 10.03
C VAL A 1066 18.95 5.02 10.85
N ASN A 1067 18.39 6.03 11.53
CA ASN A 1067 19.08 7.04 12.33
C ASN A 1067 20.16 7.85 11.57
N GLY A 1068 20.16 7.86 10.23
CA GLY A 1068 21.18 8.56 9.44
C GLY A 1068 22.51 7.81 9.27
N THR A 1069 22.63 6.59 9.79
CA THR A 1069 23.94 5.95 10.06
C THR A 1069 24.50 5.06 8.94
N ARG A 1070 23.68 4.65 7.96
CA ARG A 1070 24.01 3.58 7.02
C ARG A 1070 23.58 3.95 5.60
N LEU A 1071 24.55 4.17 4.71
CA LEU A 1071 24.30 4.58 3.33
C LEU A 1071 23.98 3.36 2.44
N LYS A 1072 22.87 3.43 1.70
CA LYS A 1072 22.42 2.35 0.78
C LYS A 1072 22.96 2.54 -0.63
N SER A 1073 22.92 1.50 -1.46
CA SER A 1073 23.39 1.56 -2.87
C SER A 1073 22.81 2.74 -3.66
N ILE A 1074 21.53 3.06 -3.48
CA ILE A 1074 20.83 4.18 -4.14
C ILE A 1074 21.43 5.57 -3.82
N TYR A 1075 22.12 5.75 -2.69
CA TYR A 1075 22.79 7.02 -2.36
C TYR A 1075 23.91 7.33 -3.37
N PHE A 1076 24.71 6.31 -3.70
CA PHE A 1076 25.88 6.44 -4.58
C PHE A 1076 25.48 6.50 -6.05
N SER A 1077 24.44 5.75 -6.46
CA SER A 1077 23.88 5.91 -7.80
C SER A 1077 23.14 7.24 -7.98
N GLY A 1078 22.58 7.81 -6.90
CA GLY A 1078 22.04 9.16 -6.90
C GLY A 1078 23.10 10.22 -7.14
N ALA A 1079 24.20 10.17 -6.38
CA ALA A 1079 25.35 11.06 -6.58
C ALA A 1079 25.95 10.94 -7.99
N ALA A 1080 26.14 9.70 -8.49
CA ALA A 1080 26.62 9.45 -9.86
C ALA A 1080 25.66 10.00 -10.93
N MET A 1081 24.35 9.87 -10.73
CA MET A 1081 23.36 10.43 -11.64
C MET A 1081 23.36 11.97 -11.65
N VAL A 1082 23.53 12.62 -10.49
CA VAL A 1082 23.69 14.07 -10.40
C VAL A 1082 24.97 14.53 -11.12
N ASP A 1083 26.09 13.82 -10.95
CA ASP A 1083 27.36 14.14 -11.61
C ASP A 1083 27.31 13.94 -13.14
N ASN A 1084 26.49 12.99 -13.63
CA ASN A 1084 26.35 12.69 -15.06
C ASN A 1084 25.30 13.51 -15.81
N LEU A 1085 24.18 13.85 -15.15
CA LEU A 1085 22.97 14.33 -15.82
C LEU A 1085 22.51 15.72 -15.36
N ASP A 1086 23.02 16.28 -14.25
CA ASP A 1086 22.59 17.61 -13.80
C ASP A 1086 23.03 18.71 -14.77
N PHE A 1087 22.20 19.73 -14.94
CA PHE A 1087 22.38 20.79 -15.95
C PHE A 1087 22.45 20.31 -17.42
N THR A 1088 22.09 19.07 -17.75
CA THR A 1088 22.07 18.55 -19.13
C THR A 1088 20.67 18.61 -19.77
N ASN A 1089 20.62 18.66 -21.10
CA ASN A 1089 19.41 18.55 -21.91
C ASN A 1089 19.18 17.09 -22.33
N CYS A 1090 18.05 16.49 -21.93
CA CYS A 1090 17.68 15.17 -22.43
C CYS A 1090 17.14 15.27 -23.86
N LEU A 1091 17.74 14.52 -24.78
CA LEU A 1091 17.36 14.48 -26.20
C LEU A 1091 16.27 13.42 -26.49
N GLY A 1092 15.72 12.80 -25.45
CA GLY A 1092 14.68 11.76 -25.54
C GLY A 1092 15.20 10.35 -25.25
N LEU A 1093 14.24 9.41 -25.15
CA LEU A 1093 14.44 8.00 -24.84
C LEU A 1093 14.07 7.15 -26.06
N GLU A 1094 15.04 6.41 -26.58
CA GLU A 1094 14.86 5.47 -27.70
C GLU A 1094 14.95 4.02 -27.24
N LYS A 1095 14.28 3.11 -27.95
CA LYS A 1095 14.41 1.65 -27.79
C LYS A 1095 15.12 1.08 -29.02
N ILE A 1096 16.20 0.32 -28.84
CA ILE A 1096 16.93 -0.36 -29.95
C ILE A 1096 16.24 -1.69 -30.30
N TYR A 1097 15.82 -2.39 -29.25
CA TYR A 1097 14.95 -3.57 -29.27
C TYR A 1097 13.83 -3.31 -28.25
N GLU A 1098 12.83 -4.19 -28.16
CA GLU A 1098 11.75 -4.08 -27.16
C GLU A 1098 12.27 -3.92 -25.71
N ASP A 1099 13.49 -4.40 -25.43
CA ASP A 1099 14.05 -4.55 -24.09
C ASP A 1099 15.33 -3.74 -23.77
N VAL A 1100 15.84 -2.89 -24.68
CA VAL A 1100 17.04 -2.03 -24.43
C VAL A 1100 16.74 -0.57 -24.72
N SER A 1101 16.98 0.26 -23.71
CA SER A 1101 16.81 1.71 -23.68
C SER A 1101 18.10 2.47 -23.99
N VAL A 1102 17.97 3.61 -24.67
CA VAL A 1102 19.01 4.62 -24.90
C VAL A 1102 18.44 5.99 -24.55
N SER A 1103 19.04 6.72 -23.61
CA SER A 1103 18.73 8.12 -23.35
C SER A 1103 19.99 8.95 -23.55
N ARG A 1104 19.92 10.00 -24.36
CA ARG A 1104 21.08 10.88 -24.63
C ARG A 1104 20.91 12.22 -23.95
N PHE A 1105 21.98 12.69 -23.32
CA PHE A 1105 22.03 13.94 -22.58
C PHE A 1105 23.14 14.81 -23.14
N GLU A 1106 22.85 16.09 -23.38
CA GLU A 1106 23.76 17.06 -24.00
C GLU A 1106 23.99 18.25 -23.07
N LYS A 1107 25.22 18.78 -23.06
CA LYS A 1107 25.53 20.07 -22.46
C LYS A 1107 26.78 20.67 -23.11
N ASP A 1108 26.69 21.91 -23.60
CA ASP A 1108 27.81 22.66 -24.19
C ASP A 1108 28.55 21.87 -25.29
N GLY A 1109 27.84 21.03 -26.05
CA GLY A 1109 28.39 20.14 -27.08
C GLY A 1109 29.06 18.85 -26.56
N GLN A 1110 29.07 18.63 -25.24
CA GLN A 1110 29.46 17.37 -24.62
C GLN A 1110 28.24 16.46 -24.43
N PHE A 1111 28.45 15.14 -24.42
CA PHE A 1111 27.38 14.15 -24.41
C PHE A 1111 27.60 13.06 -23.36
N THR A 1112 26.53 12.74 -22.63
CA THR A 1112 26.41 11.52 -21.81
C THR A 1112 25.28 10.67 -22.40
N THR A 1113 25.61 9.46 -22.90
CA THR A 1113 24.59 8.46 -23.26
C THR A 1113 24.39 7.48 -22.12
N LEU A 1114 23.13 7.27 -21.73
CA LEU A 1114 22.71 6.31 -20.72
C LEU A 1114 22.08 5.08 -21.40
N LEU A 1115 22.60 3.90 -21.12
CA LEU A 1115 22.13 2.62 -21.66
C LEU A 1115 21.64 1.69 -20.54
N TRP A 1116 20.48 1.06 -20.69
CA TRP A 1116 20.05 -0.03 -19.80
C TRP A 1116 19.15 -1.04 -20.50
N LYS A 1117 19.01 -2.23 -19.90
CA LYS A 1117 18.10 -3.30 -20.31
C LYS A 1117 16.96 -3.46 -19.31
N THR A 1118 15.75 -3.78 -19.77
CA THR A 1118 14.57 -3.97 -18.91
C THR A 1118 14.60 -5.26 -18.06
N ASP A 1119 15.39 -6.27 -18.47
CA ASP A 1119 15.51 -7.58 -17.81
C ASP A 1119 16.82 -8.30 -18.20
N GLY A 1120 17.61 -8.75 -17.23
CA GLY A 1120 18.85 -9.51 -17.47
C GLY A 1120 19.96 -8.70 -18.16
N GLY A 1121 20.88 -9.40 -18.83
CA GLY A 1121 22.02 -8.82 -19.56
C GLY A 1121 22.05 -9.21 -21.05
N LYS A 1122 22.67 -8.37 -21.89
CA LYS A 1122 22.85 -8.59 -23.33
C LYS A 1122 24.18 -7.98 -23.79
N ASP A 1123 25.00 -8.79 -24.46
CA ASP A 1123 26.26 -8.33 -25.05
C ASP A 1123 25.99 -7.56 -26.36
N VAL A 1124 26.64 -6.42 -26.54
CA VAL A 1124 26.50 -5.54 -27.71
C VAL A 1124 27.85 -5.09 -28.28
N GLU A 1125 27.84 -4.75 -29.56
CA GLU A 1125 28.91 -4.03 -30.26
C GLU A 1125 28.48 -2.56 -30.40
N ILE A 1126 29.32 -1.61 -29.96
CA ILE A 1126 29.12 -0.17 -30.17
C ILE A 1126 30.15 0.31 -31.20
N LYS A 1127 29.67 0.82 -32.34
CA LYS A 1127 30.52 1.35 -33.43
C LYS A 1127 31.16 2.68 -33.02
N THR A 1128 32.49 2.73 -33.01
CA THR A 1128 33.28 3.93 -32.70
C THR A 1128 34.71 3.79 -33.20
N SER A 1129 35.32 4.90 -33.61
CA SER A 1129 36.74 5.01 -33.96
C SER A 1129 37.61 5.55 -32.82
N LYS A 1130 37.01 6.03 -31.72
CA LYS A 1130 37.70 6.50 -30.50
C LYS A 1130 37.46 5.57 -29.32
N ALA A 1131 38.37 5.62 -28.34
CA ALA A 1131 38.12 5.00 -27.04
C ALA A 1131 36.86 5.61 -26.41
N LEU A 1132 36.03 4.77 -25.77
CA LEU A 1132 34.91 5.22 -24.96
C LEU A 1132 35.31 5.24 -23.50
N GLU A 1133 34.95 6.31 -22.82
CA GLU A 1133 34.92 6.39 -21.36
C GLU A 1133 33.50 6.05 -20.90
N LEU A 1134 33.40 5.14 -19.92
CA LEU A 1134 32.15 4.62 -19.38
C LEU A 1134 32.19 4.67 -17.86
N GLU A 1135 31.05 4.85 -17.21
CA GLU A 1135 30.90 4.71 -15.76
C GLU A 1135 29.81 3.68 -15.43
N ASP A 1136 30.03 2.90 -14.37
CA ASP A 1136 28.98 2.05 -13.79
C ASP A 1136 27.86 2.88 -13.13
N ILE A 1137 26.80 2.22 -12.67
CA ILE A 1137 25.67 2.86 -11.98
C ILE A 1137 26.07 3.69 -10.75
N ASN A 1138 27.26 3.47 -10.17
CA ASN A 1138 27.80 4.20 -9.03
C ASN A 1138 28.84 5.26 -9.44
N GLY A 1139 29.07 5.52 -10.74
CA GLY A 1139 30.03 6.52 -11.21
C GLY A 1139 31.48 6.04 -11.31
N ASN A 1140 31.74 4.72 -11.26
CA ASN A 1140 33.10 4.18 -11.36
C ASN A 1140 33.56 4.13 -12.82
N ALA A 1141 34.47 5.04 -13.19
CA ALA A 1141 34.98 5.18 -14.55
C ALA A 1141 35.87 4.01 -15.01
N TYR A 1142 35.77 3.66 -16.30
CA TYR A 1142 36.67 2.76 -17.02
C TYR A 1142 36.66 3.07 -18.53
N THR A 1143 37.67 2.60 -19.25
CA THR A 1143 37.86 2.92 -20.68
C THR A 1143 37.86 1.66 -21.53
N LEU A 1144 37.18 1.69 -22.69
CA LEU A 1144 37.21 0.64 -23.70
C LEU A 1144 37.79 1.19 -25.02
N SER A 1145 38.83 0.53 -25.54
CA SER A 1145 39.48 0.89 -26.81
C SER A 1145 38.83 0.19 -28.01
N PRO A 1146 38.58 0.87 -29.14
CA PRO A 1146 37.95 0.26 -30.30
C PRO A 1146 38.88 -0.73 -31.00
N ARG A 1147 38.30 -1.85 -31.41
CA ARG A 1147 38.91 -2.88 -32.23
C ARG A 1147 38.13 -2.99 -33.54
N ASN A 1148 38.79 -2.78 -34.68
CA ASN A 1148 38.14 -2.77 -36.00
C ASN A 1148 36.89 -1.87 -36.10
N GLY A 1149 36.88 -0.74 -35.37
CA GLY A 1149 35.77 0.22 -35.35
C GLY A 1149 34.61 -0.12 -34.40
N VAL A 1150 34.77 -1.07 -33.47
CA VAL A 1150 33.77 -1.39 -32.43
C VAL A 1150 34.41 -1.59 -31.05
N VAL A 1151 33.66 -1.28 -29.98
CA VAL A 1151 33.92 -1.76 -28.61
C VAL A 1151 32.83 -2.74 -28.19
N TYR A 1152 33.12 -3.62 -27.22
CA TYR A 1152 32.18 -4.63 -26.75
C TYR A 1152 31.81 -4.43 -25.28
N VAL A 1153 30.51 -4.44 -24.96
CA VAL A 1153 30.02 -4.29 -23.59
C VAL A 1153 28.77 -5.12 -23.32
N THR A 1154 28.56 -5.58 -22.09
CA THR A 1154 27.26 -6.08 -21.66
C THR A 1154 26.40 -4.93 -21.15
N ILE A 1155 25.24 -4.69 -21.75
CA ILE A 1155 24.19 -3.85 -21.15
C ILE A 1155 23.34 -4.75 -20.25
N SER A 1156 23.16 -4.38 -18.98
CA SER A 1156 22.30 -5.11 -18.04
C SER A 1156 21.17 -4.23 -17.49
N GLU A 1157 20.47 -4.71 -16.46
CA GLU A 1157 19.47 -3.91 -15.72
C GLU A 1157 20.09 -2.69 -15.03
N ASP A 1158 21.41 -2.69 -14.76
CA ASP A 1158 22.14 -1.55 -14.23
C ASP A 1158 22.39 -0.52 -15.36
N PRO A 1159 21.93 0.74 -15.22
CA PRO A 1159 22.25 1.78 -16.19
C PRO A 1159 23.75 2.07 -16.27
N LEU A 1160 24.23 2.17 -17.50
CA LEU A 1160 25.61 2.39 -17.89
C LEU A 1160 25.73 3.78 -18.53
N TYR A 1161 26.59 4.63 -17.98
CA TYR A 1161 26.89 5.94 -18.56
C TYR A 1161 28.05 5.81 -19.56
N ILE A 1162 27.98 6.55 -20.68
CA ILE A 1162 29.05 6.64 -21.69
C ILE A 1162 29.26 8.12 -22.03
N LYS A 1163 30.50 8.62 -21.96
CA LYS A 1163 30.85 10.02 -22.24
C LYS A 1163 30.97 10.28 -23.77
N ASP A 1164 29.94 9.91 -24.52
CA ASP A 1164 29.88 10.07 -25.98
C ASP A 1164 28.42 10.15 -26.49
N ASP A 1165 28.24 10.67 -27.71
CA ASP A 1165 26.98 10.63 -28.44
C ASP A 1165 26.78 9.25 -29.09
N ILE A 1166 26.17 8.30 -28.39
CA ILE A 1166 25.91 6.95 -28.92
C ILE A 1166 24.44 6.84 -29.36
N THR A 1167 24.20 7.13 -30.64
CA THR A 1167 22.92 6.92 -31.31
C THR A 1167 22.59 5.43 -31.48
N LYS A 1168 21.29 5.09 -31.54
CA LYS A 1168 20.81 3.69 -31.59
C LYS A 1168 21.38 2.86 -32.76
N ASP A 1169 21.72 3.47 -33.88
CA ASP A 1169 22.29 2.83 -35.08
C ASP A 1169 23.77 2.43 -34.91
N LYS A 1170 24.47 3.02 -33.94
CA LYS A 1170 25.83 2.62 -33.55
C LYS A 1170 25.83 1.33 -32.73
N ILE A 1171 24.71 0.97 -32.09
CA ILE A 1171 24.61 -0.18 -31.20
C ILE A 1171 23.98 -1.37 -31.95
N SER A 1172 24.59 -2.56 -31.84
CA SER A 1172 24.07 -3.80 -32.41
C SER A 1172 24.36 -5.00 -31.49
N PRO A 1173 23.67 -6.16 -31.62
CA PRO A 1173 23.95 -7.32 -30.78
C PRO A 1173 25.35 -7.85 -31.07
N ALA A 1174 26.07 -8.33 -30.04
CA ALA A 1174 27.36 -8.98 -30.25
C ALA A 1174 27.20 -10.17 -31.21
N LYS A 1175 27.96 -10.16 -32.32
CA LYS A 1175 27.88 -11.22 -33.36
C LYS A 1175 28.60 -12.51 -32.98
N PHE A 1176 29.22 -12.52 -31.80
CA PHE A 1176 29.85 -13.68 -31.18
C PHE A 1176 29.41 -13.76 -29.72
N ASN A 1177 29.42 -14.98 -29.18
CA ASN A 1177 29.42 -15.18 -27.73
C ASN A 1177 30.88 -15.14 -27.23
N LEU A 1178 31.12 -14.62 -26.02
CA LEU A 1178 32.41 -14.71 -25.33
C LEU A 1178 32.95 -16.16 -25.33
N GLY A 1179 32.04 -17.14 -25.13
CA GLY A 1179 32.32 -18.57 -25.18
C GLY A 1179 32.64 -19.15 -26.57
N GLU A 1180 32.68 -18.33 -27.63
CA GLU A 1180 33.26 -18.67 -28.94
C GLU A 1180 34.63 -18.01 -29.16
N TYR A 1181 34.86 -16.79 -28.65
CA TYR A 1181 36.14 -16.10 -28.80
C TYR A 1181 37.29 -16.85 -28.13
N VAL A 1182 37.06 -17.39 -26.91
CA VAL A 1182 38.03 -18.24 -26.20
C VAL A 1182 38.38 -19.52 -26.98
N ARG A 1183 37.56 -19.91 -27.97
CA ARG A 1183 37.81 -21.10 -28.82
C ARG A 1183 38.70 -20.85 -30.04
N ARG A 1184 39.02 -19.59 -30.34
CA ARG A 1184 39.71 -19.17 -31.58
C ARG A 1184 40.88 -18.22 -31.31
N VAL A 1185 41.70 -18.54 -30.30
CA VAL A 1185 43.06 -17.98 -30.21
C VAL A 1185 43.90 -18.66 -31.29
N ASN A 1186 44.12 -17.96 -32.40
CA ASN A 1186 44.91 -18.48 -33.53
C ASN A 1186 46.38 -18.06 -33.33
N PRO A 1187 47.34 -18.97 -33.09
CA PRO A 1187 48.65 -18.62 -32.52
C PRO A 1187 49.64 -17.94 -33.49
N SER A 1188 49.25 -17.66 -34.73
CA SER A 1188 50.20 -17.38 -35.83
C SER A 1188 50.25 -15.95 -36.36
N GLN A 1189 49.27 -15.07 -36.08
CA GLN A 1189 49.28 -13.69 -36.59
C GLN A 1189 48.70 -12.67 -35.60
N GLU A 1190 49.60 -11.81 -35.11
CA GLU A 1190 49.42 -10.47 -34.52
C GLU A 1190 48.51 -10.29 -33.28
N ALA A 1191 49.04 -9.51 -32.31
CA ALA A 1191 48.40 -9.08 -31.06
C ALA A 1191 47.94 -10.18 -30.09
N GLY A 1192 48.58 -10.26 -28.92
CA GLY A 1192 48.20 -11.19 -27.86
C GLY A 1192 46.86 -10.83 -27.23
N LEU A 1193 45.81 -11.56 -27.58
CA LEU A 1193 44.48 -11.46 -26.96
C LEU A 1193 44.46 -12.20 -25.61
N LYS A 1194 44.35 -11.44 -24.52
CA LYS A 1194 44.27 -11.92 -23.14
C LYS A 1194 42.84 -11.75 -22.62
N VAL A 1195 42.34 -12.75 -21.90
CA VAL A 1195 41.06 -12.64 -21.16
C VAL A 1195 41.38 -12.61 -19.68
N GLU A 1196 41.00 -11.53 -19.01
CA GLU A 1196 41.12 -11.40 -17.55
C GLU A 1196 39.73 -11.45 -16.92
N GLY A 1197 39.60 -12.18 -15.81
CA GLY A 1197 38.36 -12.25 -15.04
C GLY A 1197 38.61 -11.78 -13.62
N LYS A 1198 37.84 -10.80 -13.16
CA LYS A 1198 37.71 -10.53 -11.73
C LYS A 1198 36.58 -11.40 -11.20
N PHE A 1199 36.97 -12.42 -10.43
CA PHE A 1199 36.06 -13.40 -9.85
C PHE A 1199 35.85 -13.10 -8.36
N PRO A 1200 34.65 -13.30 -7.81
CA PRO A 1200 34.46 -13.38 -6.37
C PRO A 1200 35.34 -14.50 -5.79
N THR A 1201 36.11 -14.22 -4.74
CA THR A 1201 37.02 -15.21 -4.11
C THR A 1201 36.30 -16.40 -3.46
N THR A 1202 34.96 -16.38 -3.47
CA THR A 1202 34.05 -17.47 -3.13
C THR A 1202 33.89 -18.51 -4.25
N LEU A 1203 34.41 -18.26 -5.46
CA LEU A 1203 34.35 -19.16 -6.61
C LEU A 1203 35.76 -19.60 -7.06
N GLU A 1204 36.04 -20.89 -6.96
CA GLU A 1204 37.20 -21.53 -7.60
C GLU A 1204 36.93 -21.66 -9.10
N ALA A 1205 37.51 -20.76 -9.90
CA ALA A 1205 37.47 -20.84 -11.36
C ALA A 1205 38.51 -21.83 -11.88
N SER A 1206 38.08 -23.01 -12.34
CA SER A 1206 38.97 -23.96 -13.04
C SER A 1206 38.90 -23.74 -14.55
N LEU A 1207 39.98 -23.18 -15.12
CA LEU A 1207 40.20 -23.15 -16.56
C LEU A 1207 40.73 -24.53 -16.99
N GLN A 1208 40.02 -25.22 -17.88
CA GLN A 1208 40.51 -26.48 -18.44
C GLN A 1208 41.47 -26.17 -19.62
N SER A 1209 42.68 -25.72 -19.27
CA SER A 1209 43.76 -25.36 -20.19
C SER A 1209 44.40 -26.62 -20.81
N GLY A 1210 43.80 -27.11 -21.89
CA GLY A 1210 44.44 -28.09 -22.77
C GLY A 1210 45.58 -27.43 -23.54
N ILE A 1211 46.82 -27.58 -23.04
CA ILE A 1211 48.02 -27.30 -23.85
C ILE A 1211 48.09 -28.39 -24.93
N LEU A 1212 48.12 -27.97 -26.20
CA LEU A 1212 48.21 -28.84 -27.37
C LEU A 1212 49.22 -28.26 -28.36
N ASP A 1213 50.41 -28.85 -28.43
CA ASP A 1213 51.52 -28.42 -29.30
C ASP A 1213 51.30 -28.71 -30.80
N LYS A 1214 50.05 -28.93 -31.24
CA LYS A 1214 49.70 -29.17 -32.65
C LYS A 1214 48.41 -28.49 -33.07
N VAL A 1215 48.47 -27.88 -34.26
CA VAL A 1215 47.37 -27.21 -34.93
C VAL A 1215 46.47 -28.23 -35.63
N GLU A 1216 45.27 -28.43 -35.10
CA GLU A 1216 44.14 -29.01 -35.85
C GLU A 1216 42.90 -28.13 -35.69
N SER A 1217 42.09 -28.01 -36.75
CA SER A 1217 41.05 -26.99 -36.89
C SER A 1217 39.74 -27.29 -36.14
N THR A 1218 39.82 -27.86 -34.93
CA THR A 1218 38.66 -28.30 -34.15
C THR A 1218 38.25 -27.25 -33.10
N PRO A 1219 36.97 -26.85 -32.99
CA PRO A 1219 36.55 -25.83 -32.02
C PRO A 1219 36.76 -26.26 -30.55
N LEU A 1220 37.69 -25.61 -29.87
CA LEU A 1220 37.99 -25.81 -28.44
C LEU A 1220 36.74 -25.61 -27.55
N LYS A 1221 36.19 -26.67 -26.96
CA LYS A 1221 35.13 -26.54 -25.93
C LYS A 1221 35.74 -26.21 -24.55
N SER A 1222 36.33 -25.03 -24.41
CA SER A 1222 36.74 -24.49 -23.11
C SER A 1222 35.51 -24.08 -22.28
N SER A 1223 35.15 -24.86 -21.27
CA SER A 1223 34.24 -24.40 -20.20
C SER A 1223 35.05 -23.95 -18.98
N ILE A 1224 34.79 -22.74 -18.50
CA ILE A 1224 35.26 -22.31 -17.18
C ILE A 1224 34.31 -22.92 -16.17
N ASN A 1225 34.79 -23.91 -15.40
CA ASN A 1225 33.97 -24.60 -14.42
C ASN A 1225 34.21 -23.96 -13.05
N PHE A 1226 33.21 -23.23 -12.57
CA PHE A 1226 33.22 -22.62 -11.24
C PHE A 1226 32.79 -23.63 -10.19
N LYS A 1227 33.61 -23.84 -9.16
CA LYS A 1227 33.18 -24.50 -7.92
C LYS A 1227 32.97 -23.44 -6.84
N THR A 1228 31.87 -23.56 -6.09
CA THR A 1228 31.68 -22.81 -4.85
C THR A 1228 32.70 -23.27 -3.81
N SER A 1229 33.53 -22.37 -3.30
CA SER A 1229 34.40 -22.67 -2.16
C SER A 1229 33.54 -22.89 -0.89
N LYS A 1230 34.13 -23.39 0.21
CA LYS A 1230 33.38 -23.62 1.46
C LYS A 1230 32.78 -22.35 2.10
N ASN A 1231 33.12 -21.16 1.61
CA ASN A 1231 32.89 -19.87 2.26
C ASN A 1231 31.88 -18.95 1.55
N VAL A 1232 31.10 -19.44 0.57
CA VAL A 1232 30.14 -18.59 -0.16
C VAL A 1232 28.95 -18.16 0.71
N LEU A 1233 28.65 -16.85 0.75
CA LEU A 1233 27.42 -16.35 1.35
C LEU A 1233 26.23 -16.83 0.52
N LYS A 1234 25.30 -17.55 1.18
CA LYS A 1234 24.16 -18.24 0.54
C LYS A 1234 23.05 -17.26 0.17
N ASN A 1235 22.40 -17.52 -0.96
CA ASN A 1235 21.33 -16.69 -1.55
C ASN A 1235 21.78 -15.28 -1.99
N GLU A 1236 23.08 -14.98 -1.93
CA GLU A 1236 23.63 -13.77 -2.52
C GLU A 1236 23.77 -13.94 -4.05
N ARG A 1237 23.61 -12.81 -4.76
CA ARG A 1237 23.98 -12.67 -6.17
C ARG A 1237 25.39 -12.10 -6.25
N TYR A 1238 26.18 -12.63 -7.17
CA TYR A 1238 27.53 -12.16 -7.44
C TYR A 1238 27.61 -11.69 -8.89
N LYS A 1239 28.13 -10.49 -9.10
CA LYS A 1239 28.53 -10.01 -10.43
C LYS A 1239 29.92 -10.59 -10.76
N MET A 1240 30.19 -10.78 -12.06
CA MET A 1240 31.48 -11.23 -12.59
C MET A 1240 31.81 -10.40 -13.82
N HIS A 1241 32.94 -9.70 -13.77
CA HIS A 1241 33.47 -8.88 -14.87
C HIS A 1241 34.57 -9.66 -15.60
N VAL A 1242 34.39 -9.81 -16.91
CA VAL A 1242 35.37 -10.43 -17.82
C VAL A 1242 35.85 -9.38 -18.81
N GLU A 1243 37.13 -9.08 -18.79
CA GLU A 1243 37.78 -8.10 -19.64
C GLU A 1243 38.55 -8.81 -20.77
N LEU A 1244 38.38 -8.28 -21.98
CA LEU A 1244 38.99 -8.79 -23.20
C LEU A 1244 40.02 -7.75 -23.64
N ILE A 1245 41.30 -8.14 -23.58
CA ILE A 1245 42.46 -7.25 -23.63
C ILE A 1245 43.30 -7.59 -24.87
N GLU A 1246 43.71 -6.56 -25.61
CA GLU A 1246 44.55 -6.69 -26.81
C GLU A 1246 45.60 -5.57 -26.79
N ASN A 1247 46.90 -5.92 -26.87
CA ASN A 1247 48.01 -4.97 -26.75
C ASN A 1247 47.90 -4.04 -25.52
N ASP A 1248 47.68 -4.64 -24.35
CA ASP A 1248 47.50 -4.00 -23.03
C ASP A 1248 46.32 -3.00 -22.94
N LYS A 1249 45.39 -3.02 -23.91
CA LYS A 1249 44.17 -2.21 -23.90
C LYS A 1249 42.94 -3.10 -23.73
N VAL A 1250 42.05 -2.74 -22.81
CA VAL A 1250 40.73 -3.38 -22.73
C VAL A 1250 39.90 -2.96 -23.95
N VAL A 1251 39.52 -3.93 -24.78
CA VAL A 1251 38.67 -3.72 -25.98
C VAL A 1251 37.21 -4.16 -25.77
N GLY A 1252 36.94 -4.86 -24.66
CA GLY A 1252 35.59 -5.08 -24.17
C GLY A 1252 35.51 -5.53 -22.72
N ARG A 1253 34.41 -5.21 -22.05
CA ARG A 1253 34.08 -5.68 -20.69
C ARG A 1253 32.69 -6.34 -20.70
N PHE A 1254 32.63 -7.59 -20.26
CA PHE A 1254 31.42 -8.39 -20.23
C PHE A 1254 31.00 -8.70 -18.79
N GLU A 1255 29.70 -8.61 -18.53
CA GLU A 1255 29.10 -8.85 -17.22
C GLU A 1255 28.33 -10.17 -17.21
N ARG A 1256 28.48 -10.95 -16.14
CA ARG A 1256 27.64 -12.12 -15.84
C ARG A 1256 27.18 -12.06 -14.38
N ILE A 1257 25.97 -12.52 -14.10
CA ILE A 1257 25.38 -12.54 -12.75
C ILE A 1257 25.07 -13.98 -12.38
N TYR A 1258 25.59 -14.42 -11.24
CA TYR A 1258 25.41 -15.77 -10.70
C TYR A 1258 24.71 -15.72 -9.34
N SER A 1259 23.86 -16.70 -9.02
CA SER A 1259 23.16 -16.78 -7.73
C SER A 1259 23.41 -18.12 -7.03
N THR A 1260 23.62 -18.08 -5.72
CA THR A 1260 23.73 -19.30 -4.91
C THR A 1260 22.37 -19.77 -4.39
N GLU A 1261 21.70 -20.66 -5.14
CA GLU A 1261 20.49 -21.32 -4.64
C GLU A 1261 20.78 -22.23 -3.44
N MET A 1262 19.75 -22.49 -2.61
CA MET A 1262 19.89 -23.27 -1.36
C MET A 1262 20.30 -24.75 -1.53
N ASN A 1263 20.40 -25.26 -2.76
CA ASN A 1263 20.72 -26.66 -3.04
C ASN A 1263 22.09 -26.79 -3.72
N ASN A 1264 22.92 -27.73 -3.26
CA ASN A 1264 24.31 -27.95 -3.72
C ASN A 1264 24.42 -28.56 -5.15
N LYS A 1265 23.65 -28.08 -6.13
CA LYS A 1265 23.65 -28.61 -7.51
C LYS A 1265 23.54 -27.48 -8.55
N LYS A 1266 24.73 -27.08 -9.03
CA LYS A 1266 25.04 -26.10 -10.08
C LYS A 1266 24.96 -24.62 -9.69
N VAL A 1267 26.12 -23.95 -9.79
CA VAL A 1267 26.18 -22.59 -10.36
C VAL A 1267 25.82 -22.72 -11.84
N LEU A 1268 25.05 -21.78 -12.38
CA LEU A 1268 24.46 -21.83 -13.72
C LEU A 1268 25.00 -20.68 -14.59
#